data_AF-A0A1G5WHU2-F1
#
_entry.id   AF-A0A1G5WHU2-F1
#
_cell.length_a   1.000
_cell.length_b   1.000
_cell.length_c   1.000
_cell.angle_alpha   90.00
_cell.angle_beta   90.00
_cell.angle_gamma   90.00
#
_symmetry.space_group_name_H-M   'P 1'
#
loop_
_entity.id
_entity.type
_entity.pdbx_description
1 polymer ?
#
loop_
_entity_poly.entity_id
_entity_poly.type
_entity_poly.pdbx_seq_one_letter_code
_entity_poly.pdbx_strand_id
1 'polypeptide(L)'
;MPNLIEVQKDSYQWFLDEGLKEVFDDISPIADYSGHLSLEFVDFELCRDDVKYSIEECKERDANYAAPLKVKVRLNNKEKEEISEHEIFMGDLPLMTETGTFIVNGAERVIVSQLVRSPGIYYEIGHDKIGKRLFSCTVIPNRGAWLEYETDSNDVFYVRVDRTRKVPITVLVRALGIGTNEEIRELFGDEPKIEASFTKDIATTREEGLLELYKKIRPGEPLSVESADSLLNAMFFDPRRYDLAKVGRYKFNKKLMLRNRIRHQILAEDVIDPTSGEVIAEKGTKVTAELADSIQNKAVPFVYIQTEEKNVKVLSNMMVDITEFVDCDPAELGVTELVYYPVLKQLIEEYGDDAEKLGEEIKKNIHELIPKHITREDIIASINYNLHLEYGLGNKDDIDHLGNRRIRAVGELLQNQYRIGLSRMERVVRERMTTHDEDNISPQSLINIKPVTAAVKEFFGSSQLSQFMDQNNPLGELTHKRRLSALGPGGLSRDRAGFEVRDVHYSHYGRMCPIETPEGPNIGLINSLASYARINEYGFVEAPYRKIDKSDPENPRVTDEVVYMTADEEDNYHVAQANEPLDEKGHFVNNNVSGRFREETQAYPKAMFDYMDVSPKMVFSVATALIPFLENDDANRALMGSNMQRQAVPLLVTEAPVVGTGMEVKAAVDSGVCVVAKKAGTVTYVSSNLVKMEYDDGEKEELHLTKFSRSNQSNCYNQKPIVEKGEHVEAGQVIADGPSTADGELALGKNPLIGFMTWEGYNYEDAVLLSERLVQDDVYTSVHIEEYEAEARDTKLGPEEITRDVPGVGDDALKDLDERGIIRIGAEVRAGDILVGKVTPKGETELTAEERLLRAIFGEKAREVRDTSLKVPHGEYGIVVDAKVFTRENSDELSPGVNMAVRIYIAQKRKISVGDKMAGRHGNKGVVSRVLPVEDMPYLPNGRPLDIVLNPLGVPSRMNIGQVLEIHLSLAAKALGFNVATPVFDGANENDIMDTLDLANDYVNLPFDDKEAKEWAAKEGKEYDKKADTFTSKHKAELLPEVMDYLSENRDHRSLWKGVPISRDGKVRLRDGRTGEFFDGPVTIGHMHYLKLHHLVDDKIHARSTGPYSLVTQQPLGGKAQFGGQRFGEMEVWALEAYGASYTLQEILTVKSDDVIGRVKTYEAIIKGDNIPEAGIPESFKVLLKELQALGLDVRVLREDNTEVEISETIDYGDTDFRYEMESDSRKYDGGESYGKHGYQTQEFGDDGELVSTEEEFEEEADFEAEEMDFNE
;
A
#
# COMPACT_ATOMS: atom_id res chain seq x y z
N MET A 1 1.18 16.46 17.89
CA MET A 1 1.28 15.40 16.86
C MET A 1 2.74 15.24 16.45
N PRO A 2 3.21 14.01 16.22
CA PRO A 2 4.55 13.74 15.67
C PRO A 2 4.68 14.22 14.20
N ASN A 3 5.88 14.11 13.64
CA ASN A 3 6.08 14.31 12.21
C ASN A 3 5.54 13.08 11.46
N LEU A 4 4.64 13.28 10.50
CA LEU A 4 3.94 12.20 9.84
C LEU A 4 4.84 11.32 8.94
N ILE A 5 6.05 11.77 8.59
CA ILE A 5 7.02 10.99 7.81
C ILE A 5 8.22 10.45 8.64
N GLU A 6 8.20 10.62 9.97
CA GLU A 6 9.33 10.23 10.85
C GLU A 6 9.72 8.75 10.71
N VAL A 7 8.73 7.85 10.57
CA VAL A 7 8.95 6.40 10.43
C VAL A 7 9.91 6.03 9.29
N GLN A 8 9.82 6.72 8.16
CA GLN A 8 10.70 6.43 7.01
C GLN A 8 12.10 7.01 7.23
N LYS A 9 12.17 8.26 7.70
CA LYS A 9 13.43 8.99 7.90
C LYS A 9 14.27 8.35 9.00
N ASP A 10 13.67 8.13 10.16
CA ASP A 10 14.38 7.62 11.35
C ASP A 10 14.89 6.21 11.08
N SER A 11 14.09 5.38 10.40
CA SER A 11 14.51 4.01 10.05
C SER A 11 15.68 3.98 9.06
N TYR A 12 15.67 4.84 8.04
CA TYR A 12 16.77 4.89 7.08
C TYR A 12 18.03 5.53 7.67
N GLN A 13 17.89 6.54 8.52
CA GLN A 13 19.00 7.15 9.24
C GLN A 13 19.65 6.15 10.20
N TRP A 14 18.86 5.38 10.96
CA TRP A 14 19.35 4.28 11.79
C TRP A 14 20.12 3.23 10.97
N PHE A 15 19.63 2.88 9.77
CA PHE A 15 20.34 1.96 8.88
C PHE A 15 21.72 2.48 8.45
N LEU A 16 21.83 3.78 8.17
CA LEU A 16 23.09 4.40 7.79
C LEU A 16 24.07 4.52 8.97
N ASP A 17 23.59 4.80 10.18
CA ASP A 17 24.46 5.08 11.33
C ASP A 17 24.88 3.79 12.05
N GLU A 18 23.96 2.85 12.25
CA GLU A 18 24.19 1.61 13.01
C GLU A 18 23.97 0.35 12.16
N GLY A 19 22.90 0.30 11.38
CA GLY A 19 22.45 -0.92 10.72
C GLY A 19 23.48 -1.52 9.77
N LEU A 20 24.14 -0.71 8.94
CA LEU A 20 25.21 -1.14 8.03
C LEU A 20 26.43 -1.68 8.80
N LYS A 21 26.80 -1.01 9.89
CA LYS A 21 27.92 -1.43 10.75
C LYS A 21 27.67 -2.82 11.31
N GLU A 22 26.49 -3.06 11.86
CA GLU A 22 26.10 -4.38 12.38
C GLU A 22 26.23 -5.49 11.31
N VAL A 23 25.87 -5.22 10.05
CA VAL A 23 25.98 -6.24 8.98
C VAL A 23 27.44 -6.54 8.62
N PHE A 24 28.30 -5.52 8.60
CA PHE A 24 29.73 -5.73 8.37
C PHE A 24 30.36 -6.51 9.51
N ASP A 25 30.04 -6.17 10.76
CA ASP A 25 30.52 -6.84 11.97
C ASP A 25 30.06 -8.31 12.02
N ASP A 26 28.85 -8.63 11.56
CA ASP A 26 28.34 -10.01 11.56
C ASP A 26 29.08 -10.97 10.60
N ILE A 27 29.81 -10.43 9.61
CA ILE A 27 30.56 -11.21 8.61
C ILE A 27 32.08 -11.11 8.85
N SER A 28 32.52 -10.00 9.46
CA SER A 28 33.91 -9.78 9.87
C SER A 28 34.23 -10.57 11.16
N PRO A 29 35.41 -11.19 11.32
CA PRO A 29 36.44 -11.42 10.32
C PRO A 29 36.12 -12.60 9.38
N ILE A 30 36.47 -12.45 8.10
CA ILE A 30 36.45 -13.52 7.11
C ILE A 30 37.82 -14.21 7.11
N ALA A 31 37.90 -15.41 7.67
CA ALA A 31 39.11 -16.23 7.67
C ALA A 31 39.07 -17.32 6.60
N ASP A 32 40.24 -17.66 6.03
CA ASP A 32 40.39 -18.85 5.18
C ASP A 32 40.20 -20.15 5.98
N TYR A 33 39.97 -21.28 5.30
CA TYR A 33 39.84 -22.62 5.91
C TYR A 33 41.06 -23.03 6.73
N SER A 34 42.24 -22.54 6.35
CA SER A 34 43.52 -22.77 7.01
C SER A 34 43.81 -21.78 8.16
N GLY A 35 43.11 -20.65 8.19
CA GLY A 35 43.30 -19.58 9.18
C GLY A 35 44.52 -18.67 8.98
N HIS A 36 45.29 -18.81 7.89
CA HIS A 36 46.49 -18.01 7.59
C HIS A 36 46.17 -16.56 7.19
N LEU A 37 45.13 -16.38 6.39
CA LEU A 37 44.65 -15.08 5.92
C LEU A 37 43.32 -14.74 6.62
N SER A 38 43.19 -13.50 7.08
CA SER A 38 41.94 -12.96 7.60
C SER A 38 41.67 -11.56 7.07
N LEU A 39 40.45 -11.33 6.57
CA LEU A 39 39.99 -10.03 6.07
C LEU A 39 38.94 -9.46 7.01
N GLU A 40 39.15 -8.22 7.41
CA GLU A 40 38.33 -7.46 8.36
C GLU A 40 37.77 -6.21 7.69
N PHE A 41 36.51 -5.92 7.96
CA PHE A 41 35.89 -4.62 7.64
C PHE A 41 36.10 -3.69 8.83
N VAL A 42 36.74 -2.54 8.63
CA VAL A 42 37.09 -1.61 9.71
C VAL A 42 36.03 -0.52 9.85
N ASP A 43 35.70 0.14 8.74
CA ASP A 43 34.79 1.27 8.72
C ASP A 43 34.23 1.50 7.31
N PHE A 44 33.15 2.28 7.19
CA PHE A 44 32.58 2.67 5.91
C PHE A 44 32.32 4.18 5.85
N GLU A 45 32.41 4.72 4.65
CA GLU A 45 32.15 6.12 4.36
C GLU A 45 31.19 6.22 3.18
N LEU A 46 30.10 6.95 3.38
CA LEU A 46 29.15 7.29 2.33
C LEU A 46 29.48 8.68 1.80
N CYS A 47 30.05 8.75 0.60
CA CYS A 47 30.47 10.02 -0.02
C CYS A 47 29.23 10.80 -0.53
N ARG A 48 28.50 11.49 0.37
CA ARG A 48 27.32 12.29 0.03
C ARG A 48 27.64 13.48 -0.88
N ASP A 49 28.88 13.98 -0.85
CA ASP A 49 29.34 15.08 -1.70
C ASP A 49 29.67 14.63 -3.14
N ASP A 50 29.85 13.32 -3.36
CA ASP A 50 30.18 12.72 -4.67
C ASP A 50 28.92 12.25 -5.44
N VAL A 51 27.74 12.78 -5.10
CA VAL A 51 26.50 12.44 -5.81
C VAL A 51 26.57 12.95 -7.25
N LYS A 52 26.36 12.06 -8.23
CA LYS A 52 26.53 12.37 -9.67
C LYS A 52 25.52 13.37 -10.21
N TYR A 53 24.28 13.30 -9.73
CA TYR A 53 23.14 14.04 -10.28
C TYR A 53 22.21 14.50 -9.15
N SER A 54 21.62 15.68 -9.33
CA SER A 54 20.53 16.17 -8.47
C SER A 54 19.25 15.33 -8.66
N ILE A 55 18.29 15.49 -7.75
CA ILE A 55 16.98 14.81 -7.82
C ILE A 55 16.28 15.07 -9.16
N GLU A 56 16.28 16.32 -9.62
CA GLU A 56 15.66 16.70 -10.90
C GLU A 56 16.39 16.03 -12.07
N GLU A 57 17.72 16.10 -12.11
CA GLU A 57 18.51 15.45 -13.16
C GLU A 57 18.36 13.92 -13.16
N CYS A 58 18.21 13.29 -12.00
CA CYS A 58 17.95 11.85 -11.91
C CYS A 58 16.61 11.47 -12.55
N LYS A 59 15.54 12.24 -12.30
CA LYS A 59 14.23 12.03 -12.93
C LYS A 59 14.28 12.24 -14.43
N GLU A 60 15.06 13.21 -14.89
CA GLU A 60 15.18 13.52 -16.31
C GLU A 60 15.97 12.48 -17.09
N ARG A 61 17.03 11.93 -16.49
CA ARG A 61 17.97 10.99 -17.14
C ARG A 61 17.66 9.52 -16.88
N ASP A 62 16.53 9.21 -16.24
CA ASP A 62 16.22 7.88 -15.71
C ASP A 62 17.34 7.26 -14.87
N ALA A 63 18.08 8.11 -14.14
CA ALA A 63 19.16 7.66 -13.28
C ALA A 63 18.65 7.36 -11.85
N ASN A 64 19.47 6.65 -11.09
CA ASN A 64 19.23 6.42 -9.67
C ASN A 64 19.84 7.57 -8.85
N TYR A 65 19.09 8.08 -7.88
CA TYR A 65 19.65 9.01 -6.89
C TYR A 65 20.41 8.21 -5.83
N ALA A 66 21.73 8.15 -5.96
CA ALA A 66 22.59 7.29 -5.15
C ALA A 66 23.95 7.95 -4.85
N ALA A 67 24.53 7.57 -3.72
CA ALA A 67 25.89 7.95 -3.33
C ALA A 67 26.83 6.74 -3.32
N PRO A 68 28.10 6.91 -3.69
CA PRO A 68 29.06 5.82 -3.68
C PRO A 68 29.44 5.44 -2.24
N LEU A 69 29.36 4.14 -1.92
CA LEU A 69 29.76 3.59 -0.63
C LEU A 69 31.21 3.08 -0.71
N LYS A 70 32.10 3.64 0.10
CA LYS A 70 33.49 3.18 0.25
C LYS A 70 33.66 2.50 1.59
N VAL A 71 34.38 1.38 1.62
CA VAL A 71 34.61 0.60 2.84
C VAL A 71 36.11 0.39 3.03
N LYS A 72 36.60 0.68 4.24
CA LYS A 72 37.97 0.43 4.68
C LYS A 72 38.09 -1.04 5.06
N VAL A 73 38.94 -1.75 4.32
CA VAL A 73 39.17 -3.19 4.50
C VAL A 73 40.61 -3.41 4.91
N ARG A 74 40.79 -4.23 5.94
CA ARG A 74 42.09 -4.66 6.43
C ARG A 74 42.29 -6.15 6.13
N LEU A 75 43.37 -6.48 5.43
CA LEU A 75 43.80 -7.86 5.24
C LEU A 75 45.02 -8.12 6.12
N ASN A 76 44.88 -9.09 7.02
CA ASN A 76 45.92 -9.54 7.93
C ASN A 76 46.44 -10.90 7.44
N ASN A 77 47.74 -10.95 7.13
CA ASN A 77 48.45 -12.18 6.84
C ASN A 77 49.23 -12.60 8.10
N LYS A 78 48.74 -13.63 8.78
CA LYS A 78 49.32 -14.11 10.05
C LYS A 78 50.68 -14.79 9.87
N GLU A 79 51.03 -15.26 8.68
CA GLU A 79 52.35 -15.87 8.43
C GLU A 79 53.45 -14.83 8.22
N LYS A 80 53.13 -13.71 7.55
CA LYS A 80 54.08 -12.64 7.24
C LYS A 80 54.05 -11.46 8.23
N GLU A 81 53.12 -11.48 9.20
CA GLU A 81 52.78 -10.35 10.08
C GLU A 81 52.51 -9.05 9.30
N GLU A 82 51.95 -9.17 8.10
CA GLU A 82 51.71 -8.05 7.20
C GLU A 82 50.23 -7.63 7.28
N ILE A 83 50.01 -6.34 7.59
CA ILE A 83 48.68 -5.73 7.61
C ILE A 83 48.59 -4.74 6.45
N SER A 84 47.67 -5.01 5.53
CA SER A 84 47.37 -4.11 4.41
C SER A 84 45.98 -3.51 4.57
N GLU A 85 45.87 -2.19 4.45
CA GLU A 85 44.61 -1.46 4.53
C GLU A 85 44.33 -0.75 3.20
N HIS A 86 43.12 -0.93 2.69
CA HIS A 86 42.66 -0.30 1.46
C HIS A 86 41.22 0.17 1.58
N GLU A 87 40.91 1.31 0.96
CA GLU A 87 39.54 1.75 0.72
C GLU A 87 39.02 1.16 -0.59
N ILE A 88 37.89 0.45 -0.51
CA ILE A 88 37.28 -0.25 -1.64
C ILE A 88 35.87 0.28 -1.87
N PHE A 89 35.55 0.59 -3.13
CA PHE A 89 34.20 0.93 -3.54
C PHE A 89 33.30 -0.32 -3.52
N MET A 90 32.22 -0.28 -2.74
CA MET A 90 31.27 -1.38 -2.51
C MET A 90 29.97 -1.27 -3.31
N GLY A 91 29.86 -0.24 -4.16
CA GLY A 91 28.68 0.03 -5.00
C GLY A 91 28.01 1.35 -4.66
N ASP A 92 27.05 1.74 -5.49
CA ASP A 92 26.22 2.93 -5.27
C ASP A 92 25.02 2.56 -4.39
N LEU A 93 24.85 3.25 -3.26
CA LEU A 93 23.73 3.09 -2.35
C LEU A 93 22.66 4.16 -2.68
N PRO A 94 21.41 3.76 -3.01
CA PRO A 94 20.32 4.71 -3.22
C PRO A 94 20.07 5.55 -1.96
N LEU A 95 20.03 6.86 -2.14
CA LEU A 95 19.78 7.84 -1.07
C LEU A 95 18.28 8.12 -0.95
N MET A 96 17.82 8.31 0.30
CA MET A 96 16.48 8.78 0.57
C MET A 96 16.40 10.30 0.41
N THR A 97 15.34 10.79 -0.24
CA THR A 97 15.06 12.22 -0.40
C THR A 97 14.58 12.84 0.92
N GLU A 98 14.57 14.18 1.00
CA GLU A 98 14.02 14.89 2.17
C GLU A 98 12.54 14.60 2.43
N THR A 99 11.80 14.10 1.44
CA THR A 99 10.37 13.76 1.58
C THR A 99 10.15 12.29 1.98
N GLY A 100 11.20 11.49 2.14
CA GLY A 100 11.12 10.07 2.53
C GLY A 100 10.88 9.11 1.36
N THR A 101 11.36 9.45 0.17
CA THR A 101 11.18 8.67 -1.08
C THR A 101 12.54 8.29 -1.67
N PHE A 102 12.56 7.37 -2.63
CA PHE A 102 13.75 6.98 -3.38
C PHE A 102 13.53 7.19 -4.87
N ILE A 103 14.56 7.64 -5.59
CA ILE A 103 14.50 7.78 -7.05
C ILE A 103 15.25 6.62 -7.67
N VAL A 104 14.51 5.74 -8.33
CA VAL A 104 15.03 4.52 -8.94
C VAL A 104 14.62 4.49 -10.40
N ASN A 105 15.60 4.53 -11.30
CA ASN A 105 15.44 4.66 -12.74
C ASN A 105 14.51 5.83 -13.11
N GLY A 106 14.77 7.03 -12.57
CA GLY A 106 13.97 8.24 -12.78
C GLY A 106 12.61 8.29 -12.09
N ALA A 107 12.09 7.16 -11.60
CA ALA A 107 10.78 7.11 -10.95
C ALA A 107 10.89 7.21 -9.42
N GLU A 108 9.98 7.97 -8.82
CA GLU A 108 9.86 8.01 -7.35
C GLU A 108 9.18 6.74 -6.82
N ARG A 109 9.84 6.11 -5.85
CA ARG A 109 9.40 4.90 -5.17
C ARG A 109 9.32 5.12 -3.66
N VAL A 110 8.38 4.42 -3.05
CA VAL A 110 8.23 4.33 -1.59
C VAL A 110 8.43 2.88 -1.18
N ILE A 111 9.21 2.67 -0.12
CA ILE A 111 9.33 1.35 0.50
C ILE A 111 8.29 1.26 1.61
N VAL A 112 7.29 0.41 1.36
CA VAL A 112 6.18 0.18 2.29
C VAL A 112 6.67 -0.67 3.46
N SER A 113 6.39 -0.20 4.68
CA SER A 113 6.72 -0.92 5.91
C SER A 113 5.96 -2.24 5.99
N GLN A 114 6.63 -3.31 6.43
CA GLN A 114 6.06 -4.64 6.45
C GLN A 114 5.62 -5.04 7.86
N LEU A 115 4.38 -5.52 8.01
CA LEU A 115 3.89 -6.08 9.27
C LEU A 115 4.11 -7.60 9.28
N VAL A 116 4.99 -8.07 10.15
CA VAL A 116 5.34 -9.50 10.27
C VAL A 116 5.13 -10.00 11.69
N ARG A 117 5.03 -11.32 11.85
CA ARG A 117 5.04 -11.93 13.18
C ARG A 117 6.40 -11.69 13.83
N SER A 118 6.40 -11.27 15.09
CA SER A 118 7.64 -11.09 15.82
C SER A 118 8.33 -12.43 16.08
N PRO A 119 9.67 -12.52 16.04
CA PRO A 119 10.39 -13.69 16.54
C PRO A 119 10.05 -13.93 18.00
N GLY A 120 9.75 -15.18 18.37
CA GLY A 120 9.20 -15.48 19.68
C GLY A 120 8.67 -16.90 19.81
N ILE A 121 8.11 -17.18 20.99
CA ILE A 121 7.46 -18.45 21.31
C ILE A 121 5.96 -18.20 21.45
N TYR A 122 5.18 -18.98 20.72
CA TYR A 122 3.73 -18.85 20.65
C TYR A 122 3.06 -20.14 21.08
N TYR A 123 2.16 -20.06 22.06
CA TYR A 123 1.38 -21.18 22.54
C TYR A 123 -0.08 -21.11 22.09
N GLU A 124 -0.61 -22.24 21.64
CA GLU A 124 -1.97 -22.36 21.16
C GLU A 124 -2.67 -23.54 21.84
N ILE A 125 -3.98 -23.38 22.09
CA ILE A 125 -4.84 -24.42 22.64
C ILE A 125 -5.90 -24.76 21.59
N GLY A 126 -5.61 -25.81 20.83
CA GLY A 126 -6.53 -26.37 19.85
C GLY A 126 -7.49 -27.37 20.48
N HIS A 127 -8.49 -27.79 19.71
CA HIS A 127 -9.39 -28.88 20.07
C HIS A 127 -9.40 -29.92 18.96
N ASP A 128 -9.27 -31.19 19.32
CA ASP A 128 -9.48 -32.28 18.37
C ASP A 128 -10.98 -32.39 17.99
N LYS A 129 -11.29 -33.16 16.94
CA LYS A 129 -12.67 -33.48 16.51
C LYS A 129 -13.52 -34.10 17.63
N ILE A 130 -12.87 -34.73 18.63
CA ILE A 130 -13.51 -35.36 19.79
C ILE A 130 -13.72 -34.35 20.95
N GLY A 131 -13.18 -33.14 20.83
CA GLY A 131 -13.27 -32.07 21.85
C GLY A 131 -12.17 -32.12 22.91
N LYS A 132 -11.19 -33.02 22.80
CA LYS A 132 -10.00 -33.02 23.67
C LYS A 132 -9.11 -31.82 23.35
N ARG A 133 -8.62 -31.14 24.37
CA ARG A 133 -7.69 -30.01 24.23
C ARG A 133 -6.33 -30.53 23.76
N LEU A 134 -5.79 -29.91 22.72
CA LEU A 134 -4.46 -30.16 22.21
C LEU A 134 -3.63 -28.89 22.42
N PHE A 135 -2.41 -29.06 22.91
CA PHE A 135 -1.49 -27.97 23.20
C PHE A 135 -0.38 -27.99 22.16
N SER A 136 -0.24 -26.88 21.46
CA SER A 136 0.82 -26.66 20.48
C SER A 136 1.63 -25.44 20.83
N CYS A 137 2.90 -25.48 20.45
CA CYS A 137 3.83 -24.39 20.64
C CYS A 137 4.68 -24.24 19.38
N THR A 138 4.88 -23.01 18.92
CA THR A 138 5.76 -22.72 17.79
C THR A 138 6.82 -21.71 18.21
N VAL A 139 8.08 -22.08 18.03
CA VAL A 139 9.25 -21.25 18.27
C VAL A 139 9.74 -20.71 16.93
N ILE A 140 9.59 -19.40 16.74
CA ILE A 140 9.88 -18.71 15.48
C ILE A 140 11.14 -17.87 15.65
N PRO A 141 12.25 -18.20 14.97
CA PRO A 141 13.42 -17.33 14.93
C PRO A 141 13.24 -16.18 13.93
N ASN A 142 14.11 -15.17 14.01
CA ASN A 142 14.23 -14.15 12.96
C ASN A 142 14.80 -14.79 11.68
N ARG A 143 15.82 -15.66 11.86
CA ARG A 143 16.45 -16.47 10.82
C ARG A 143 16.91 -17.79 11.42
N GLY A 144 16.57 -18.92 10.81
CA GLY A 144 16.98 -20.24 11.28
C GLY A 144 15.86 -21.26 11.20
N ALA A 145 16.10 -22.44 11.76
CA ALA A 145 15.14 -23.55 11.78
C ALA A 145 14.00 -23.30 12.78
N TRP A 146 12.78 -23.67 12.41
CA TRP A 146 11.62 -23.56 13.31
C TRP A 146 11.55 -24.77 14.25
N LEU A 147 11.08 -24.58 15.49
CA LEU A 147 10.72 -25.68 16.38
C LEU A 147 9.23 -25.65 16.66
N GLU A 148 8.53 -26.73 16.33
CA GLU A 148 7.09 -26.88 16.54
C GLU A 148 6.84 -28.04 17.48
N TYR A 149 6.18 -27.81 18.61
CA TYR A 149 5.78 -28.83 19.56
C TYR A 149 4.27 -29.06 19.46
N GLU A 150 3.83 -30.31 19.46
CA GLU A 150 2.41 -30.66 19.35
C GLU A 150 2.06 -31.88 20.21
N THR A 151 0.97 -31.80 20.96
CA THR A 151 0.39 -32.98 21.63
C THR A 151 -0.68 -33.63 20.76
N ASP A 152 -0.67 -34.96 20.69
CA ASP A 152 -1.69 -35.75 19.99
C ASP A 152 -2.83 -36.17 20.93
N SER A 153 -3.93 -36.70 20.41
CA SER A 153 -5.11 -37.13 21.19
C SER A 153 -4.79 -38.29 22.15
N ASN A 154 -3.71 -39.03 21.90
CA ASN A 154 -3.16 -40.08 22.76
C ASN A 154 -2.19 -39.57 23.84
N ASP A 155 -2.13 -38.25 24.09
CA ASP A 155 -1.21 -37.61 25.04
C ASP A 155 0.28 -37.80 24.72
N VAL A 156 0.60 -38.25 23.51
CA VAL A 156 1.98 -38.33 23.03
C VAL A 156 2.44 -36.95 22.60
N PHE A 157 3.63 -36.54 23.04
CA PHE A 157 4.20 -35.25 22.75
C PHE A 157 5.25 -35.35 21.64
N TYR A 158 5.04 -34.59 20.56
CA TYR A 158 5.87 -34.59 19.36
C TYR A 158 6.56 -33.26 19.15
N VAL A 159 7.66 -33.30 18.40
CA VAL A 159 8.35 -32.14 17.86
C VAL A 159 8.58 -32.29 16.35
N ARG A 160 8.53 -31.17 15.64
CA ARG A 160 8.99 -31.03 14.26
C ARG A 160 10.08 -29.97 14.22
N VAL A 161 11.16 -30.27 13.50
CA VAL A 161 12.25 -29.33 13.23
C VAL A 161 12.10 -28.86 11.80
N ASP A 162 11.98 -27.56 11.57
CA ASP A 162 11.89 -26.94 10.24
C ASP A 162 10.84 -27.60 9.31
N ARG A 163 9.66 -27.88 9.85
CA ARG A 163 8.52 -28.53 9.15
C ARG A 163 8.83 -29.93 8.58
N THR A 164 9.83 -30.63 9.13
CA THR A 164 10.09 -32.03 8.80
C THR A 164 9.07 -32.97 9.46
N ARG A 165 9.24 -34.28 9.26
CA ARG A 165 8.40 -35.30 9.90
C ARG A 165 8.47 -35.22 11.43
N LYS A 166 7.33 -35.45 12.08
CA LYS A 166 7.22 -35.48 13.55
C LYS A 166 8.05 -36.58 14.19
N VAL A 167 8.72 -36.26 15.29
CA VAL A 167 9.44 -37.20 16.17
C VAL A 167 9.00 -37.00 17.62
N PRO A 168 9.01 -38.03 18.48
CA PRO A 168 8.72 -37.86 19.90
C PRO A 168 9.65 -36.81 20.53
N ILE A 169 9.12 -35.96 21.43
CA ILE A 169 9.89 -34.87 22.05
C ILE A 169 11.14 -35.38 22.80
N THR A 170 11.07 -36.60 23.35
CA THR A 170 12.17 -37.24 24.08
C THR A 170 13.39 -37.46 23.20
N VAL A 171 13.22 -37.67 21.88
CA VAL A 171 14.33 -37.78 20.91
C VAL A 171 15.14 -36.48 20.86
N LEU A 172 14.47 -35.33 20.85
CA LEU A 172 15.13 -34.02 20.84
C LEU A 172 15.85 -33.77 22.17
N VAL A 173 15.20 -34.07 23.30
CA VAL A 173 15.81 -33.92 24.63
C VAL A 173 17.08 -34.78 24.76
N ARG A 174 17.06 -36.02 24.25
CA ARG A 174 18.25 -36.88 24.16
C ARG A 174 19.35 -36.28 23.31
N ALA A 175 19.00 -35.76 22.13
CA ALA A 175 19.95 -35.13 21.23
C ALA A 175 20.65 -33.91 21.85
N LEU A 176 19.96 -33.17 22.74
CA LEU A 176 20.49 -31.99 23.44
C LEU A 176 21.46 -32.30 24.59
N GLY A 177 21.58 -33.57 25.00
CA GLY A 177 22.57 -34.00 26.00
C GLY A 177 22.04 -34.86 27.14
N ILE A 178 20.72 -34.95 27.32
CA ILE A 178 20.08 -35.65 28.46
C ILE A 178 19.68 -37.05 27.99
N GLY A 179 20.58 -38.00 28.16
CA GLY A 179 20.58 -39.25 27.40
C GLY A 179 19.63 -40.32 27.91
N THR A 180 19.41 -40.40 29.23
CA THR A 180 18.67 -41.52 29.85
C THR A 180 17.23 -41.13 30.24
N ASN A 181 16.33 -42.12 30.30
CA ASN A 181 14.94 -41.86 30.71
C ASN A 181 14.85 -41.32 32.15
N GLU A 182 15.78 -41.74 33.02
CA GLU A 182 15.82 -41.35 34.42
C GLU A 182 16.20 -39.87 34.57
N GLU A 183 17.20 -39.40 33.81
CA GLU A 183 17.56 -37.98 33.76
C GLU A 183 16.42 -37.10 33.19
N ILE A 184 15.71 -37.58 32.16
CA ILE A 184 14.57 -36.85 31.59
C ILE A 184 13.41 -36.73 32.60
N ARG A 185 13.15 -37.80 33.38
CA ARG A 185 12.18 -37.78 34.48
C ARG A 185 12.57 -36.82 35.59
N GLU A 186 13.85 -36.78 35.95
CA GLU A 186 14.35 -35.84 36.96
C GLU A 186 14.22 -34.38 36.50
N LEU A 187 14.42 -34.12 35.21
CA LEU A 187 14.33 -32.78 34.63
C LEU A 187 12.90 -32.24 34.64
N PHE A 188 11.94 -32.97 34.06
CA PHE A 188 10.55 -32.49 33.91
C PHE A 188 9.63 -32.88 35.08
N GLY A 189 10.06 -33.79 35.94
CA GLY A 189 9.20 -34.43 36.95
C GLY A 189 8.37 -35.59 36.37
N ASP A 190 7.48 -36.14 37.20
CA ASP A 190 6.58 -37.24 36.81
C ASP A 190 5.42 -36.71 35.93
N GLU A 191 5.65 -36.68 34.62
CA GLU A 191 4.75 -36.11 33.63
C GLU A 191 4.15 -37.18 32.70
N PRO A 192 2.81 -37.39 32.72
CA PRO A 192 2.14 -38.43 31.93
C PRO A 192 2.41 -38.36 30.43
N LYS A 193 2.50 -37.16 29.86
CA LYS A 193 2.78 -36.97 28.42
C LYS A 193 4.18 -37.40 28.01
N ILE A 194 5.16 -37.23 28.90
CA ILE A 194 6.53 -37.69 28.68
C ILE A 194 6.59 -39.23 28.79
N GLU A 195 5.87 -39.82 29.74
CA GLU A 195 5.74 -41.29 29.84
C GLU A 195 5.09 -41.91 28.59
N ALA A 196 4.00 -41.30 28.09
CA ALA A 196 3.38 -41.71 26.84
C ALA A 196 4.36 -41.61 25.66
N SER A 197 5.20 -40.57 25.65
CA SER A 197 6.21 -40.35 24.61
C SER A 197 7.31 -41.40 24.61
N PHE A 198 7.77 -41.89 25.77
CA PHE A 198 8.74 -42.99 25.87
C PHE A 198 8.24 -44.27 25.20
N THR A 199 6.93 -44.54 25.18
CA THR A 199 6.38 -45.75 24.53
C THR A 199 6.51 -45.71 23.00
N LYS A 200 6.65 -44.51 22.42
CA LYS A 200 6.80 -44.29 20.98
C LYS A 200 8.24 -43.96 20.58
N ASP A 201 9.09 -43.63 21.55
CA ASP A 201 10.51 -43.36 21.35
C ASP A 201 11.26 -44.66 21.02
N ILE A 202 11.99 -44.65 19.91
CA ILE A 202 12.83 -45.78 19.48
C ILE A 202 14.23 -45.66 20.07
N ALA A 203 14.67 -44.43 20.38
CA ALA A 203 16.00 -44.15 20.88
C ALA A 203 16.06 -44.32 22.41
N THR A 204 17.14 -44.93 22.88
CA THR A 204 17.39 -45.11 24.33
C THR A 204 18.63 -44.38 24.83
N THR A 205 19.50 -43.96 23.90
CA THR A 205 20.74 -43.25 24.18
C THR A 205 20.82 -41.93 23.42
N ARG A 206 21.74 -41.03 23.83
CA ARG A 206 21.99 -39.76 23.14
C ARG A 206 22.38 -39.96 21.67
N GLU A 207 23.27 -40.91 21.38
CA GLU A 207 23.75 -41.19 20.02
C GLU A 207 22.61 -41.66 19.11
N GLU A 208 21.78 -42.60 19.59
CA GLU A 208 20.59 -43.05 18.86
C GLU A 208 19.59 -41.91 18.64
N GLY A 209 19.41 -41.03 19.63
CA GLY A 209 18.55 -39.85 19.52
C GLY A 209 19.04 -38.87 18.44
N LEU A 210 20.34 -38.58 18.41
CA LEU A 210 20.98 -37.76 17.38
C LEU A 210 20.79 -38.37 15.99
N LEU A 211 21.01 -39.67 15.85
CA LEU A 211 20.88 -40.36 14.57
C LEU A 211 19.43 -40.42 14.08
N GLU A 212 18.46 -40.66 14.96
CA GLU A 212 17.05 -40.67 14.58
C GLU A 212 16.56 -39.27 14.19
N LEU A 213 17.00 -38.22 14.87
CA LEU A 213 16.71 -36.84 14.49
C LEU A 213 17.35 -36.50 13.13
N TYR A 214 18.64 -36.81 12.95
CA TYR A 214 19.38 -36.58 11.71
C TYR A 214 18.71 -37.26 10.50
N LYS A 215 18.28 -38.52 10.68
CA LYS A 215 17.58 -39.30 9.65
C LYS A 215 16.29 -38.65 9.16
N LYS A 216 15.60 -37.87 10.00
CA LYS A 216 14.37 -37.16 9.58
C LYS A 216 14.68 -35.84 8.90
N ILE A 217 15.71 -35.14 9.35
CA ILE A 217 16.12 -33.86 8.77
C ILE A 217 16.73 -34.09 7.38
N ARG A 218 17.61 -35.09 7.24
CA ARG A 218 18.30 -35.42 5.98
C ARG A 218 18.06 -36.87 5.57
N PRO A 219 16.92 -37.18 4.93
CA PRO A 219 16.60 -38.53 4.51
C PRO A 219 17.54 -38.98 3.37
N GLY A 220 18.27 -40.07 3.58
CA GLY A 220 19.09 -40.72 2.55
C GLY A 220 20.59 -40.46 2.64
N GLU A 221 21.05 -39.57 3.52
CA GLU A 221 22.48 -39.44 3.83
C GLU A 221 22.96 -40.53 4.81
N PRO A 222 24.22 -40.99 4.69
CA PRO A 222 24.80 -41.95 5.64
C PRO A 222 24.84 -41.35 7.05
N LEU A 223 24.46 -42.18 8.04
CA LEU A 223 24.35 -41.79 9.43
C LEU A 223 25.74 -41.79 10.09
N SER A 224 26.18 -40.62 10.57
CA SER A 224 27.37 -40.46 11.42
C SER A 224 27.00 -39.59 12.62
N VAL A 225 27.46 -39.99 13.81
CA VAL A 225 27.19 -39.25 15.06
C VAL A 225 27.86 -37.87 15.02
N GLU A 226 29.09 -37.78 14.52
CA GLU A 226 29.82 -36.51 14.40
C GLU A 226 29.11 -35.54 13.45
N SER A 227 28.64 -36.05 12.30
CA SER A 227 27.88 -35.24 11.35
C SER A 227 26.55 -34.78 11.93
N ALA A 228 25.88 -35.63 12.72
CA ALA A 228 24.62 -35.31 13.36
C ALA A 228 24.76 -34.24 14.46
N ASP A 229 25.77 -34.38 15.33
CA ASP A 229 26.05 -33.41 16.40
C ASP A 229 26.52 -32.06 15.81
N SER A 230 27.39 -32.08 14.80
CA SER A 230 27.81 -30.87 14.09
C SER A 230 26.63 -30.16 13.40
N LEU A 231 25.73 -30.91 12.75
CA LEU A 231 24.54 -30.34 12.13
C LEU A 231 23.62 -29.69 13.16
N LEU A 232 23.36 -30.36 14.28
CA LEU A 232 22.47 -29.85 15.33
C LEU A 232 23.04 -28.58 15.97
N ASN A 233 24.34 -28.57 16.29
CA ASN A 233 25.01 -27.39 16.82
C ASN A 233 24.99 -26.24 15.81
N ALA A 234 25.30 -26.50 14.54
CA ALA A 234 25.22 -25.50 13.48
C ALA A 234 23.79 -25.02 13.19
N MET A 235 22.76 -25.82 13.51
CA MET A 235 21.37 -25.47 13.23
C MET A 235 20.77 -24.54 14.27
N PHE A 236 21.08 -24.71 15.56
CA PHE A 236 20.46 -23.95 16.66
C PHE A 236 21.40 -23.05 17.45
N PHE A 237 22.67 -23.44 17.60
CA PHE A 237 23.60 -22.77 18.51
C PHE A 237 24.68 -21.95 17.79
N ASP A 238 24.71 -21.95 16.46
CA ASP A 238 25.60 -21.10 15.67
C ASP A 238 24.94 -19.75 15.36
N PRO A 239 25.46 -18.62 15.88
CA PRO A 239 24.91 -17.27 15.64
C PRO A 239 24.84 -16.89 14.15
N ARG A 240 25.71 -17.48 13.31
CA ARG A 240 25.74 -17.17 11.86
C ARG A 240 24.55 -17.78 11.12
N ARG A 241 23.99 -18.88 11.65
CA ARG A 241 22.90 -19.64 11.02
C ARG A 241 21.56 -19.46 11.71
N TYR A 242 21.58 -19.31 13.04
CA TYR A 242 20.40 -19.10 13.86
C TYR A 242 20.47 -17.73 14.55
N ASP A 243 19.46 -16.91 14.33
CA ASP A 243 19.36 -15.56 14.86
C ASP A 243 17.93 -15.25 15.30
N LEU A 244 17.80 -14.74 16.52
CA LEU A 244 16.58 -14.24 17.14
C LEU A 244 16.42 -12.73 16.94
N ALA A 245 17.49 -12.03 16.55
CA ALA A 245 17.63 -10.58 16.63
C ALA A 245 17.42 -10.04 18.08
N LYS A 246 17.61 -8.73 18.25
CA LYS A 246 17.38 -8.03 19.54
C LYS A 246 15.95 -8.28 20.07
N VAL A 247 14.96 -8.12 19.19
CA VAL A 247 13.54 -8.32 19.51
C VAL A 247 13.18 -9.75 19.93
N GLY A 248 13.78 -10.77 19.31
CA GLY A 248 13.47 -12.16 19.64
C GLY A 248 13.96 -12.50 21.03
N ARG A 249 15.16 -12.06 21.42
CA ARG A 249 15.68 -12.26 22.78
C ARG A 249 14.78 -11.56 23.81
N TYR A 250 14.38 -10.31 23.57
CA TYR A 250 13.42 -9.60 24.42
C TYR A 250 12.10 -10.37 24.60
N LYS A 251 11.51 -10.87 23.51
CA LYS A 251 10.25 -11.63 23.52
C LYS A 251 10.38 -12.98 24.21
N PHE A 252 11.46 -13.72 23.97
CA PHE A 252 11.75 -14.99 24.64
C PHE A 252 11.87 -14.78 26.14
N ASN A 253 12.66 -13.79 26.54
CA ASN A 253 12.83 -13.42 27.94
C ASN A 253 11.48 -13.11 28.57
N LYS A 254 10.70 -12.17 28.00
CA LYS A 254 9.37 -11.77 28.48
C LYS A 254 8.38 -12.94 28.63
N LYS A 255 8.38 -13.88 27.67
CA LYS A 255 7.46 -15.02 27.68
C LYS A 255 7.88 -16.13 28.65
N LEU A 256 9.16 -16.48 28.70
CA LEU A 256 9.68 -17.58 29.52
C LEU A 256 10.00 -17.19 30.97
N MET A 257 9.89 -15.89 31.31
CA MET A 257 10.16 -15.38 32.65
C MET A 257 9.53 -16.27 33.72
N LEU A 258 10.39 -16.76 34.62
CA LEU A 258 9.98 -17.61 35.73
C LEU A 258 8.93 -16.88 36.59
N ARG A 259 9.13 -15.58 36.85
CA ARG A 259 8.23 -14.76 37.67
C ARG A 259 6.78 -14.79 37.20
N ASN A 260 6.56 -14.77 35.88
CA ASN A 260 5.21 -14.71 35.30
C ASN A 260 4.41 -15.99 35.56
N ARG A 261 5.09 -17.16 35.65
CA ARG A 261 4.45 -18.44 35.94
C ARG A 261 4.27 -18.72 37.42
N ILE A 262 5.19 -18.23 38.27
CA ILE A 262 5.13 -18.48 39.72
C ILE A 262 4.27 -17.45 40.47
N ARG A 263 4.02 -16.27 39.89
CA ARG A 263 3.24 -15.19 40.53
C ARG A 263 1.85 -15.68 40.92
N HIS A 264 1.45 -15.36 42.15
CA HIS A 264 0.17 -15.76 42.78
C HIS A 264 -0.01 -17.27 43.04
N GLN A 265 1.01 -18.09 42.78
CA GLN A 265 0.97 -19.52 43.06
C GLN A 265 1.50 -19.85 44.47
N ILE A 266 1.26 -21.09 44.93
CA ILE A 266 1.71 -21.59 46.23
C ILE A 266 2.90 -22.52 46.03
N LEU A 267 3.98 -22.27 46.78
CA LEU A 267 5.19 -23.10 46.74
C LEU A 267 4.97 -24.46 47.40
N ALA A 268 5.33 -25.55 46.71
CA ALA A 268 5.22 -26.91 47.24
C ALA A 268 6.45 -27.37 48.02
N GLU A 269 7.60 -26.72 47.81
CA GLU A 269 8.88 -26.94 48.47
C GLU A 269 9.58 -25.61 48.76
N ASP A 270 10.61 -25.64 49.61
CA ASP A 270 11.41 -24.46 49.94
C ASP A 270 12.24 -24.02 48.73
N VAL A 271 12.26 -22.72 48.45
CA VAL A 271 13.07 -22.16 47.36
C VAL A 271 14.43 -21.74 47.92
N ILE A 272 15.48 -22.37 47.43
CA ILE A 272 16.85 -22.16 47.89
C ILE A 272 17.61 -21.34 46.85
N ASP A 273 18.35 -20.35 47.32
CA ASP A 273 19.29 -19.59 46.50
C ASP A 273 20.51 -20.46 46.15
N PRO A 274 20.80 -20.69 44.86
CA PRO A 274 21.92 -21.52 44.44
C PRO A 274 23.31 -20.91 44.73
N THR A 275 23.40 -19.59 44.99
CA THR A 275 24.67 -18.91 45.27
C THR A 275 24.98 -18.82 46.75
N SER A 276 24.00 -18.42 47.57
CA SER A 276 24.17 -18.24 49.01
C SER A 276 23.79 -19.47 49.84
N GLY A 277 22.98 -20.38 49.27
CA GLY A 277 22.41 -21.52 50.01
C GLY A 277 21.30 -21.12 50.99
N GLU A 278 20.88 -19.85 51.00
CA GLU A 278 19.82 -19.35 51.87
C GLU A 278 18.42 -19.68 51.33
N VAL A 279 17.47 -19.89 52.23
CA VAL A 279 16.06 -20.10 51.87
C VAL A 279 15.42 -18.75 51.57
N ILE A 280 15.03 -18.53 50.31
CA ILE A 280 14.37 -17.30 49.84
C ILE A 280 12.92 -17.27 50.31
N ALA A 281 12.24 -18.42 50.24
CA ALA A 281 10.84 -18.58 50.62
C ALA A 281 10.55 -20.00 51.12
N GLU A 282 9.79 -20.10 52.20
CA GLU A 282 9.38 -21.38 52.80
C GLU A 282 8.19 -22.00 52.05
N LYS A 283 8.11 -23.32 52.10
CA LYS A 283 6.99 -24.13 51.60
C LYS A 283 5.64 -23.61 52.10
N GLY A 284 4.68 -23.51 51.18
CA GLY A 284 3.32 -23.04 51.47
C GLY A 284 3.14 -21.53 51.37
N THR A 285 4.21 -20.77 51.13
CA THR A 285 4.13 -19.32 50.91
C THR A 285 3.48 -19.02 49.55
N LYS A 286 2.54 -18.07 49.52
CA LYS A 286 1.97 -17.55 48.28
C LYS A 286 2.90 -16.51 47.69
N VAL A 287 3.33 -16.70 46.45
CA VAL A 287 4.33 -15.85 45.80
C VAL A 287 3.71 -14.50 45.41
N THR A 288 4.21 -13.41 46.01
CA THR A 288 3.89 -12.02 45.62
C THR A 288 4.72 -11.60 44.39
N ALA A 289 4.40 -10.48 43.76
CA ALA A 289 5.14 -9.99 42.59
C ALA A 289 6.63 -9.74 42.92
N GLU A 290 6.90 -9.02 44.01
CA GLU A 290 8.27 -8.71 44.48
C GLU A 290 9.06 -9.99 44.80
N LEU A 291 8.42 -10.97 45.45
CA LEU A 291 9.07 -12.25 45.76
C LEU A 291 9.39 -13.04 44.48
N ALA A 292 8.51 -12.99 43.47
CA ALA A 292 8.74 -13.62 42.18
C ALA A 292 9.93 -13.00 41.44
N ASP A 293 10.06 -11.67 41.49
CA ASP A 293 11.20 -10.94 40.91
C ASP A 293 12.51 -11.34 41.58
N SER A 294 12.53 -11.41 42.92
CA SER A 294 13.71 -11.85 43.67
C SER A 294 14.11 -13.29 43.35
N ILE A 295 13.15 -14.21 43.27
CA ILE A 295 13.42 -15.62 42.90
C ILE A 295 14.02 -15.73 41.49
N GLN A 296 13.53 -14.93 40.54
CA GLN A 296 14.06 -14.92 39.18
C GLN A 296 15.48 -14.35 39.14
N ASN A 297 15.71 -13.19 39.75
CA ASN A 297 16.99 -12.49 39.68
C ASN A 297 18.11 -13.26 40.40
N LYS A 298 17.79 -14.09 41.41
CA LYS A 298 18.75 -14.99 42.06
C LYS A 298 19.14 -16.24 41.26
N ALA A 299 18.78 -16.31 39.97
CA ALA A 299 19.12 -17.42 39.07
C ALA A 299 18.65 -18.82 39.54
N VAL A 300 17.50 -18.90 40.20
CA VAL A 300 16.96 -20.20 40.67
C VAL A 300 16.59 -21.08 39.47
N PRO A 301 17.11 -22.32 39.35
CA PRO A 301 16.92 -23.16 38.17
C PRO A 301 15.52 -23.76 38.04
N PHE A 302 14.86 -24.06 39.15
CA PHE A 302 13.48 -24.57 39.15
C PHE A 302 12.75 -24.27 40.46
N VAL A 303 11.41 -24.27 40.41
CA VAL A 303 10.53 -24.09 41.56
C VAL A 303 9.42 -25.14 41.50
N TYR A 304 9.11 -25.78 42.63
CA TYR A 304 7.95 -26.66 42.75
C TYR A 304 6.70 -25.87 43.15
N ILE A 305 5.67 -25.92 42.31
CA ILE A 305 4.37 -25.28 42.56
C ILE A 305 3.32 -26.34 42.88
N GLN A 306 2.47 -26.04 43.84
CA GLN A 306 1.30 -26.86 44.16
C GLN A 306 0.14 -26.47 43.25
N THR A 307 -0.28 -27.37 42.34
CA THR A 307 -1.52 -27.21 41.54
C THR A 307 -2.66 -28.01 42.17
N GLU A 308 -3.87 -27.91 41.60
CA GLU A 308 -5.05 -28.64 42.11
C GLU A 308 -4.88 -30.17 42.02
N GLU A 309 -4.18 -30.66 40.99
CA GLU A 309 -4.03 -32.10 40.72
C GLU A 309 -2.71 -32.68 41.23
N LYS A 310 -1.59 -31.94 41.11
CA LYS A 310 -0.26 -32.44 41.48
C LYS A 310 0.76 -31.32 41.77
N ASN A 311 1.90 -31.69 42.34
CA ASN A 311 3.04 -30.77 42.42
C ASN A 311 3.78 -30.78 41.08
N VAL A 312 4.04 -29.60 40.54
CA VAL A 312 4.60 -29.42 39.19
C VAL A 312 5.93 -28.67 39.29
N LYS A 313 6.95 -29.14 38.55
CA LYS A 313 8.30 -28.55 38.54
C LYS A 313 8.42 -27.52 37.41
N VAL A 314 8.47 -26.24 37.76
CA VAL A 314 8.62 -25.11 36.82
C VAL A 314 10.09 -24.79 36.62
N LEU A 315 10.56 -24.87 35.37
CA LEU A 315 11.96 -24.66 35.00
C LEU A 315 12.23 -23.22 34.57
N SER A 316 13.36 -22.65 34.99
CA SER A 316 13.83 -21.32 34.58
C SER A 316 14.62 -21.38 33.27
N ASN A 317 14.64 -20.28 32.51
CA ASN A 317 15.54 -20.10 31.37
C ASN A 317 16.89 -19.45 31.75
N MET A 318 17.15 -19.26 33.05
CA MET A 318 18.42 -18.77 33.62
C MET A 318 18.83 -17.36 33.15
N MET A 319 17.85 -16.51 32.84
CA MET A 319 18.07 -15.10 32.50
C MET A 319 17.85 -14.21 33.73
N VAL A 320 18.82 -13.36 34.06
CA VAL A 320 18.84 -12.55 35.28
C VAL A 320 19.17 -11.10 35.01
N ASP A 321 18.83 -10.23 35.96
CA ASP A 321 19.28 -8.84 35.96
C ASP A 321 20.73 -8.76 36.43
N ILE A 322 21.58 -8.05 35.70
CA ILE A 322 23.01 -7.91 36.01
C ILE A 322 23.23 -7.11 37.30
N THR A 323 22.34 -6.17 37.62
CA THR A 323 22.48 -5.24 38.76
C THR A 323 22.45 -5.93 40.13
N GLU A 324 21.88 -7.13 40.20
CA GLU A 324 21.84 -7.94 41.44
C GLU A 324 23.21 -8.61 41.72
N PHE A 325 24.04 -8.79 40.70
CA PHE A 325 25.33 -9.48 40.82
C PHE A 325 26.53 -8.53 40.73
N VAL A 326 26.41 -7.44 39.97
CA VAL A 326 27.47 -6.46 39.74
C VAL A 326 26.91 -5.05 39.96
N ASP A 327 27.58 -4.27 40.82
CA ASP A 327 27.26 -2.87 41.06
C ASP A 327 27.80 -2.02 39.89
N CYS A 328 27.00 -1.87 38.84
CA CYS A 328 27.35 -1.16 37.61
C CYS A 328 26.12 -0.52 36.95
N ASP A 329 26.35 0.50 36.13
CA ASP A 329 25.32 1.00 35.19
C ASP A 329 25.27 0.07 33.95
N PRO A 330 24.16 -0.67 33.72
CA PRO A 330 24.03 -1.57 32.58
C PRO A 330 24.23 -0.87 31.24
N ALA A 331 23.80 0.39 31.12
CA ALA A 331 23.90 1.16 29.89
C ALA A 331 25.36 1.48 29.52
N GLU A 332 26.20 1.81 30.51
CA GLU A 332 27.62 2.07 30.30
C GLU A 332 28.41 0.82 29.89
N LEU A 333 27.94 -0.36 30.29
CA LEU A 333 28.50 -1.66 29.93
C LEU A 333 27.94 -2.24 28.62
N GLY A 334 26.96 -1.57 27.98
CA GLY A 334 26.32 -2.05 26.75
C GLY A 334 25.34 -3.21 26.96
N VAL A 335 24.88 -3.43 28.20
CA VAL A 335 23.87 -4.44 28.55
C VAL A 335 22.49 -3.83 28.38
N THR A 336 21.78 -4.26 27.33
CA THR A 336 20.44 -3.74 26.99
C THR A 336 19.30 -4.64 27.47
N GLU A 337 19.60 -5.88 27.86
CA GLU A 337 18.61 -6.92 28.19
C GLU A 337 19.09 -7.78 29.37
N LEU A 338 18.20 -8.64 29.88
CA LEU A 338 18.58 -9.65 30.89
C LEU A 338 19.71 -10.55 30.38
N VAL A 339 20.66 -10.84 31.26
CA VAL A 339 21.89 -11.56 30.95
C VAL A 339 21.78 -13.05 31.26
N TYR A 340 22.47 -13.85 30.45
CA TYR A 340 22.52 -15.29 30.60
C TYR A 340 23.45 -15.71 31.74
N TYR A 341 22.87 -16.18 32.85
CA TYR A 341 23.58 -16.40 34.10
C TYR A 341 24.76 -17.39 34.01
N PRO A 342 24.70 -18.51 33.24
CA PRO A 342 25.84 -19.44 33.18
C PRO A 342 27.13 -18.82 32.64
N VAL A 343 27.04 -17.91 31.67
CA VAL A 343 28.20 -17.17 31.15
C VAL A 343 28.64 -16.10 32.16
N LEU A 344 27.68 -15.37 32.74
CA LEU A 344 27.98 -14.39 33.79
C LEU A 344 28.71 -15.03 34.97
N LYS A 345 28.28 -16.21 35.40
CA LYS A 345 28.91 -16.97 36.49
C LYS A 345 30.36 -17.33 36.16
N GLN A 346 30.66 -17.75 34.93
CA GLN A 346 32.04 -18.02 34.50
C GLN A 346 32.89 -16.76 34.56
N LEU A 347 32.38 -15.62 34.08
CA LEU A 347 33.09 -14.34 34.13
C LEU A 347 33.33 -13.84 35.56
N ILE A 348 32.34 -14.00 36.45
CA ILE A 348 32.48 -13.65 37.87
C ILE A 348 33.50 -14.56 38.57
N GLU A 349 33.48 -15.86 38.28
CA GLU A 349 34.45 -16.82 38.84
C GLU A 349 35.89 -16.55 38.35
N GLU A 350 36.07 -16.08 37.12
CA GLU A 350 37.38 -15.80 36.54
C GLU A 350 37.94 -14.40 36.87
N TYR A 351 37.09 -13.37 36.92
CA TYR A 351 37.51 -11.95 37.01
C TYR A 351 36.89 -11.16 38.18
N GLY A 352 36.12 -11.81 39.06
CA GLY A 352 35.38 -11.15 40.15
C GLY A 352 36.25 -10.38 41.17
N ASP A 353 37.55 -10.60 41.20
CA ASP A 353 38.49 -9.90 42.09
C ASP A 353 38.83 -8.46 41.63
N ASP A 354 38.54 -8.08 40.38
CA ASP A 354 38.88 -6.77 39.80
C ASP A 354 37.70 -6.17 39.00
N ALA A 355 37.00 -5.21 39.60
CA ALA A 355 35.78 -4.62 39.04
C ALA A 355 36.00 -3.88 37.70
N GLU A 356 37.17 -3.26 37.49
CA GLU A 356 37.47 -2.57 36.22
C GLU A 356 37.71 -3.58 35.09
N LYS A 357 38.48 -4.66 35.36
CA LYS A 357 38.70 -5.73 34.37
C LYS A 357 37.44 -6.54 34.10
N LEU A 358 36.62 -6.80 35.11
CA LEU A 358 35.33 -7.45 34.94
C LEU A 358 34.44 -6.61 34.01
N GLY A 359 34.40 -5.29 34.20
CA GLY A 359 33.67 -4.37 33.32
C GLY A 359 34.18 -4.37 31.87
N GLU A 360 35.50 -4.39 31.65
CA GLU A 360 36.08 -4.52 30.30
C GLU A 360 35.75 -5.87 29.64
N GLU A 361 35.77 -6.96 30.40
CA GLU A 361 35.54 -8.31 29.86
C GLU A 361 34.05 -8.58 29.63
N ILE A 362 33.17 -8.00 30.45
CA ILE A 362 31.73 -7.94 30.17
C ILE A 362 31.50 -7.25 28.82
N LYS A 363 32.15 -6.11 28.57
CA LYS A 363 32.04 -5.38 27.28
C LYS A 363 32.48 -6.21 26.08
N LYS A 364 33.53 -7.04 26.22
CA LYS A 364 33.99 -7.92 25.14
C LYS A 364 33.03 -9.08 24.88
N ASN A 365 32.44 -9.65 25.93
CA ASN A 365 31.61 -10.85 25.85
C ASN A 365 30.09 -10.57 25.87
N ILE A 366 29.66 -9.34 25.54
CA ILE A 366 28.24 -8.96 25.47
C ILE A 366 27.44 -9.94 24.59
N HIS A 367 28.01 -10.39 23.46
CA HIS A 367 27.33 -11.30 22.54
C HIS A 367 27.06 -12.69 23.12
N GLU A 368 27.83 -13.11 24.13
CA GLU A 368 27.62 -14.38 24.85
C GLU A 368 26.72 -14.20 26.07
N LEU A 369 26.78 -13.03 26.73
CA LEU A 369 25.88 -12.65 27.82
C LEU A 369 24.45 -12.42 27.35
N ILE A 370 24.26 -11.84 26.15
CA ILE A 370 22.97 -11.62 25.50
C ILE A 370 22.96 -12.42 24.18
N PRO A 371 22.79 -13.75 24.25
CA PRO A 371 22.93 -14.60 23.07
C PRO A 371 21.82 -14.32 22.06
N LYS A 372 22.22 -14.00 20.82
CA LYS A 372 21.30 -13.80 19.68
C LYS A 372 20.77 -15.12 19.09
N HIS A 373 21.24 -16.28 19.53
CA HIS A 373 20.71 -17.60 19.15
C HIS A 373 19.98 -18.25 20.33
N ILE A 374 19.17 -19.28 20.08
CA ILE A 374 18.45 -19.99 21.15
C ILE A 374 19.42 -20.76 22.07
N THR A 375 19.15 -20.80 23.38
CA THR A 375 19.94 -21.61 24.35
C THR A 375 19.26 -22.95 24.63
N ARG A 376 19.98 -23.88 25.29
CA ARG A 376 19.41 -25.20 25.65
C ARG A 376 18.31 -25.04 26.70
N GLU A 377 18.51 -24.11 27.63
CA GLU A 377 17.65 -23.72 28.72
C GLU A 377 16.34 -23.12 28.17
N ASP A 378 16.43 -22.29 27.12
CA ASP A 378 15.25 -21.77 26.41
C ASP A 378 14.39 -22.92 25.84
N ILE A 379 15.02 -23.90 25.17
CA ILE A 379 14.31 -25.06 24.59
C ILE A 379 13.64 -25.87 25.71
N ILE A 380 14.36 -26.20 26.78
CA ILE A 380 13.82 -26.98 27.89
C ILE A 380 12.69 -26.23 28.60
N ALA A 381 12.85 -24.93 28.88
CA ALA A 381 11.82 -24.11 29.48
C ALA A 381 10.58 -23.98 28.59
N SER A 382 10.75 -23.92 27.26
CA SER A 382 9.63 -23.85 26.32
C SER A 382 8.80 -25.14 26.27
N ILE A 383 9.47 -26.30 26.35
CA ILE A 383 8.85 -27.64 26.46
C ILE A 383 8.07 -27.73 27.78
N ASN A 384 8.71 -27.32 28.89
CA ASN A 384 8.11 -27.31 30.23
C ASN A 384 6.86 -26.41 30.28
N TYR A 385 6.91 -25.23 29.66
CA TYR A 385 5.76 -24.33 29.58
C TYR A 385 4.60 -24.98 28.80
N ASN A 386 4.85 -25.64 27.66
CA ASN A 386 3.78 -26.29 26.88
C ASN A 386 3.04 -27.38 27.68
N LEU A 387 3.78 -28.15 28.49
CA LEU A 387 3.21 -29.18 29.37
C LEU A 387 2.30 -28.56 30.43
N HIS A 388 2.70 -27.40 30.97
CA HIS A 388 2.03 -26.75 32.10
C HIS A 388 0.76 -25.96 31.74
N LEU A 389 0.53 -25.70 30.44
CA LEU A 389 -0.71 -25.08 29.96
C LEU A 389 -1.95 -25.89 30.36
N GLU A 390 -1.85 -27.20 30.47
CA GLU A 390 -2.93 -28.05 30.93
C GLU A 390 -3.30 -27.81 32.40
N TYR A 391 -2.30 -27.47 33.22
CA TYR A 391 -2.46 -27.22 34.65
C TYR A 391 -2.79 -25.76 34.99
N GLY A 392 -3.10 -24.93 33.98
CA GLY A 392 -3.41 -23.50 34.17
C GLY A 392 -2.20 -22.63 34.52
N LEU A 393 -0.98 -23.15 34.41
CA LEU A 393 0.27 -22.43 34.64
C LEU A 393 0.80 -21.85 33.33
N GLY A 394 0.12 -20.81 32.83
CA GLY A 394 0.45 -20.09 31.61
C GLY A 394 -0.80 -19.72 30.79
N ASN A 395 -0.63 -18.80 29.85
CA ASN A 395 -1.70 -18.34 28.94
C ASN A 395 -1.41 -18.69 27.48
N LYS A 396 -2.47 -18.93 26.70
CA LYS A 396 -2.42 -18.98 25.23
C LYS A 396 -2.03 -17.61 24.67
N ASP A 397 -1.40 -17.60 23.50
CA ASP A 397 -1.03 -16.37 22.80
C ASP A 397 -2.02 -16.08 21.68
N ASP A 398 -2.35 -14.79 21.51
CA ASP A 398 -3.07 -14.30 20.34
C ASP A 398 -2.06 -13.81 19.29
N ILE A 399 -2.03 -14.47 18.14
CA ILE A 399 -1.09 -14.18 17.05
C ILE A 399 -1.37 -12.82 16.40
N ASP A 400 -2.59 -12.32 16.48
CA ASP A 400 -3.05 -11.13 15.80
C ASP A 400 -2.90 -9.87 16.67
N HIS A 401 -2.70 -10.05 17.97
CA HIS A 401 -2.32 -9.00 18.91
C HIS A 401 -1.08 -8.22 18.43
N LEU A 402 -1.13 -6.88 18.45
CA LEU A 402 0.00 -6.04 18.01
C LEU A 402 1.26 -6.18 18.87
N GLY A 403 1.16 -6.66 20.11
CA GLY A 403 2.34 -7.05 20.89
C GLY A 403 3.09 -8.27 20.33
N ASN A 404 2.48 -9.01 19.38
CA ASN A 404 3.03 -10.20 18.73
C ASN A 404 3.35 -9.98 17.25
N ARG A 405 2.94 -8.83 16.69
CA ARG A 405 3.25 -8.40 15.32
C ARG A 405 4.13 -7.16 15.36
N ARG A 406 5.21 -7.16 14.58
CA ARG A 406 6.14 -6.03 14.51
C ARG A 406 6.25 -5.50 13.09
N ILE A 407 6.61 -4.24 12.99
CA ILE A 407 6.89 -3.56 11.74
C ILE A 407 8.38 -3.69 11.42
N ARG A 408 8.67 -4.17 10.22
CA ARG A 408 9.97 -4.00 9.57
C ARG A 408 9.90 -2.78 8.67
N ALA A 409 10.56 -1.72 9.11
CA ALA A 409 10.69 -0.48 8.34
C ALA A 409 11.81 -0.60 7.28
N VAL A 410 11.97 0.43 6.45
CA VAL A 410 12.89 0.44 5.31
C VAL A 410 14.33 0.10 5.67
N GLY A 411 14.84 0.59 6.79
CA GLY A 411 16.21 0.35 7.24
C GLY A 411 16.49 -1.14 7.50
N GLU A 412 15.61 -1.81 8.24
CA GLU A 412 15.75 -3.25 8.54
C GLU A 412 15.58 -4.10 7.27
N LEU A 413 14.68 -3.71 6.36
CA LEU A 413 14.52 -4.40 5.08
C LEU A 413 15.80 -4.31 4.23
N LEU A 414 16.41 -3.13 4.15
CA LEU A 414 17.67 -2.92 3.44
C LEU A 414 18.83 -3.65 4.11
N GLN A 415 18.92 -3.61 5.45
CA GLN A 415 19.90 -4.34 6.23
C GLN A 415 19.89 -5.84 5.88
N ASN A 416 18.71 -6.44 5.79
CA ASN A 416 18.56 -7.84 5.43
C ASN A 416 19.02 -8.14 3.99
N GLN A 417 18.76 -7.25 3.03
CA GLN A 417 19.22 -7.44 1.65
C GLN A 417 20.74 -7.31 1.52
N TYR A 418 21.32 -6.32 2.20
CA TYR A 418 22.77 -6.15 2.28
C TYR A 418 23.44 -7.39 2.90
N ARG A 419 22.87 -7.94 3.97
CA ARG A 419 23.34 -9.16 4.62
C ARG A 419 23.35 -10.35 3.65
N ILE A 420 22.30 -10.54 2.85
CA ILE A 420 22.24 -11.60 1.83
C ILE A 420 23.34 -11.39 0.78
N GLY A 421 23.51 -10.15 0.30
CA GLY A 421 24.54 -9.78 -0.66
C GLY A 421 25.96 -10.04 -0.14
N LEU A 422 26.24 -9.62 1.09
CA LEU A 422 27.54 -9.77 1.74
C LEU A 422 27.83 -11.22 2.11
N SER A 423 26.84 -12.03 2.51
CA SER A 423 27.05 -13.46 2.76
C SER A 423 27.41 -14.23 1.47
N ARG A 424 26.82 -13.84 0.32
CA ARG A 424 27.24 -14.39 -0.98
C ARG A 424 28.66 -13.96 -1.34
N MET A 425 29.02 -12.72 -1.05
CA MET A 425 30.37 -12.19 -1.25
C MET A 425 31.40 -12.88 -0.35
N GLU A 426 31.07 -13.15 0.92
CA GLU A 426 31.95 -13.85 1.88
C GLU A 426 32.40 -15.20 1.32
N ARG A 427 31.48 -15.98 0.74
CA ARG A 427 31.80 -17.27 0.12
C ARG A 427 32.82 -17.11 -1.02
N VAL A 428 32.61 -16.11 -1.88
CA VAL A 428 33.54 -15.82 -3.00
C VAL A 428 34.91 -15.37 -2.49
N VAL A 429 34.95 -14.54 -1.45
CA VAL A 429 36.21 -14.09 -0.83
C VAL A 429 36.96 -15.29 -0.25
N ARG A 430 36.28 -16.17 0.49
CA ARG A 430 36.87 -17.37 1.09
C ARG A 430 37.43 -18.31 0.02
N GLU A 431 36.67 -18.59 -1.04
CA GLU A 431 37.14 -19.40 -2.18
C GLU A 431 38.36 -18.78 -2.88
N ARG A 432 38.38 -17.45 -3.05
CA ARG A 432 39.50 -16.73 -3.66
C ARG A 432 40.74 -16.72 -2.79
N MET A 433 40.61 -16.58 -1.47
CA MET A 433 41.74 -16.66 -0.54
C MET A 433 42.47 -18.01 -0.64
N THR A 434 41.73 -19.11 -0.81
CA THR A 434 42.34 -20.44 -0.98
C THR A 434 42.95 -20.65 -2.37
N THR A 435 42.48 -19.94 -3.40
CA THR A 435 42.89 -20.17 -4.80
C THR A 435 44.04 -19.27 -5.26
N HIS A 436 44.20 -18.08 -4.67
CA HIS A 436 45.23 -17.12 -5.06
C HIS A 436 46.58 -17.37 -4.37
N ASP A 437 47.68 -17.19 -5.10
CA ASP A 437 49.05 -17.29 -4.57
C ASP A 437 49.37 -16.15 -3.58
N GLU A 438 50.01 -16.49 -2.46
CA GLU A 438 50.28 -15.62 -1.29
C GLU A 438 51.14 -14.37 -1.54
N ASP A 439 51.82 -14.28 -2.68
CA ASP A 439 52.77 -13.19 -2.96
C ASP A 439 52.15 -11.96 -3.67
N ASN A 440 50.91 -12.04 -4.18
CA ASN A 440 50.23 -10.93 -4.88
C ASN A 440 48.77 -10.70 -4.40
N ILE A 441 48.45 -11.04 -3.15
CA ILE A 441 47.09 -10.89 -2.62
C ILE A 441 46.86 -9.45 -2.19
N SER A 442 45.95 -8.76 -2.88
CA SER A 442 45.39 -7.48 -2.44
C SER A 442 43.92 -7.64 -2.03
N PRO A 443 43.42 -6.84 -1.08
CA PRO A 443 41.99 -6.84 -0.74
C PRO A 443 41.08 -6.61 -1.95
N GLN A 444 41.51 -5.77 -2.91
CA GLN A 444 40.75 -5.45 -4.10
C GLN A 444 40.61 -6.64 -5.07
N SER A 445 41.61 -7.52 -5.16
CA SER A 445 41.49 -8.76 -5.96
C SER A 445 40.54 -9.79 -5.35
N LEU A 446 40.42 -9.80 -4.02
CA LEU A 446 39.59 -10.77 -3.31
C LEU A 446 38.11 -10.40 -3.35
N ILE A 447 37.77 -9.11 -3.23
CA ILE A 447 36.39 -8.65 -3.11
C ILE A 447 35.71 -8.56 -4.48
N ASN A 448 34.52 -9.17 -4.58
CA ASN A 448 33.62 -9.01 -5.73
C ASN A 448 32.30 -8.40 -5.26
N ILE A 449 32.00 -7.18 -5.70
CA ILE A 449 30.83 -6.40 -5.26
C ILE A 449 29.54 -6.74 -6.01
N LYS A 450 29.60 -7.52 -7.11
CA LYS A 450 28.43 -7.85 -7.93
C LYS A 450 27.29 -8.50 -7.13
N PRO A 451 27.52 -9.45 -6.19
CA PRO A 451 26.45 -10.03 -5.39
C PRO A 451 25.73 -9.02 -4.50
N VAL A 452 26.45 -8.04 -3.96
CA VAL A 452 25.89 -6.97 -3.09
C VAL A 452 25.04 -6.03 -3.93
N THR A 453 25.62 -5.47 -5.00
CA THR A 453 24.90 -4.54 -5.90
C THR A 453 23.69 -5.19 -6.57
N ALA A 454 23.76 -6.48 -6.92
CA ALA A 454 22.62 -7.21 -7.48
C ALA A 454 21.46 -7.36 -6.49
N ALA A 455 21.74 -7.70 -5.23
CA ALA A 455 20.71 -7.86 -4.20
C ALA A 455 19.96 -6.54 -3.92
N VAL A 456 20.70 -5.43 -3.85
CA VAL A 456 20.11 -4.09 -3.65
C VAL A 456 19.28 -3.66 -4.86
N LYS A 457 19.81 -3.84 -6.09
CA LYS A 457 19.07 -3.54 -7.33
C LYS A 457 17.80 -4.38 -7.48
N GLU A 458 17.86 -5.65 -7.12
CA GLU A 458 16.68 -6.54 -7.11
C GLU A 458 15.63 -6.03 -6.12
N PHE A 459 16.04 -5.67 -4.90
CA PHE A 459 15.12 -5.15 -3.89
C PHE A 459 14.41 -3.86 -4.35
N PHE A 460 15.14 -2.84 -4.80
CA PHE A 460 14.53 -1.60 -5.25
C PHE A 460 13.76 -1.74 -6.57
N GLY A 461 14.17 -2.67 -7.44
CA GLY A 461 13.60 -2.84 -8.78
C GLY A 461 12.34 -3.72 -8.81
N SER A 462 12.37 -4.89 -8.17
CA SER A 462 11.35 -5.95 -8.32
C SER A 462 10.65 -6.36 -7.02
N SER A 463 11.03 -5.82 -5.85
CA SER A 463 10.34 -6.12 -4.59
C SER A 463 8.89 -5.63 -4.60
N GLN A 464 7.98 -6.43 -4.06
CA GLN A 464 6.57 -6.05 -3.84
C GLN A 464 6.42 -4.88 -2.84
N LEU A 465 7.41 -4.69 -1.96
CA LEU A 465 7.42 -3.62 -0.96
C LEU A 465 7.96 -2.30 -1.52
N SER A 466 8.75 -2.34 -2.60
CA SER A 466 9.25 -1.15 -3.29
C SER A 466 8.26 -0.78 -4.39
N GLN A 467 7.30 0.07 -4.05
CA GLN A 467 6.18 0.43 -4.91
C GLN A 467 6.42 1.79 -5.57
N PHE A 468 5.87 1.96 -6.79
CA PHE A 468 5.76 3.30 -7.38
C PHE A 468 4.90 4.18 -6.47
N MET A 469 5.38 5.38 -6.20
CA MET A 469 4.69 6.29 -5.32
C MET A 469 3.34 6.72 -5.92
N ASP A 470 2.34 6.84 -5.05
CA ASP A 470 1.01 7.32 -5.43
C ASP A 470 1.02 8.85 -5.28
N GLN A 471 1.31 9.55 -6.38
CA GLN A 471 1.45 11.00 -6.49
C GLN A 471 0.25 11.61 -7.22
N ASN A 472 -0.95 11.12 -6.89
CA ASN A 472 -2.17 11.78 -7.32
C ASN A 472 -2.31 13.14 -6.64
N ASN A 473 -2.12 13.18 -5.33
CA ASN A 473 -2.16 14.40 -4.52
C ASN A 473 -1.33 14.22 -3.23
N PRO A 474 -1.08 15.29 -2.45
CA PRO A 474 -0.24 15.23 -1.25
C PRO A 474 -0.71 14.21 -0.20
N LEU A 475 -2.03 13.96 -0.11
CA LEU A 475 -2.58 12.99 0.83
C LEU A 475 -2.32 11.54 0.39
N GLY A 476 -2.41 11.27 -0.92
CA GLY A 476 -2.00 9.99 -1.51
C GLY A 476 -0.54 9.66 -1.18
N GLU A 477 0.34 10.65 -1.31
CA GLU A 477 1.76 10.52 -1.00
C GLU A 477 1.99 10.18 0.48
N LEU A 478 1.39 10.98 1.37
CA LEU A 478 1.58 10.87 2.81
C LEU A 478 1.05 9.53 3.36
N THR A 479 -0.14 9.12 2.91
CA THR A 479 -0.73 7.83 3.31
C THR A 479 0.07 6.65 2.78
N HIS A 480 0.67 6.75 1.59
CA HIS A 480 1.51 5.69 1.05
C HIS A 480 2.81 5.51 1.87
N LYS A 481 3.44 6.62 2.31
CA LYS A 481 4.62 6.59 3.19
C LYS A 481 4.35 5.97 4.56
N ARG A 482 3.11 6.09 5.05
CA ARG A 482 2.62 5.54 6.35
C ARG A 482 1.90 4.19 6.24
N ARG A 483 1.92 3.56 5.07
CA ARG A 483 1.23 2.29 4.80
C ARG A 483 1.98 1.11 5.43
N LEU A 484 1.21 0.18 5.97
CA LEU A 484 1.67 -1.10 6.52
C LEU A 484 1.15 -2.24 5.63
N SER A 485 2.04 -3.13 5.20
CA SER A 485 1.70 -4.29 4.39
C SER A 485 2.00 -5.59 5.14
N ALA A 486 1.00 -6.44 5.35
CA ALA A 486 1.20 -7.81 5.82
C ALA A 486 1.70 -8.77 4.71
N LEU A 487 1.73 -8.29 3.46
CA LEU A 487 2.22 -9.00 2.28
C LEU A 487 3.73 -8.82 2.09
N GLY A 488 4.34 -9.68 1.26
CA GLY A 488 5.76 -9.60 0.88
C GLY A 488 6.62 -10.73 1.46
N PRO A 489 7.94 -10.70 1.25
CA PRO A 489 8.85 -11.76 1.70
C PRO A 489 8.80 -11.93 3.22
N GLY A 490 8.50 -13.14 3.71
CA GLY A 490 8.34 -13.43 5.14
C GLY A 490 6.99 -13.01 5.74
N GLY A 491 6.11 -12.37 4.96
CA GLY A 491 4.73 -12.07 5.31
C GLY A 491 3.75 -13.14 4.82
N LEU A 492 2.47 -12.76 4.76
CA LEU A 492 1.40 -13.62 4.26
C LEU A 492 1.22 -13.46 2.75
N SER A 493 0.69 -14.50 2.09
CA SER A 493 0.14 -14.37 0.74
C SER A 493 -1.37 -14.15 0.81
N ARG A 494 -1.95 -13.55 -0.23
CA ARG A 494 -3.40 -13.26 -0.30
C ARG A 494 -4.25 -14.50 -0.06
N ASP A 495 -3.84 -15.64 -0.64
CA ASP A 495 -4.59 -16.91 -0.59
C ASP A 495 -4.41 -17.66 0.74
N ARG A 496 -3.32 -17.39 1.48
CA ARG A 496 -3.05 -18.00 2.78
C ARG A 496 -3.61 -17.21 3.95
N ALA A 497 -3.95 -15.94 3.73
CA ALA A 497 -4.48 -15.08 4.78
C ALA A 497 -5.94 -15.44 5.09
N GLY A 498 -6.15 -15.98 6.29
CA GLY A 498 -7.49 -16.29 6.82
C GLY A 498 -8.29 -15.03 7.17
N PHE A 499 -9.51 -15.24 7.68
CA PHE A 499 -10.41 -14.17 8.10
C PHE A 499 -9.88 -13.41 9.33
N GLU A 500 -9.37 -14.11 10.34
CA GLU A 500 -8.89 -13.54 11.61
C GLU A 500 -7.85 -12.43 11.40
N VAL A 501 -6.88 -12.67 10.52
CA VAL A 501 -5.82 -11.71 10.20
C VAL A 501 -6.35 -10.42 9.53
N ARG A 502 -7.50 -10.49 8.87
CA ARG A 502 -8.11 -9.37 8.16
C ARG A 502 -9.04 -8.54 9.06
N ASP A 503 -9.40 -9.08 10.22
CA ASP A 503 -10.33 -8.45 11.13
C ASP A 503 -9.67 -7.32 11.94
N VAL A 504 -10.49 -6.45 12.53
CA VAL A 504 -10.03 -5.37 13.40
C VAL A 504 -9.90 -5.90 14.82
N HIS A 505 -8.68 -5.87 15.36
CA HIS A 505 -8.38 -6.32 16.70
C HIS A 505 -8.35 -5.13 17.70
N TYR A 506 -8.71 -5.33 18.97
CA TYR A 506 -8.80 -4.23 19.96
C TYR A 506 -7.47 -3.49 20.17
N SER A 507 -6.35 -4.21 20.12
CA SER A 507 -4.99 -3.63 20.21
C SER A 507 -4.64 -2.66 19.06
N HIS A 508 -5.43 -2.60 17.98
CA HIS A 508 -5.24 -1.63 16.91
C HIS A 508 -5.49 -0.19 17.37
N TYR A 509 -6.23 0.02 18.46
CA TYR A 509 -6.59 1.33 18.98
C TYR A 509 -5.36 2.23 19.18
N GLY A 510 -5.37 3.42 18.58
CA GLY A 510 -4.26 4.38 18.67
C GLY A 510 -3.01 4.04 17.84
N ARG A 511 -2.95 2.84 17.23
CA ARG A 511 -1.76 2.29 16.55
C ARG A 511 -1.95 2.12 15.06
N MET A 512 -3.02 1.44 14.66
CA MET A 512 -3.42 1.24 13.26
C MET A 512 -4.84 1.74 13.06
N CYS A 513 -5.08 2.41 11.94
CA CYS A 513 -6.42 2.90 11.64
C CYS A 513 -7.38 1.72 11.34
N PRO A 514 -8.54 1.65 12.01
CA PRO A 514 -9.53 0.60 11.76
C PRO A 514 -10.37 0.85 10.49
N ILE A 515 -10.34 2.06 9.93
CA ILE A 515 -11.18 2.49 8.80
C ILE A 515 -10.40 2.45 7.47
N GLU A 516 -9.17 2.96 7.43
CA GLU A 516 -8.42 3.08 6.17
C GLU A 516 -7.76 1.76 5.76
N THR A 517 -8.48 0.98 4.96
CA THR A 517 -7.99 -0.22 4.25
C THR A 517 -8.51 -0.21 2.80
N PRO A 518 -7.78 -0.76 1.81
CA PRO A 518 -8.31 -0.92 0.46
C PRO A 518 -9.49 -1.90 0.44
N GLU A 519 -10.48 -1.60 -0.40
CA GLU A 519 -11.57 -2.51 -0.72
C GLU A 519 -11.08 -3.67 -1.60
N GLY A 520 -11.69 -4.85 -1.46
CA GLY A 520 -11.42 -6.01 -2.31
C GLY A 520 -10.43 -7.03 -1.69
N PRO A 521 -9.62 -7.74 -2.50
CA PRO A 521 -8.85 -8.90 -2.02
C PRO A 521 -7.81 -8.60 -0.94
N ASN A 522 -7.40 -7.34 -0.80
CA ASN A 522 -6.38 -6.88 0.15
C ASN A 522 -6.95 -6.30 1.45
N ILE A 523 -8.27 -6.37 1.67
CA ILE A 523 -8.89 -5.85 2.88
C ILE A 523 -8.24 -6.44 4.15
N GLY A 524 -7.88 -5.57 5.09
CA GLY A 524 -7.21 -5.91 6.36
C GLY A 524 -5.74 -6.32 6.25
N LEU A 525 -5.22 -6.57 5.03
CA LEU A 525 -3.82 -6.92 4.79
C LEU A 525 -2.94 -5.70 4.51
N ILE A 526 -3.56 -4.59 4.11
CA ILE A 526 -2.92 -3.30 3.93
C ILE A 526 -3.62 -2.30 4.83
N ASN A 527 -2.93 -1.83 5.85
CA ASN A 527 -3.46 -0.88 6.82
C ASN A 527 -2.62 0.40 6.83
N SER A 528 -3.12 1.44 7.49
CA SER A 528 -2.46 2.73 7.63
C SER A 528 -2.12 2.98 9.10
N LEU A 529 -0.96 3.56 9.38
CA LEU A 529 -0.62 3.99 10.75
C LEU A 529 -1.58 5.06 11.23
N ALA A 530 -1.97 4.99 12.51
CA ALA A 530 -2.78 6.03 13.12
C ALA A 530 -1.99 7.35 13.28
N SER A 531 -2.69 8.46 13.50
CA SER A 531 -2.10 9.81 13.42
C SER A 531 -0.98 10.09 14.43
N TYR A 532 -1.07 9.48 15.62
CA TYR A 532 -0.10 9.68 16.71
C TYR A 532 0.80 8.47 16.96
N ALA A 533 0.62 7.39 16.19
CA ALA A 533 1.35 6.15 16.36
C ALA A 533 2.84 6.35 16.09
N ARG A 534 3.67 5.73 16.93
CA ARG A 534 5.13 5.65 16.79
C ARG A 534 5.59 4.20 16.72
N ILE A 535 6.81 4.01 16.25
CA ILE A 535 7.46 2.71 16.22
C ILE A 535 8.66 2.78 17.16
N ASN A 536 8.76 1.83 18.08
CA ASN A 536 9.90 1.74 18.99
C ASN A 536 11.09 1.03 18.36
N GLU A 537 12.20 0.96 19.10
CA GLU A 537 13.45 0.33 18.65
C GLU A 537 13.30 -1.15 18.26
N TYR A 538 12.35 -1.86 18.86
CA TYR A 538 12.07 -3.26 18.55
C TYR A 538 11.10 -3.43 17.36
N GLY A 539 10.53 -2.35 16.85
CA GLY A 539 9.56 -2.38 15.75
C GLY A 539 8.10 -2.60 16.19
N PHE A 540 7.76 -2.50 17.47
CA PHE A 540 6.36 -2.51 17.92
C PHE A 540 5.75 -1.11 17.81
N VAL A 541 4.43 -1.07 17.58
CA VAL A 541 3.69 0.20 17.46
C VAL A 541 3.25 0.67 18.84
N GLU A 542 3.52 1.93 19.14
CA GLU A 542 3.18 2.58 20.39
C GLU A 542 2.15 3.68 20.17
N ALA A 543 1.29 3.84 21.17
CA ALA A 543 0.29 4.91 21.23
C ALA A 543 0.56 5.79 22.46
N PRO A 544 0.31 7.11 22.39
CA PRO A 544 0.53 8.02 23.51
C PRO A 544 -0.68 8.11 24.44
N TYR A 545 -0.40 8.18 25.74
CA TYR A 545 -1.39 8.30 26.81
C TYR A 545 -0.97 9.34 27.85
N ARG A 546 -1.93 10.04 28.44
CA ARG A 546 -1.72 10.95 29.56
C ARG A 546 -1.72 10.18 30.87
N LYS A 547 -0.71 10.39 31.70
CA LYS A 547 -0.60 9.75 33.01
C LYS A 547 -1.57 10.37 34.01
N ILE A 548 -2.22 9.52 34.81
CA ILE A 548 -3.10 9.97 35.90
C ILE A 548 -2.34 9.90 37.22
N ASP A 549 -2.25 11.02 37.92
CA ASP A 549 -1.71 11.08 39.26
C ASP A 549 -2.73 10.54 40.28
N LYS A 550 -2.33 9.49 40.98
CA LYS A 550 -3.11 8.78 42.01
C LYS A 550 -2.69 9.14 43.44
N SER A 551 -1.95 10.23 43.62
CA SER A 551 -1.55 10.71 44.96
C SER A 551 -2.75 10.92 45.90
N ASP A 552 -3.92 11.26 45.36
CA ASP A 552 -5.21 11.22 46.04
C ASP A 552 -6.12 10.14 45.41
N PRO A 553 -6.28 8.95 46.05
CA PRO A 553 -7.05 7.85 45.50
C PRO A 553 -8.55 8.14 45.28
N GLU A 554 -9.14 9.09 46.01
CA GLU A 554 -10.55 9.45 45.82
C GLU A 554 -10.75 10.46 44.69
N ASN A 555 -9.71 11.24 44.35
CA ASN A 555 -9.80 12.26 43.32
C ASN A 555 -8.57 12.26 42.40
N PRO A 556 -8.49 11.28 41.48
CA PRO A 556 -7.38 11.17 40.55
C PRO A 556 -7.33 12.38 39.60
N ARG A 557 -6.11 12.85 39.32
CA ARG A 557 -5.86 14.02 38.48
C ARG A 557 -5.14 13.62 37.20
N VAL A 558 -5.70 13.98 36.05
CA VAL A 558 -5.07 13.79 34.74
C VAL A 558 -3.94 14.81 34.59
N THR A 559 -2.74 14.34 34.29
CA THR A 559 -1.56 15.19 34.06
C THR A 559 -1.32 15.43 32.57
N ASP A 560 -0.45 16.39 32.24
CA ASP A 560 0.00 16.64 30.87
C ASP A 560 1.24 15.82 30.49
N GLU A 561 1.70 14.93 31.37
CA GLU A 561 2.80 14.00 31.09
C GLU A 561 2.30 12.89 30.15
N VAL A 562 2.90 12.79 28.97
CA VAL A 562 2.54 11.81 27.94
C VAL A 562 3.54 10.66 27.93
N VAL A 563 3.04 9.44 28.04
CA VAL A 563 3.81 8.19 27.97
C VAL A 563 3.37 7.40 26.74
N TYR A 564 4.33 6.95 25.93
CA TYR A 564 4.08 6.04 24.82
C TYR A 564 4.11 4.60 25.34
N MET A 565 3.10 3.80 24.99
CA MET A 565 2.99 2.41 25.45
C MET A 565 2.72 1.45 24.29
N THR A 566 3.36 0.30 24.36
CA THR A 566 3.08 -0.85 23.47
C THR A 566 1.74 -1.50 23.82
N ALA A 567 1.21 -2.33 22.91
CA ALA A 567 -0.08 -2.98 23.13
C ALA A 567 -0.08 -3.91 24.35
N ASP A 568 1.02 -4.61 24.58
CA ASP A 568 1.20 -5.54 25.69
C ASP A 568 1.42 -4.84 27.04
N GLU A 569 1.88 -3.60 27.05
CA GLU A 569 1.92 -2.76 28.26
C GLU A 569 0.54 -2.21 28.60
N GLU A 570 -0.19 -1.71 27.60
CA GLU A 570 -1.56 -1.17 27.76
C GLU A 570 -2.52 -2.19 28.40
N ASP A 571 -2.39 -3.48 28.05
CA ASP A 571 -3.22 -4.59 28.56
C ASP A 571 -3.24 -4.76 30.10
N ASN A 572 -2.33 -4.10 30.81
CA ASN A 572 -2.24 -4.14 32.26
C ASN A 572 -2.98 -2.97 32.95
N TYR A 573 -3.42 -1.97 32.18
CA TYR A 573 -3.93 -0.70 32.72
C TYR A 573 -5.37 -0.41 32.29
N HIS A 574 -6.09 0.35 33.10
CA HIS A 574 -7.40 0.89 32.70
C HIS A 574 -7.21 2.26 32.06
N VAL A 575 -7.70 2.42 30.82
CA VAL A 575 -7.53 3.65 30.02
C VAL A 575 -8.87 4.37 29.84
N ALA A 576 -8.93 5.63 30.26
CA ALA A 576 -10.09 6.52 30.09
C ALA A 576 -10.12 7.14 28.69
N GLN A 577 -11.32 7.41 28.18
CA GLN A 577 -11.53 8.06 26.88
C GLN A 577 -11.14 9.55 26.90
N ALA A 578 -10.69 10.08 25.76
CA ALA A 578 -10.25 11.47 25.64
C ALA A 578 -11.38 12.51 25.76
N ASN A 579 -12.63 12.12 25.49
CA ASN A 579 -13.80 13.00 25.50
C ASN A 579 -14.46 13.16 26.89
N GLU A 580 -13.93 12.50 27.92
CA GLU A 580 -14.48 12.62 29.27
C GLU A 580 -14.23 14.03 29.83
N PRO A 581 -15.26 14.73 30.35
CA PRO A 581 -15.12 16.09 30.84
C PRO A 581 -14.24 16.15 32.11
N LEU A 582 -13.25 17.05 32.07
CA LEU A 582 -12.36 17.36 33.18
C LEU A 582 -12.67 18.75 33.77
N ASP A 583 -12.41 18.93 35.06
CA ASP A 583 -12.43 20.25 35.70
C ASP A 583 -11.17 21.07 35.35
N GLU A 584 -11.15 22.37 35.70
CA GLU A 584 -9.98 23.26 35.46
C GLU A 584 -8.68 22.76 36.14
N LYS A 585 -8.78 21.85 37.11
CA LYS A 585 -7.64 21.28 37.82
C LYS A 585 -7.23 19.91 37.25
N GLY A 586 -7.97 19.35 36.29
CA GLY A 586 -7.69 18.07 35.64
C GLY A 586 -8.34 16.86 36.31
N HIS A 587 -9.34 17.01 37.17
CA HIS A 587 -10.10 15.88 37.74
C HIS A 587 -11.32 15.54 36.91
N PHE A 588 -11.75 14.28 36.95
CA PHE A 588 -12.98 13.83 36.30
C PHE A 588 -14.22 14.47 36.95
N VAL A 589 -15.09 15.04 36.12
CA VAL A 589 -16.38 15.60 36.56
C VAL A 589 -17.35 14.49 36.95
N ASN A 590 -17.35 13.39 36.21
CA ASN A 590 -18.20 12.22 36.47
C ASN A 590 -17.54 11.22 37.42
N ASN A 591 -18.34 10.55 38.25
CA ASN A 591 -17.84 9.52 39.18
C ASN A 591 -17.57 8.17 38.48
N ASN A 592 -18.38 7.85 37.47
CA ASN A 592 -18.17 6.70 36.59
C ASN A 592 -17.75 7.25 35.24
N VAL A 593 -16.57 6.83 34.79
CA VAL A 593 -15.94 7.29 33.56
C VAL A 593 -15.89 6.13 32.58
N SER A 594 -16.17 6.42 31.31
CA SER A 594 -16.08 5.43 30.23
C SER A 594 -14.62 5.10 29.94
N GLY A 595 -14.30 3.82 29.84
CA GLY A 595 -12.97 3.42 29.43
C GLY A 595 -12.85 1.95 29.07
N ARG A 596 -11.61 1.53 28.85
CA ARG A 596 -11.30 0.20 28.34
C ARG A 596 -10.28 -0.53 29.21
N PHE A 597 -10.45 -1.84 29.27
CA PHE A 597 -9.49 -2.79 29.82
C PHE A 597 -9.50 -4.03 28.92
N ARG A 598 -8.43 -4.23 28.15
CA ARG A 598 -8.32 -5.28 27.13
C ARG A 598 -9.48 -5.22 26.11
N GLU A 599 -10.25 -6.29 25.98
CA GLU A 599 -11.42 -6.38 25.11
C GLU A 599 -12.67 -5.67 25.68
N GLU A 600 -12.71 -5.40 26.99
CA GLU A 600 -13.90 -4.87 27.64
C GLU A 600 -13.92 -3.34 27.64
N THR A 601 -14.97 -2.77 27.03
CA THR A 601 -15.28 -1.33 27.13
C THR A 601 -16.48 -1.15 28.04
N GLN A 602 -16.27 -0.60 29.24
CA GLN A 602 -17.28 -0.42 30.27
C GLN A 602 -17.06 0.89 31.03
N ALA A 603 -18.04 1.31 31.82
CA ALA A 603 -17.89 2.43 32.74
C ALA A 603 -17.29 1.95 34.06
N TYR A 604 -16.13 2.50 34.44
CA TYR A 604 -15.44 2.17 35.69
C TYR A 604 -15.47 3.36 36.65
N PRO A 605 -15.36 3.14 37.97
CA PRO A 605 -15.15 4.21 38.93
C PRO A 605 -13.86 4.98 38.61
N LYS A 606 -13.87 6.32 38.74
CA LYS A 606 -12.73 7.18 38.39
C LYS A 606 -11.39 6.76 39.03
N ALA A 607 -11.41 6.17 40.23
CA ALA A 607 -10.22 5.70 40.95
C ALA A 607 -9.48 4.52 40.29
N MET A 608 -10.15 3.76 39.41
CA MET A 608 -9.52 2.61 38.74
C MET A 608 -8.61 3.03 37.60
N PHE A 609 -8.86 4.17 36.95
CA PHE A 609 -8.12 4.60 35.75
C PHE A 609 -6.67 4.98 36.03
N ASP A 610 -5.76 4.45 35.23
CA ASP A 610 -4.31 4.72 35.30
C ASP A 610 -3.86 5.74 34.27
N TYR A 611 -4.50 5.72 33.11
CA TYR A 611 -4.15 6.56 31.97
C TYR A 611 -5.40 7.09 31.26
N MET A 612 -5.22 8.14 30.47
CA MET A 612 -6.26 8.72 29.62
C MET A 612 -5.72 8.91 28.20
N ASP A 613 -6.56 8.70 27.18
CA ASP A 613 -6.21 8.99 25.79
C ASP A 613 -5.81 10.48 25.60
N VAL A 614 -4.86 10.77 24.70
CA VAL A 614 -4.39 12.15 24.46
C VAL A 614 -5.38 12.97 23.64
N SER A 615 -5.98 12.36 22.61
CA SER A 615 -6.86 13.05 21.67
C SER A 615 -7.78 12.03 20.98
N PRO A 616 -9.07 12.36 20.71
CA PRO A 616 -9.95 11.48 19.96
C PRO A 616 -9.41 11.12 18.55
N LYS A 617 -8.62 12.02 17.95
CA LYS A 617 -7.99 11.82 16.63
C LYS A 617 -6.94 10.71 16.61
N MET A 618 -6.45 10.26 17.76
CA MET A 618 -5.36 9.28 17.82
C MET A 618 -5.71 7.92 17.23
N VAL A 619 -7.00 7.58 17.15
CA VAL A 619 -7.50 6.30 16.63
C VAL A 619 -7.42 6.22 15.09
N PHE A 620 -7.52 7.36 14.41
CA PHE A 620 -7.70 7.42 12.97
C PHE A 620 -6.40 7.74 12.24
N SER A 621 -6.31 7.34 10.97
CA SER A 621 -5.23 7.78 10.08
C SER A 621 -5.41 9.24 9.68
N VAL A 622 -4.40 9.79 9.03
CA VAL A 622 -4.42 11.18 8.56
C VAL A 622 -5.56 11.41 7.55
N ALA A 623 -5.80 10.48 6.63
CA ALA A 623 -6.86 10.60 5.62
C ALA A 623 -8.26 10.52 6.22
N THR A 624 -8.46 9.64 7.19
CA THR A 624 -9.74 9.52 7.89
C THR A 624 -9.98 10.71 8.82
N ALA A 625 -8.93 11.26 9.43
CA ALA A 625 -9.03 12.44 10.30
C ALA A 625 -9.37 13.75 9.56
N LEU A 626 -9.34 13.76 8.21
CA LEU A 626 -9.73 14.89 7.36
C LEU A 626 -11.23 14.93 7.02
N ILE A 627 -11.99 13.91 7.44
CA ILE A 627 -13.45 13.83 7.23
C ILE A 627 -14.12 14.57 8.40
N PRO A 628 -14.81 15.71 8.17
CA PRO A 628 -15.59 16.36 9.22
C PRO A 628 -16.79 15.48 9.59
N PHE A 629 -17.31 15.59 10.81
CA PHE A 629 -18.49 14.83 11.26
C PHE A 629 -18.39 13.31 11.06
N LEU A 630 -17.17 12.74 11.14
CA LEU A 630 -16.92 11.31 10.95
C LEU A 630 -17.77 10.43 11.89
N GLU A 631 -18.06 10.92 13.10
CA GLU A 631 -18.89 10.24 14.09
C GLU A 631 -20.34 10.00 13.65
N ASN A 632 -20.79 10.68 12.58
CA ASN A 632 -22.14 10.57 12.01
C ASN A 632 -22.20 9.75 10.72
N ASP A 633 -21.09 9.12 10.32
CA ASP A 633 -21.00 8.29 9.13
C ASP A 633 -20.85 6.80 9.48
N ASP A 634 -21.48 5.94 8.69
CA ASP A 634 -21.19 4.51 8.71
C ASP A 634 -19.71 4.24 8.39
N ALA A 635 -19.10 3.28 9.08
CA ALA A 635 -17.68 2.96 8.94
C ALA A 635 -17.29 2.59 7.50
N ASN A 636 -18.17 1.92 6.73
CA ASN A 636 -17.87 1.58 5.34
C ASN A 636 -17.86 2.83 4.45
N ARG A 637 -18.68 3.85 4.77
CA ARG A 637 -18.69 5.13 4.06
C ARG A 637 -17.47 5.96 4.38
N ALA A 638 -17.04 5.96 5.64
CA ALA A 638 -15.79 6.57 6.06
C ALA A 638 -14.56 5.92 5.38
N LEU A 639 -14.57 4.59 5.23
CA LEU A 639 -13.54 3.85 4.49
C LEU A 639 -13.49 4.29 3.02
N MET A 640 -14.66 4.32 2.36
CA MET A 640 -14.77 4.81 0.98
C MET A 640 -14.30 6.26 0.85
N GLY A 641 -14.71 7.13 1.77
CA GLY A 641 -14.33 8.55 1.81
C GLY A 641 -12.82 8.75 1.96
N SER A 642 -12.20 8.04 2.90
CA SER A 642 -10.74 8.05 3.10
C SER A 642 -9.99 7.58 1.86
N ASN A 643 -10.49 6.53 1.21
CA ASN A 643 -9.89 5.99 -0.03
C ASN A 643 -10.04 6.93 -1.22
N MET A 644 -11.20 7.57 -1.39
CA MET A 644 -11.49 8.45 -2.53
C MET A 644 -10.74 9.78 -2.46
N GLN A 645 -10.49 10.32 -1.26
CA GLN A 645 -9.70 11.55 -1.11
C GLN A 645 -8.29 11.41 -1.71
N ARG A 646 -7.66 10.22 -1.60
CA ARG A 646 -6.35 9.94 -2.22
C ARG A 646 -6.37 9.91 -3.75
N GLN A 647 -7.54 9.70 -4.33
CA GLN A 647 -7.75 9.60 -5.77
C GLN A 647 -8.09 10.94 -6.43
N ALA A 648 -8.22 12.01 -5.64
CA ALA A 648 -8.55 13.34 -6.13
C ALA A 648 -7.41 13.91 -6.98
N VAL A 649 -7.75 14.48 -8.13
CA VAL A 649 -6.79 15.07 -9.08
C VAL A 649 -6.54 16.53 -8.71
N PRO A 650 -5.30 17.03 -8.81
CA PRO A 650 -5.00 18.44 -8.62
C PRO A 650 -5.73 19.31 -9.64
N LEU A 651 -6.46 20.30 -9.14
CA LEU A 651 -7.18 21.27 -9.94
C LEU A 651 -6.27 22.44 -10.34
N LEU A 652 -6.59 23.12 -11.43
CA LEU A 652 -5.86 24.30 -11.91
C LEU A 652 -5.81 25.43 -10.87
N VAL A 653 -6.96 25.63 -10.21
CA VAL A 653 -7.13 26.56 -9.09
C VAL A 653 -7.63 25.75 -7.90
N THR A 654 -6.96 25.84 -6.77
CA THR A 654 -7.31 25.16 -5.51
C THR A 654 -8.21 26.05 -4.66
N GLU A 655 -8.94 25.49 -3.71
CA GLU A 655 -9.72 26.24 -2.70
C GLU A 655 -9.73 25.43 -1.40
N ALA A 656 -9.39 26.07 -0.28
CA ALA A 656 -9.47 25.42 1.03
C ALA A 656 -10.92 24.99 1.35
N PRO A 657 -11.12 23.88 2.09
CA PRO A 657 -12.45 23.44 2.48
C PRO A 657 -13.11 24.47 3.42
N VAL A 658 -14.40 24.78 3.19
CA VAL A 658 -15.16 25.67 4.09
C VAL A 658 -15.28 25.08 5.49
N VAL A 659 -15.51 23.77 5.55
CA VAL A 659 -15.60 23.00 6.79
C VAL A 659 -14.41 22.04 6.81
N GLY A 660 -13.36 22.42 7.54
CA GLY A 660 -12.16 21.60 7.76
C GLY A 660 -12.20 20.87 9.10
N THR A 661 -11.08 20.22 9.44
CA THR A 661 -10.88 19.46 10.69
C THR A 661 -9.69 19.98 11.52
N GLY A 662 -8.88 20.86 10.94
CA GLY A 662 -7.60 21.34 11.47
C GLY A 662 -6.41 20.41 11.18
N MET A 663 -6.62 19.31 10.45
CA MET A 663 -5.55 18.39 10.03
C MET A 663 -4.90 18.82 8.70
N GLU A 664 -5.56 19.71 7.95
CA GLU A 664 -5.22 20.11 6.59
C GLU A 664 -3.83 20.73 6.51
N VAL A 665 -3.52 21.70 7.39
CA VAL A 665 -2.20 22.35 7.46
C VAL A 665 -1.11 21.32 7.75
N LYS A 666 -1.33 20.46 8.75
CA LYS A 666 -0.35 19.46 9.17
C LYS A 666 -0.07 18.45 8.05
N ALA A 667 -1.11 18.01 7.35
CA ALA A 667 -0.98 17.09 6.22
C ALA A 667 -0.26 17.74 5.02
N ALA A 668 -0.56 19.00 4.71
CA ALA A 668 0.09 19.73 3.63
C ALA A 668 1.59 19.95 3.90
N VAL A 669 1.94 20.42 5.10
CA VAL A 669 3.33 20.68 5.49
C VAL A 669 4.16 19.39 5.57
N ASP A 670 3.69 18.37 6.29
CA ASP A 670 4.46 17.14 6.50
C ASP A 670 4.56 16.27 5.23
N SER A 671 3.69 16.46 4.24
CA SER A 671 3.79 15.74 2.95
C SER A 671 5.07 16.08 2.18
N GLY A 672 5.61 17.28 2.40
CA GLY A 672 6.79 17.81 1.71
C GLY A 672 6.49 18.51 0.39
N VAL A 673 5.21 18.73 0.04
CA VAL A 673 4.81 19.40 -1.20
C VAL A 673 4.90 20.93 -1.10
N CYS A 674 4.65 21.47 0.09
CA CYS A 674 4.78 22.88 0.40
C CYS A 674 6.24 23.21 0.74
N VAL A 675 6.73 24.34 0.24
CA VAL A 675 8.06 24.84 0.58
C VAL A 675 7.97 25.59 1.90
N VAL A 676 8.78 25.21 2.88
CA VAL A 676 8.75 25.74 4.25
C VAL A 676 10.05 26.45 4.57
N ALA A 677 9.98 27.56 5.30
CA ALA A 677 11.15 28.31 5.78
C ALA A 677 11.93 27.49 6.82
N LYS A 678 13.23 27.26 6.61
CA LYS A 678 14.08 26.54 7.59
C LYS A 678 14.45 27.40 8.80
N LYS A 679 14.65 28.70 8.60
CA LYS A 679 14.89 29.70 9.66
C LYS A 679 14.02 30.95 9.42
N ALA A 680 13.91 31.80 10.44
CA ALA A 680 13.23 33.09 10.30
C ALA A 680 14.07 34.07 9.47
N GLY A 681 13.41 34.88 8.64
CA GLY A 681 14.08 35.81 7.74
C GLY A 681 13.13 36.69 6.94
N THR A 682 13.69 37.59 6.13
CA THR A 682 12.93 38.50 5.25
C THR A 682 13.05 38.09 3.80
N VAL A 683 11.92 38.06 3.09
CA VAL A 683 11.86 37.74 1.66
C VAL A 683 12.37 38.92 0.83
N THR A 684 13.49 38.73 0.14
CA THR A 684 14.14 39.80 -0.65
C THR A 684 13.66 39.83 -2.11
N TYR A 685 13.30 38.67 -2.66
CA TYR A 685 12.87 38.51 -4.05
C TYR A 685 11.86 37.36 -4.18
N VAL A 686 10.80 37.59 -4.94
CA VAL A 686 9.78 36.58 -5.27
C VAL A 686 9.57 36.58 -6.78
N SER A 687 9.62 35.39 -7.36
CA SER A 687 9.26 35.08 -8.75
C SER A 687 8.50 33.77 -8.78
N SER A 688 7.82 33.46 -9.88
CA SER A 688 7.05 32.23 -10.03
C SER A 688 7.88 30.96 -9.93
N ASN A 689 9.20 31.03 -10.12
CA ASN A 689 10.15 29.91 -10.15
C ASN A 689 11.24 29.99 -9.06
N LEU A 690 11.39 31.14 -8.39
CA LEU A 690 12.51 31.38 -7.48
C LEU A 690 12.09 32.34 -6.37
N VAL A 691 12.37 31.97 -5.13
CA VAL A 691 12.23 32.83 -3.95
C VAL A 691 13.61 33.00 -3.30
N LYS A 692 13.99 34.23 -2.98
CA LYS A 692 15.23 34.52 -2.25
C LYS A 692 14.92 35.13 -0.90
N MET A 693 15.53 34.58 0.14
CA MET A 693 15.35 35.01 1.52
C MET A 693 16.71 35.37 2.13
N GLU A 694 16.71 36.42 2.95
CA GLU A 694 17.83 36.77 3.81
C GLU A 694 17.42 36.47 5.25
N TYR A 695 18.10 35.52 5.87
CA TYR A 695 17.86 35.10 7.24
C TYR A 695 18.26 36.19 8.23
N ASP A 696 17.68 36.15 9.43
CA ASP A 696 18.00 37.11 10.49
C ASP A 696 19.48 37.05 10.92
N ASP A 697 20.20 35.96 10.62
CA ASP A 697 21.63 35.77 10.85
C ASP A 697 22.52 36.33 9.71
N GLY A 698 21.92 36.84 8.63
CA GLY A 698 22.59 37.39 7.44
C GLY A 698 22.95 36.36 6.37
N GLU A 699 22.63 35.08 6.56
CA GLU A 699 22.74 34.04 5.53
C GLU A 699 21.66 34.22 4.46
N LYS A 700 21.99 33.94 3.20
CA LYS A 700 21.06 34.07 2.07
C LYS A 700 20.75 32.70 1.51
N GLU A 701 19.46 32.40 1.35
CA GLU A 701 19.01 31.16 0.73
C GLU A 701 18.24 31.46 -0.56
N GLU A 702 18.48 30.64 -1.58
CA GLU A 702 17.77 30.66 -2.86
C GLU A 702 16.94 29.37 -2.98
N LEU A 703 15.62 29.51 -3.03
CA LEU A 703 14.66 28.41 -3.09
C LEU A 703 14.08 28.31 -4.50
N HIS A 704 14.38 27.22 -5.20
CA HIS A 704 13.86 26.93 -6.53
C HIS A 704 12.51 26.19 -6.43
N LEU A 705 11.49 26.70 -7.13
CA LEU A 705 10.14 26.13 -7.12
C LEU A 705 9.94 25.21 -8.33
N THR A 706 9.31 24.05 -8.11
CA THR A 706 8.97 23.10 -9.18
C THR A 706 7.79 23.62 -10.02
N LYS A 707 7.95 23.65 -11.36
CA LYS A 707 6.93 24.16 -12.29
C LYS A 707 6.55 23.13 -13.33
N PHE A 708 5.26 22.83 -13.43
CA PHE A 708 4.67 21.95 -14.46
C PHE A 708 5.44 20.63 -14.65
N SER A 709 5.87 20.02 -13.54
CA SER A 709 6.52 18.71 -13.58
C SER A 709 5.45 17.63 -13.70
N ARG A 710 5.79 16.54 -14.39
CA ARG A 710 4.98 15.33 -14.44
C ARG A 710 5.08 14.56 -13.12
N SER A 711 3.95 14.03 -12.62
CA SER A 711 3.92 13.03 -11.55
C SER A 711 3.88 11.61 -12.10
N ASN A 712 4.09 10.59 -11.25
CA ASN A 712 4.00 9.18 -11.64
C ASN A 712 2.66 8.80 -12.31
N GLN A 713 1.56 9.48 -11.97
CA GLN A 713 0.21 9.26 -12.52
C GLN A 713 -0.13 10.26 -13.65
N SER A 714 0.88 10.89 -14.25
CA SER A 714 0.73 11.89 -15.32
C SER A 714 -0.07 13.14 -14.90
N ASN A 715 -0.19 13.44 -13.60
CA ASN A 715 -0.77 14.70 -13.13
C ASN A 715 0.29 15.82 -13.16
N CYS A 716 -0.18 17.07 -13.08
CA CYS A 716 0.69 18.25 -13.02
C CYS A 716 1.09 18.59 -11.58
N TYR A 717 2.40 18.62 -11.32
CA TYR A 717 3.01 19.11 -10.10
C TYR A 717 3.50 20.55 -10.31
N ASN A 718 2.92 21.50 -9.58
CA ASN A 718 3.21 22.92 -9.76
C ASN A 718 3.16 23.66 -8.44
N GLN A 719 4.26 24.30 -8.06
CA GLN A 719 4.36 25.13 -6.87
C GLN A 719 4.09 26.61 -7.17
N LYS A 720 3.46 27.31 -6.24
CA LYS A 720 3.10 28.73 -6.35
C LYS A 720 3.57 29.47 -5.09
N PRO A 721 4.36 30.55 -5.21
CA PRO A 721 4.75 31.33 -4.04
C PRO A 721 3.52 32.01 -3.42
N ILE A 722 3.41 31.96 -2.09
CA ILE A 722 2.35 32.65 -1.33
C ILE A 722 2.85 33.94 -0.68
N VAL A 723 4.15 34.01 -0.37
CA VAL A 723 4.77 35.17 0.28
C VAL A 723 4.98 36.34 -0.68
N GLU A 724 4.97 37.53 -0.11
CA GLU A 724 5.26 38.77 -0.83
C GLU A 724 6.68 39.29 -0.54
N LYS A 725 7.19 40.14 -1.44
CA LYS A 725 8.49 40.78 -1.24
C LYS A 725 8.45 41.72 -0.04
N GLY A 726 9.39 41.54 0.89
CA GLY A 726 9.51 42.35 2.11
C GLY A 726 8.75 41.78 3.30
N GLU A 727 8.06 40.65 3.12
CA GLU A 727 7.43 39.89 4.21
C GLU A 727 8.51 39.23 5.08
N HIS A 728 8.31 39.28 6.40
CA HIS A 728 9.12 38.57 7.38
C HIS A 728 8.43 37.24 7.68
N VAL A 729 9.15 36.13 7.50
CA VAL A 729 8.64 34.77 7.68
C VAL A 729 9.29 34.11 8.89
N GLU A 730 8.50 33.35 9.64
CA GLU A 730 8.99 32.56 10.76
C GLU A 730 9.52 31.19 10.32
N ALA A 731 10.37 30.58 11.14
CA ALA A 731 10.82 29.21 10.90
C ALA A 731 9.62 28.24 10.96
N GLY A 732 9.45 27.42 9.93
CA GLY A 732 8.30 26.52 9.80
C GLY A 732 7.10 27.13 9.05
N GLN A 733 7.13 28.41 8.67
CA GLN A 733 6.08 29.03 7.87
C GLN A 733 6.17 28.57 6.40
N VAL A 734 5.01 28.36 5.77
CA VAL A 734 4.92 28.02 4.35
C VAL A 734 5.28 29.24 3.50
N ILE A 735 6.16 29.04 2.52
CA ILE A 735 6.62 30.05 1.56
C ILE A 735 5.93 29.89 0.21
N ALA A 736 5.69 28.64 -0.20
CA ALA A 736 5.03 28.30 -1.46
C ALA A 736 4.13 27.07 -1.30
N ASP A 737 2.94 27.16 -1.88
CA ASP A 737 2.00 26.07 -2.01
C ASP A 737 2.45 25.08 -3.08
N GLY A 738 2.11 23.80 -2.87
CA GLY A 738 2.23 22.72 -3.84
C GLY A 738 0.93 22.42 -4.61
N PRO A 739 0.87 21.28 -5.32
CA PRO A 739 -0.37 20.81 -5.94
C PRO A 739 -1.42 20.47 -4.88
N SER A 740 -2.69 20.81 -5.15
CA SER A 740 -3.80 20.57 -4.22
C SER A 740 -3.61 21.17 -2.82
N THR A 741 -2.96 22.34 -2.75
CA THR A 741 -2.85 23.16 -1.52
C THR A 741 -3.28 24.60 -1.80
N ALA A 742 -3.75 25.29 -0.77
CA ALA A 742 -4.13 26.70 -0.81
C ALA A 742 -3.81 27.35 0.54
N ASP A 743 -2.98 28.39 0.53
CA ASP A 743 -2.54 29.15 1.71
C ASP A 743 -1.96 28.25 2.82
N GLY A 744 -1.21 27.22 2.44
CA GLY A 744 -0.62 26.23 3.36
C GLY A 744 -1.58 25.14 3.85
N GLU A 745 -2.86 25.16 3.44
CA GLU A 745 -3.84 24.12 3.75
C GLU A 745 -4.00 23.12 2.61
N LEU A 746 -4.36 21.87 2.96
CA LEU A 746 -4.70 20.84 1.98
C LEU A 746 -6.06 21.16 1.33
N ALA A 747 -6.05 21.30 0.00
CA ALA A 747 -7.18 21.71 -0.82
C ALA A 747 -7.37 20.74 -2.00
N LEU A 748 -8.03 19.61 -1.74
CA LEU A 748 -8.19 18.51 -2.72
C LEU A 748 -9.32 18.75 -3.73
N GLY A 749 -10.24 19.68 -3.46
CA GLY A 749 -11.45 19.91 -4.24
C GLY A 749 -11.90 21.37 -4.25
N LYS A 750 -13.20 21.58 -4.43
CA LYS A 750 -13.86 22.89 -4.46
C LYS A 750 -15.13 22.88 -3.60
N ASN A 751 -15.68 24.06 -3.31
CA ASN A 751 -16.88 24.21 -2.47
C ASN A 751 -18.10 24.71 -3.28
N PRO A 752 -18.65 23.92 -4.23
CA PRO A 752 -19.82 24.31 -5.02
C PRO A 752 -21.08 24.44 -4.15
N LEU A 753 -22.05 25.24 -4.60
CA LEU A 753 -23.37 25.30 -3.97
C LEU A 753 -24.21 24.08 -4.38
N ILE A 754 -24.46 23.18 -3.45
CA ILE A 754 -25.18 21.92 -3.66
C ILE A 754 -26.60 22.01 -3.12
N GLY A 755 -27.57 21.39 -3.82
CA GLY A 755 -28.92 21.13 -3.31
C GLY A 755 -29.30 19.65 -3.37
N PHE A 756 -29.96 19.14 -2.32
CA PHE A 756 -30.49 17.77 -2.27
C PHE A 756 -31.94 17.70 -2.75
N MET A 757 -32.15 17.39 -4.02
CA MET A 757 -33.47 17.20 -4.61
C MET A 757 -33.39 16.28 -5.82
N THR A 758 -34.49 15.65 -6.21
CA THR A 758 -34.55 14.88 -7.46
C THR A 758 -34.81 15.82 -8.65
N TRP A 759 -34.17 15.55 -9.78
CA TRP A 759 -34.31 16.37 -10.98
C TRP A 759 -34.45 15.51 -12.24
N GLU A 760 -35.68 15.33 -12.73
CA GLU A 760 -36.04 14.63 -13.99
C GLU A 760 -35.37 13.25 -14.22
N GLY A 761 -34.90 12.60 -13.15
CA GLY A 761 -34.12 11.36 -13.24
C GLY A 761 -32.67 11.53 -13.71
N TYR A 762 -32.19 12.76 -13.96
CA TYR A 762 -30.77 12.99 -14.29
C TYR A 762 -29.85 12.69 -13.11
N ASN A 763 -30.34 12.73 -11.89
CA ASN A 763 -29.63 12.28 -10.70
C ASN A 763 -30.16 10.94 -10.15
N TYR A 764 -30.67 10.06 -11.03
CA TYR A 764 -31.07 8.71 -10.66
C TYR A 764 -29.86 7.88 -10.17
N GLU A 765 -30.08 6.98 -9.20
CA GLU A 765 -29.01 6.32 -8.43
C GLU A 765 -28.02 7.34 -7.83
N ASP A 766 -26.76 7.29 -8.30
CA ASP A 766 -25.63 8.11 -7.89
C ASP A 766 -25.21 9.11 -8.98
N ALA A 767 -26.07 9.36 -9.97
CA ALA A 767 -25.76 10.33 -11.00
C ALA A 767 -25.71 11.77 -10.43
N VAL A 768 -24.74 12.55 -10.91
CA VAL A 768 -24.52 13.93 -10.48
C VAL A 768 -24.90 14.88 -11.60
N LEU A 769 -25.75 15.85 -11.28
CA LEU A 769 -26.14 16.92 -12.19
C LEU A 769 -25.26 18.15 -11.95
N LEU A 770 -24.66 18.68 -13.00
CA LEU A 770 -23.79 19.85 -12.94
C LEU A 770 -24.38 21.06 -13.66
N SER A 771 -24.13 22.26 -13.13
CA SER A 771 -24.32 23.51 -13.85
C SER A 771 -23.21 23.73 -14.88
N GLU A 772 -23.57 24.26 -16.05
CA GLU A 772 -22.64 24.69 -17.09
C GLU A 772 -21.66 25.77 -16.58
N ARG A 773 -22.08 26.58 -15.58
CA ARG A 773 -21.22 27.57 -14.94
C ARG A 773 -19.89 26.97 -14.48
N LEU A 774 -19.91 25.78 -13.88
CA LEU A 774 -18.71 25.11 -13.37
C LEU A 774 -17.73 24.73 -14.49
N VAL A 775 -18.23 24.51 -15.70
CA VAL A 775 -17.42 24.20 -16.89
C VAL A 775 -16.88 25.48 -17.54
N GLN A 776 -17.69 26.54 -17.57
CA GLN A 776 -17.32 27.85 -18.11
C GLN A 776 -16.23 28.51 -17.25
N ASP A 777 -16.37 28.45 -15.93
CA ASP A 777 -15.43 29.05 -14.96
C ASP A 777 -14.21 28.16 -14.67
N ASP A 778 -14.04 27.06 -15.42
CA ASP A 778 -12.93 26.10 -15.28
C ASP A 778 -12.74 25.51 -13.87
N VAL A 779 -13.81 25.43 -13.06
CA VAL A 779 -13.75 25.07 -11.62
C VAL A 779 -13.11 23.70 -11.38
N TYR A 780 -13.50 22.69 -12.15
CA TYR A 780 -13.02 21.30 -12.05
C TYR A 780 -12.10 20.92 -13.22
N THR A 781 -11.20 21.81 -13.58
CA THR A 781 -10.24 21.58 -14.66
C THR A 781 -8.89 21.13 -14.11
N SER A 782 -8.36 20.03 -14.65
CA SER A 782 -7.06 19.47 -14.30
C SER A 782 -6.08 19.57 -15.46
N VAL A 783 -4.78 19.57 -15.17
CA VAL A 783 -3.72 19.52 -16.16
C VAL A 783 -3.02 18.17 -16.04
N HIS A 784 -2.93 17.45 -17.15
CA HIS A 784 -2.26 16.17 -17.27
C HIS A 784 -1.05 16.32 -18.19
N ILE A 785 0.07 15.70 -17.83
CA ILE A 785 1.32 15.76 -18.60
C ILE A 785 1.71 14.34 -18.95
N GLU A 786 1.59 14.01 -20.23
CA GLU A 786 2.01 12.73 -20.76
C GLU A 786 3.39 12.82 -21.37
N GLU A 787 4.14 11.74 -21.25
CA GLU A 787 5.49 11.60 -21.74
C GLU A 787 5.52 10.55 -22.86
N TYR A 788 6.08 10.94 -24.00
CA TYR A 788 6.28 10.04 -25.14
C TYR A 788 7.76 9.99 -25.49
N GLU A 789 8.29 8.78 -25.62
CA GLU A 789 9.71 8.54 -25.91
C GLU A 789 9.89 7.87 -27.28
N ALA A 790 10.87 8.36 -28.04
CA ALA A 790 11.32 7.78 -29.29
C ALA A 790 12.82 7.49 -29.21
N GLU A 791 13.19 6.22 -29.33
CA GLU A 791 14.59 5.78 -29.38
C GLU A 791 15.02 5.46 -30.80
N ALA A 792 16.23 5.87 -31.16
CA ALA A 792 16.95 5.47 -32.36
C ALA A 792 17.95 4.36 -32.01
N ARG A 793 17.73 3.17 -32.58
CA ARG A 793 18.49 1.96 -32.25
C ARG A 793 19.38 1.48 -33.39
N ASP A 794 20.46 0.80 -33.04
CA ASP A 794 21.25 0.03 -34.01
C ASP A 794 20.53 -1.28 -34.35
N THR A 795 20.04 -1.39 -35.58
CA THR A 795 19.46 -2.65 -36.09
C THR A 795 20.50 -3.45 -36.88
N LYS A 796 20.18 -4.72 -37.17
CA LYS A 796 21.05 -5.57 -38.01
C LYS A 796 21.23 -5.05 -39.44
N LEU A 797 20.26 -4.30 -39.96
CA LEU A 797 20.26 -3.77 -41.33
C LEU A 797 20.93 -2.38 -41.43
N GLY A 798 21.09 -1.70 -40.29
CA GLY A 798 21.63 -0.35 -40.19
C GLY A 798 21.07 0.39 -38.96
N PRO A 799 21.66 1.55 -38.60
CA PRO A 799 21.11 2.39 -37.54
C PRO A 799 19.77 2.99 -37.97
N GLU A 800 18.85 3.15 -37.01
CA GLU A 800 17.68 4.01 -37.17
C GLU A 800 18.11 5.48 -37.07
N GLU A 801 17.49 6.35 -37.86
CA GLU A 801 17.80 7.78 -37.87
C GLU A 801 16.56 8.60 -37.49
N ILE A 802 16.76 9.60 -36.63
CA ILE A 802 15.76 10.63 -36.36
C ILE A 802 16.00 11.76 -37.37
N THR A 803 15.01 12.01 -38.22
CA THR A 803 15.10 12.95 -39.33
C THR A 803 13.73 13.51 -39.70
N ARG A 804 13.72 14.73 -40.26
CA ARG A 804 12.54 15.34 -40.85
C ARG A 804 12.12 14.66 -42.16
N ASP A 805 13.05 14.02 -42.86
CA ASP A 805 12.83 13.42 -44.19
C ASP A 805 12.11 12.06 -44.11
N VAL A 806 10.85 12.09 -43.69
CA VAL A 806 10.02 10.89 -43.51
C VAL A 806 9.31 10.51 -44.83
N PRO A 807 9.46 9.28 -45.33
CA PRO A 807 8.91 8.89 -46.62
C PRO A 807 7.38 8.72 -46.60
N GLY A 808 6.68 9.33 -47.57
CA GLY A 808 5.24 9.17 -47.74
C GLY A 808 4.37 10.05 -46.84
N VAL A 809 4.98 11.04 -46.19
CA VAL A 809 4.31 12.08 -45.41
C VAL A 809 4.28 13.37 -46.23
N GLY A 810 3.15 14.08 -46.24
CA GLY A 810 3.02 15.37 -46.94
C GLY A 810 3.62 16.53 -46.14
N ASP A 811 3.95 17.63 -46.82
CA ASP A 811 4.59 18.82 -46.21
C ASP A 811 3.78 19.42 -45.05
N ASP A 812 2.44 19.32 -45.09
CA ASP A 812 1.55 19.81 -44.04
C ASP A 812 1.78 19.11 -42.70
N ALA A 813 2.04 17.80 -42.71
CA ALA A 813 2.30 17.03 -41.49
C ALA A 813 3.72 17.23 -40.94
N LEU A 814 4.63 17.79 -41.73
CA LEU A 814 6.00 18.12 -41.31
C LEU A 814 6.14 19.57 -40.83
N LYS A 815 5.06 20.37 -40.89
CA LYS A 815 5.10 21.82 -40.63
C LYS A 815 5.67 22.19 -39.26
N ASP A 816 5.31 21.45 -38.22
CA ASP A 816 5.68 21.75 -36.84
C ASP A 816 6.97 21.06 -36.37
N LEU A 817 7.55 20.18 -37.20
CA LEU A 817 8.87 19.59 -36.95
C LEU A 817 9.97 20.64 -37.18
N ASP A 818 11.10 20.49 -36.48
CA ASP A 818 12.33 21.26 -36.73
C ASP A 818 13.18 20.61 -37.85
N GLU A 819 14.38 21.13 -38.09
CA GLU A 819 15.32 20.58 -39.08
C GLU A 819 15.86 19.18 -38.68
N ARG A 820 15.82 18.84 -37.39
CA ARG A 820 16.25 17.54 -36.86
C ARG A 820 15.14 16.49 -36.94
N GLY A 821 13.90 16.90 -37.23
CA GLY A 821 12.74 16.02 -37.21
C GLY A 821 12.09 15.86 -35.84
N ILE A 822 12.24 16.85 -34.94
CA ILE A 822 11.61 16.88 -33.61
C ILE A 822 10.58 18.02 -33.59
N ILE A 823 9.41 17.79 -32.99
CA ILE A 823 8.37 18.80 -32.87
C ILE A 823 8.86 20.03 -32.08
N ARG A 824 8.43 21.23 -32.48
CA ARG A 824 8.74 22.46 -31.74
C ARG A 824 7.96 22.57 -30.43
N ILE A 825 8.60 23.12 -29.40
CA ILE A 825 7.96 23.45 -28.13
C ILE A 825 6.90 24.54 -28.36
N GLY A 826 5.73 24.37 -27.75
CA GLY A 826 4.57 25.24 -27.90
C GLY A 826 3.66 24.91 -29.08
N ALA A 827 3.94 23.85 -29.85
CA ALA A 827 3.03 23.37 -30.89
C ALA A 827 1.77 22.74 -30.26
N GLU A 828 0.61 23.07 -30.81
CA GLU A 828 -0.65 22.35 -30.54
C GLU A 828 -0.70 21.12 -31.44
N VAL A 829 -0.86 19.95 -30.83
CA VAL A 829 -0.84 18.66 -31.52
C VAL A 829 -2.12 17.89 -31.24
N ARG A 830 -2.54 17.10 -32.23
CA ARG A 830 -3.69 16.20 -32.20
C ARG A 830 -3.28 14.80 -32.59
N ALA A 831 -4.16 13.83 -32.29
CA ALA A 831 -4.00 12.44 -32.69
C ALA A 831 -3.57 12.29 -34.16
N GLY A 832 -2.45 11.59 -34.38
CA GLY A 832 -1.86 11.35 -35.70
C GLY A 832 -0.73 12.31 -36.11
N ASP A 833 -0.57 13.45 -35.44
CA ASP A 833 0.54 14.37 -35.70
C ASP A 833 1.89 13.74 -35.32
N ILE A 834 2.94 14.06 -36.08
CA ILE A 834 4.28 13.49 -35.88
C ILE A 834 5.01 14.30 -34.81
N LEU A 835 5.40 13.61 -33.73
CA LEU A 835 6.19 14.17 -32.63
C LEU A 835 7.69 14.06 -32.91
N VAL A 836 8.14 12.90 -33.37
CA VAL A 836 9.53 12.64 -33.79
C VAL A 836 9.53 11.86 -35.08
N GLY A 837 10.09 12.44 -36.13
CA GLY A 837 10.33 11.76 -37.40
C GLY A 837 11.41 10.70 -37.23
N LYS A 838 11.07 9.42 -37.45
CA LYS A 838 12.01 8.30 -37.34
C LYS A 838 11.91 7.39 -38.55
N VAL A 839 13.08 7.02 -39.10
CA VAL A 839 13.19 6.11 -40.23
C VAL A 839 14.01 4.88 -39.85
N THR A 840 13.48 3.70 -40.19
CA THR A 840 14.15 2.41 -39.97
C THR A 840 14.53 1.79 -41.32
N PRO A 841 15.79 1.34 -41.51
CA PRO A 841 16.19 0.64 -42.74
C PRO A 841 15.40 -0.65 -42.93
N LYS A 842 14.88 -0.87 -44.15
CA LYS A 842 14.08 -2.04 -44.51
C LYS A 842 14.81 -2.84 -45.58
N GLY A 843 14.88 -4.16 -45.41
CA GLY A 843 15.37 -5.07 -46.46
C GLY A 843 14.41 -5.12 -47.65
N GLU A 844 14.93 -5.45 -48.84
CA GLU A 844 14.10 -5.64 -50.03
C GLU A 844 13.21 -6.88 -49.86
N THR A 845 11.89 -6.67 -49.89
CA THR A 845 10.88 -7.73 -49.95
C THR A 845 10.53 -8.02 -51.40
N GLU A 846 10.32 -9.30 -51.75
CA GLU A 846 9.76 -9.66 -53.06
C GLU A 846 8.35 -9.07 -53.19
N LEU A 847 8.16 -8.25 -54.23
CA LEU A 847 6.89 -7.57 -54.52
C LEU A 847 5.98 -8.49 -55.32
N THR A 848 4.67 -8.42 -55.09
CA THR A 848 3.69 -9.14 -55.93
C THR A 848 3.68 -8.57 -57.36
N ALA A 849 3.12 -9.32 -58.32
CA ALA A 849 3.07 -8.88 -59.72
C ALA A 849 2.34 -7.54 -59.89
N GLU A 850 1.30 -7.30 -59.09
CA GLU A 850 0.49 -6.08 -59.07
C GLU A 850 1.30 -4.89 -58.54
N GLU A 851 2.02 -5.06 -57.43
CA GLU A 851 2.89 -4.02 -56.87
C GLU A 851 4.04 -3.67 -57.81
N ARG A 852 4.61 -4.68 -58.49
CA ARG A 852 5.65 -4.48 -59.53
C ARG A 852 5.10 -3.69 -60.71
N LEU A 853 3.88 -4.01 -61.16
CA LEU A 853 3.22 -3.28 -62.23
C LEU A 853 2.91 -1.84 -61.83
N LEU A 854 2.36 -1.61 -60.63
CA LEU A 854 2.08 -0.27 -60.10
C LEU A 854 3.34 0.59 -60.04
N ARG A 855 4.44 0.05 -59.50
CA ARG A 855 5.73 0.77 -59.48
C ARG A 855 6.26 1.06 -60.88
N ALA A 856 6.08 0.13 -61.83
CA ALA A 856 6.48 0.35 -63.22
C ALA A 856 5.65 1.46 -63.91
N ILE A 857 4.36 1.56 -63.58
CA ILE A 857 3.46 2.60 -64.12
C ILE A 857 3.78 3.98 -63.53
N PHE A 858 3.94 4.07 -62.20
CA PHE A 858 4.14 5.35 -61.51
C PHE A 858 5.62 5.76 -61.41
N GLY A 859 6.55 4.90 -61.80
CA GLY A 859 7.99 5.17 -61.71
C GLY A 859 8.50 5.29 -60.27
N GLU A 860 7.76 4.80 -59.28
CA GLU A 860 8.13 4.86 -57.88
C GLU A 860 9.28 3.89 -57.58
N LYS A 861 10.40 4.43 -57.08
CA LYS A 861 11.54 3.62 -56.63
C LYS A 861 11.19 2.85 -55.36
N ALA A 862 11.84 1.70 -55.16
CA ALA A 862 11.79 1.00 -53.88
C ALA A 862 12.31 1.93 -52.78
N ARG A 863 11.52 2.08 -51.71
CA ARG A 863 11.93 2.82 -50.53
C ARG A 863 12.81 1.90 -49.69
N GLU A 864 14.05 2.33 -49.45
CA GLU A 864 15.04 1.60 -48.63
C GLU A 864 14.76 1.73 -47.12
N VAL A 865 13.88 2.67 -46.74
CA VAL A 865 13.54 2.98 -45.34
C VAL A 865 12.03 2.98 -45.11
N ARG A 866 11.61 2.62 -43.90
CA ARG A 866 10.23 2.61 -43.42
C ARG A 866 10.02 3.71 -42.37
N ASP A 867 8.86 4.37 -42.42
CA ASP A 867 8.40 5.28 -41.36
C ASP A 867 8.10 4.49 -40.07
N THR A 868 8.84 4.82 -39.01
CA THR A 868 8.63 4.34 -37.63
C THR A 868 8.54 5.52 -36.66
N SER A 869 8.11 6.68 -37.17
CA SER A 869 7.98 7.93 -36.43
C SER A 869 7.05 7.79 -35.23
N LEU A 870 7.37 8.52 -34.17
CA LEU A 870 6.50 8.67 -33.01
C LEU A 870 5.38 9.64 -33.37
N LYS A 871 4.14 9.17 -33.27
CA LYS A 871 2.91 9.95 -33.54
C LYS A 871 2.10 10.09 -32.27
N VAL A 872 1.36 11.18 -32.14
CA VAL A 872 0.42 11.37 -31.04
C VAL A 872 -0.62 10.25 -31.07
N PRO A 873 -0.84 9.51 -29.96
CA PRO A 873 -1.83 8.44 -29.91
C PRO A 873 -3.25 8.92 -30.21
N HIS A 874 -4.12 7.99 -30.58
CA HIS A 874 -5.53 8.29 -30.81
C HIS A 874 -6.21 8.78 -29.52
N GLY A 875 -6.99 9.87 -29.65
CA GLY A 875 -7.73 10.48 -28.53
C GLY A 875 -6.91 11.50 -27.73
N GLU A 876 -5.59 11.52 -27.88
CA GLU A 876 -4.73 12.45 -27.17
C GLU A 876 -4.59 13.76 -27.96
N TYR A 877 -4.54 14.88 -27.22
CA TYR A 877 -4.36 16.22 -27.77
C TYR A 877 -3.73 17.12 -26.71
N GLY A 878 -2.99 18.13 -27.12
CA GLY A 878 -2.43 19.06 -26.15
C GLY A 878 -1.37 19.97 -26.74
N ILE A 879 -0.63 20.60 -25.85
CA ILE A 879 0.47 21.49 -26.20
C ILE A 879 1.78 20.80 -25.81
N VAL A 880 2.77 20.84 -26.69
CA VAL A 880 4.13 20.40 -26.38
C VAL A 880 4.75 21.39 -25.39
N VAL A 881 5.00 20.96 -24.16
CA VAL A 881 5.59 21.81 -23.11
C VAL A 881 7.11 21.75 -23.13
N ASP A 882 7.66 20.56 -23.40
CA ASP A 882 9.11 20.35 -23.38
C ASP A 882 9.50 19.19 -24.31
N ALA A 883 10.73 19.25 -24.83
CA ALA A 883 11.32 18.24 -25.70
C ALA A 883 12.80 18.04 -25.34
N LYS A 884 13.14 16.88 -24.77
CA LYS A 884 14.48 16.54 -24.30
C LYS A 884 15.15 15.54 -25.24
N VAL A 885 16.44 15.74 -25.48
CA VAL A 885 17.24 14.91 -26.38
C VAL A 885 18.44 14.39 -25.62
N PHE A 886 18.56 13.06 -25.53
CA PHE A 886 19.65 12.35 -24.89
C PHE A 886 20.51 11.69 -25.97
N THR A 887 21.81 11.87 -25.91
CA THR A 887 22.74 11.29 -26.89
C THR A 887 23.89 10.58 -26.20
N ARG A 888 24.33 9.45 -26.78
CA ARG A 888 25.49 8.73 -26.27
C ARG A 888 26.77 9.58 -26.32
N GLU A 889 26.87 10.50 -27.27
CA GLU A 889 28.01 11.43 -27.42
C GLU A 889 28.12 12.40 -26.23
N ASN A 890 27.00 12.82 -25.64
CA ASN A 890 26.97 13.69 -24.47
C ASN A 890 27.21 12.94 -23.14
N SER A 891 27.61 11.66 -23.20
CA SER A 891 27.83 10.78 -22.03
C SER A 891 26.58 10.54 -21.17
N ASP A 892 25.39 10.54 -21.79
CA ASP A 892 24.15 10.13 -21.13
C ASP A 892 24.05 8.59 -21.03
N GLU A 893 23.53 8.08 -19.91
CA GLU A 893 23.37 6.64 -19.68
C GLU A 893 22.17 6.08 -20.47
N LEU A 894 22.40 5.70 -21.73
CA LEU A 894 21.38 5.08 -22.60
C LEU A 894 21.44 3.55 -22.57
N SER A 895 20.29 2.92 -22.84
CA SER A 895 20.20 1.47 -23.01
C SER A 895 21.18 0.94 -24.07
N PRO A 896 21.73 -0.28 -23.91
CA PRO A 896 22.62 -0.88 -24.91
C PRO A 896 21.97 -0.93 -26.30
N GLY A 897 22.66 -0.39 -27.31
CA GLY A 897 22.17 -0.33 -28.69
C GLY A 897 21.29 0.87 -29.03
N VAL A 898 20.96 1.75 -28.07
CA VAL A 898 20.28 3.04 -28.33
C VAL A 898 21.33 4.15 -28.53
N ASN A 899 21.27 4.86 -29.65
CA ASN A 899 22.24 5.94 -29.95
C ASN A 899 21.73 7.31 -29.49
N MET A 900 20.44 7.57 -29.70
CA MET A 900 19.74 8.79 -29.34
C MET A 900 18.35 8.43 -28.82
N ALA A 901 17.91 9.12 -27.77
CA ALA A 901 16.55 9.06 -27.27
C ALA A 901 15.97 10.48 -27.22
N VAL A 902 14.73 10.64 -27.70
CA VAL A 902 14.01 11.92 -27.67
C VAL A 902 12.74 11.72 -26.86
N ARG A 903 12.55 12.56 -25.84
CA ARG A 903 11.37 12.56 -24.96
C ARG A 903 10.59 13.84 -25.17
N ILE A 904 9.28 13.71 -25.34
CA ILE A 904 8.38 14.83 -25.57
C ILE A 904 7.29 14.80 -24.52
N TYR A 905 7.08 15.96 -23.90
CA TYR A 905 6.06 16.17 -22.87
C TYR A 905 4.89 16.94 -23.47
N ILE A 906 3.71 16.34 -23.43
CA ILE A 906 2.46 16.94 -23.91
C ILE A 906 1.60 17.26 -22.70
N ALA A 907 1.26 18.53 -22.50
CA ALA A 907 0.29 18.93 -21.49
C ALA A 907 -1.11 19.05 -22.08
N GLN A 908 -2.06 18.49 -21.36
CA GLN A 908 -3.48 18.46 -21.71
C GLN A 908 -4.28 19.11 -20.60
N LYS A 909 -5.19 20.01 -20.98
CA LYS A 909 -6.13 20.63 -20.06
C LYS A 909 -7.46 19.86 -20.15
N ARG A 910 -7.77 19.07 -19.12
CA ARG A 910 -8.99 18.25 -19.07
C ARG A 910 -10.05 18.91 -18.20
N LYS A 911 -11.08 19.45 -18.84
CA LYS A 911 -12.27 20.00 -18.16
C LYS A 911 -13.11 18.87 -17.55
N ILE A 912 -14.12 19.21 -16.77
CA ILE A 912 -15.12 18.23 -16.30
C ILE A 912 -16.10 17.93 -17.44
N SER A 913 -16.42 16.66 -17.64
CA SER A 913 -17.33 16.20 -18.70
C SER A 913 -18.28 15.11 -18.20
N VAL A 914 -19.31 14.83 -19.00
CA VAL A 914 -20.25 13.73 -18.75
C VAL A 914 -19.51 12.39 -18.76
N GLY A 915 -19.72 11.58 -17.73
CA GLY A 915 -19.01 10.33 -17.51
C GLY A 915 -17.85 10.43 -16.50
N ASP A 916 -17.39 11.64 -16.16
CA ASP A 916 -16.38 11.81 -15.12
C ASP A 916 -16.93 11.45 -13.74
N LYS A 917 -16.06 10.90 -12.90
CA LYS A 917 -16.42 10.51 -11.54
C LYS A 917 -16.03 11.58 -10.53
N MET A 918 -16.97 11.95 -9.69
CA MET A 918 -16.78 12.85 -8.57
C MET A 918 -17.16 12.19 -7.25
N ALA A 919 -16.70 12.75 -6.14
CA ALA A 919 -17.07 12.28 -4.81
C ALA A 919 -16.98 13.41 -3.78
N GLY A 920 -17.71 13.27 -2.67
CA GLY A 920 -17.44 14.03 -1.44
C GLY A 920 -16.57 13.23 -0.48
N ARG A 921 -16.28 13.81 0.69
CA ARG A 921 -15.45 13.18 1.74
C ARG A 921 -16.16 12.05 2.50
N HIS A 922 -17.50 11.97 2.39
CA HIS A 922 -18.37 11.05 3.13
C HIS A 922 -18.72 9.76 2.37
N GLY A 923 -17.85 9.33 1.43
CA GLY A 923 -18.07 8.11 0.63
C GLY A 923 -19.25 8.21 -0.36
N ASN A 924 -19.71 9.43 -0.67
CA ASN A 924 -20.74 9.74 -1.64
C ASN A 924 -20.14 9.94 -3.05
N LYS A 925 -19.94 8.83 -3.76
CA LYS A 925 -19.48 8.82 -5.15
C LYS A 925 -20.63 9.08 -6.12
N GLY A 926 -20.32 9.70 -7.25
CA GLY A 926 -21.25 9.84 -8.35
C GLY A 926 -20.59 10.08 -9.70
N VAL A 927 -21.33 9.80 -10.76
CA VAL A 927 -20.88 10.02 -12.14
C VAL A 927 -21.67 11.17 -12.74
N VAL A 928 -20.98 12.11 -13.38
CA VAL A 928 -21.64 13.24 -14.05
C VAL A 928 -22.51 12.70 -15.18
N SER A 929 -23.83 12.87 -15.08
CA SER A 929 -24.77 12.38 -16.09
C SER A 929 -25.11 13.45 -17.12
N ARG A 930 -25.24 14.71 -16.67
CA ARG A 930 -25.61 15.84 -17.51
C ARG A 930 -25.05 17.15 -16.97
N VAL A 931 -24.67 18.02 -17.90
CA VAL A 931 -24.38 19.43 -17.65
C VAL A 931 -25.57 20.24 -18.14
N LEU A 932 -26.23 20.98 -17.24
CA LEU A 932 -27.39 21.82 -17.56
C LEU A 932 -26.99 23.28 -17.75
N PRO A 933 -27.65 24.00 -18.67
CA PRO A 933 -27.55 25.45 -18.76
C PRO A 933 -27.89 26.11 -17.42
N VAL A 934 -27.30 27.28 -17.18
CA VAL A 934 -27.42 27.99 -15.88
C VAL A 934 -28.87 28.43 -15.62
N GLU A 935 -29.59 28.81 -16.67
CA GLU A 935 -31.00 29.22 -16.63
C GLU A 935 -31.97 28.09 -16.26
N ASP A 936 -31.59 26.83 -16.52
CA ASP A 936 -32.40 25.65 -16.23
C ASP A 936 -32.22 25.18 -14.78
N MET A 937 -31.14 25.60 -14.11
CA MET A 937 -30.81 25.16 -12.76
C MET A 937 -31.80 25.74 -11.74
N PRO A 938 -32.18 24.96 -10.71
CA PRO A 938 -32.88 25.51 -9.56
C PRO A 938 -32.10 26.68 -8.95
N TYR A 939 -32.82 27.73 -8.55
CA TYR A 939 -32.18 28.93 -8.02
C TYR A 939 -32.82 29.41 -6.71
N LEU A 940 -32.02 30.15 -5.95
CA LEU A 940 -32.37 30.75 -4.67
C LEU A 940 -33.28 31.98 -4.86
N PRO A 941 -34.02 32.43 -3.83
CA PRO A 941 -34.89 33.62 -3.93
C PRO A 941 -34.18 34.91 -4.41
N ASN A 942 -32.87 35.01 -4.22
CA ASN A 942 -32.05 36.14 -4.68
C ASN A 942 -31.58 36.01 -6.15
N GLY A 943 -31.96 34.95 -6.86
CA GLY A 943 -31.60 34.68 -8.26
C GLY A 943 -30.33 33.84 -8.45
N ARG A 944 -29.63 33.44 -7.39
CA ARG A 944 -28.40 32.63 -7.50
C ARG A 944 -28.74 31.16 -7.80
N PRO A 945 -28.24 30.57 -8.90
CA PRO A 945 -28.48 29.17 -9.24
C PRO A 945 -27.64 28.22 -8.37
N LEU A 946 -28.11 26.98 -8.22
CA LEU A 946 -27.32 25.89 -7.68
C LEU A 946 -26.21 25.49 -8.67
N ASP A 947 -25.10 24.98 -8.13
CA ASP A 947 -23.98 24.45 -8.93
C ASP A 947 -24.11 22.96 -9.19
N ILE A 948 -24.56 22.21 -8.18
CA ILE A 948 -24.71 20.75 -8.24
C ILE A 948 -26.04 20.36 -7.61
N VAL A 949 -26.72 19.39 -8.20
CA VAL A 949 -27.91 18.77 -7.62
C VAL A 949 -27.63 17.30 -7.33
N LEU A 950 -27.79 16.90 -6.06
CA LEU A 950 -27.56 15.53 -5.59
C LEU A 950 -28.87 14.86 -5.18
N ASN A 951 -28.90 13.53 -5.29
CA ASN A 951 -30.06 12.74 -4.94
C ASN A 951 -30.18 12.58 -3.41
N PRO A 952 -31.31 12.97 -2.78
CA PRO A 952 -31.51 12.81 -1.34
C PRO A 952 -31.66 11.34 -0.91
N LEU A 953 -32.06 10.43 -1.80
CA LEU A 953 -32.35 9.03 -1.45
C LEU A 953 -31.10 8.24 -1.03
N GLY A 954 -29.92 8.66 -1.47
CA GLY A 954 -28.66 8.01 -1.13
C GLY A 954 -28.25 8.19 0.33
N VAL A 955 -28.71 9.25 1.00
CA VAL A 955 -28.27 9.59 2.37
C VAL A 955 -28.81 8.61 3.41
N PRO A 956 -30.14 8.34 3.50
CA PRO A 956 -30.67 7.45 4.53
C PRO A 956 -30.24 5.99 4.34
N SER A 957 -30.14 5.54 3.08
CA SER A 957 -29.75 4.16 2.75
C SER A 957 -28.30 3.85 3.14
N ARG A 958 -27.42 4.85 3.11
CA ARG A 958 -25.98 4.70 3.36
C ARG A 958 -25.54 5.16 4.74
N MET A 959 -26.43 5.80 5.49
CA MET A 959 -26.17 6.33 6.82
C MET A 959 -24.90 7.21 6.89
N ASN A 960 -24.69 8.06 5.87
CA ASN A 960 -23.63 9.06 5.87
C ASN A 960 -24.23 10.45 6.11
N ILE A 961 -24.72 10.66 7.33
CA ILE A 961 -25.43 11.87 7.74
C ILE A 961 -24.46 13.05 7.88
N GLY A 962 -23.16 12.78 8.09
CA GLY A 962 -22.12 13.80 8.18
C GLY A 962 -22.12 14.76 6.99
N GLN A 963 -22.45 14.28 5.79
CA GLN A 963 -22.53 15.12 4.59
C GLN A 963 -23.62 16.21 4.66
N VAL A 964 -24.71 15.95 5.38
CA VAL A 964 -25.82 16.91 5.57
C VAL A 964 -25.42 17.95 6.61
N LEU A 965 -24.76 17.52 7.68
CA LEU A 965 -24.22 18.41 8.72
C LEU A 965 -23.14 19.33 8.14
N GLU A 966 -22.26 18.80 7.27
CA GLU A 966 -21.28 19.59 6.51
C GLU A 966 -21.99 20.66 5.67
N ILE A 967 -23.05 20.29 4.95
CA ILE A 967 -23.83 21.23 4.11
C ILE A 967 -24.48 22.34 4.94
N HIS A 968 -25.05 22.02 6.10
CA HIS A 968 -25.66 23.01 6.97
C HIS A 968 -24.63 23.98 7.57
N LEU A 969 -23.54 23.45 8.15
CA LEU A 969 -22.50 24.28 8.74
C LEU A 969 -21.79 25.14 7.69
N SER A 970 -21.55 24.57 6.50
CA SER A 970 -20.92 25.30 5.39
C SER A 970 -21.81 26.41 4.82
N LEU A 971 -23.13 26.24 4.81
CA LEU A 971 -24.07 27.30 4.44
C LEU A 971 -23.95 28.48 5.40
N ALA A 972 -23.94 28.23 6.71
CA ALA A 972 -23.75 29.26 7.73
C ALA A 972 -22.38 29.94 7.57
N ALA A 973 -21.31 29.15 7.44
CA ALA A 973 -19.93 29.65 7.30
C ALA A 973 -19.75 30.55 6.06
N LYS A 974 -20.22 30.10 4.88
CA LYS A 974 -20.16 30.93 3.65
C LYS A 974 -21.08 32.16 3.70
N ALA A 975 -22.16 32.14 4.47
CA ALA A 975 -23.01 33.32 4.67
C ALA A 975 -22.34 34.36 5.59
N LEU A 976 -21.61 33.91 6.61
CA LEU A 976 -20.86 34.76 7.54
C LEU A 976 -19.52 35.26 6.95
N GLY A 977 -18.91 34.50 6.04
CA GLY A 977 -17.72 34.90 5.27
C GLY A 977 -16.40 34.31 5.76
N PHE A 978 -16.40 33.35 6.67
CA PHE A 978 -15.20 32.67 7.18
C PHE A 978 -15.29 31.14 7.05
N ASN A 979 -14.15 30.45 7.17
CA ASN A 979 -14.07 28.98 7.21
C ASN A 979 -14.11 28.47 8.65
N VAL A 980 -14.61 27.26 8.86
CA VAL A 980 -14.78 26.63 10.19
C VAL A 980 -14.01 25.32 10.25
N ALA A 981 -13.36 25.05 11.37
CA ALA A 981 -12.76 23.74 11.66
C ALA A 981 -13.61 23.00 12.70
N THR A 982 -14.04 21.78 12.37
CA THR A 982 -14.75 20.86 13.27
C THR A 982 -13.92 19.58 13.43
N PRO A 983 -13.13 19.47 14.50
CA PRO A 983 -12.34 18.28 14.79
C PRO A 983 -13.19 17.00 14.89
N VAL A 984 -12.60 15.88 14.49
CA VAL A 984 -13.24 14.55 14.53
C VAL A 984 -13.50 14.12 15.98
N PHE A 985 -14.75 13.76 16.32
CA PHE A 985 -15.21 13.41 17.69
C PHE A 985 -15.04 14.52 18.75
N ASP A 986 -14.71 15.75 18.34
CA ASP A 986 -14.53 16.93 19.21
C ASP A 986 -14.94 18.19 18.44
N GLY A 987 -16.13 18.12 17.82
CA GLY A 987 -16.61 19.05 16.81
C GLY A 987 -17.92 19.74 17.19
N ALA A 988 -18.47 20.50 16.25
CA ALA A 988 -19.75 21.19 16.43
C ALA A 988 -20.90 20.19 16.60
N ASN A 989 -21.76 20.41 17.60
CA ASN A 989 -22.96 19.61 17.79
C ASN A 989 -24.11 20.13 16.92
N GLU A 990 -25.21 19.37 16.83
CA GLU A 990 -26.42 19.77 16.10
C GLU A 990 -26.96 21.14 16.54
N ASN A 991 -26.96 21.41 17.85
CA ASN A 991 -27.42 22.70 18.39
C ASN A 991 -26.50 23.85 17.95
N ASP A 992 -25.19 23.65 17.96
CA ASP A 992 -24.23 24.67 17.53
C ASP A 992 -24.41 25.01 16.04
N ILE A 993 -24.71 24.00 15.20
CA ILE A 993 -25.02 24.20 13.77
C ILE A 993 -26.33 24.97 13.60
N MET A 994 -27.37 24.63 14.37
CA MET A 994 -28.65 25.34 14.31
C MET A 994 -28.53 26.80 14.75
N ASP A 995 -27.79 27.06 15.83
CA ASP A 995 -27.62 28.41 16.36
C ASP A 995 -26.73 29.26 15.42
N THR A 996 -25.73 28.65 14.76
CA THR A 996 -24.93 29.33 13.73
C THR A 996 -25.72 29.61 12.45
N LEU A 997 -26.68 28.76 12.07
CA LEU A 997 -27.61 29.04 10.97
C LEU A 997 -28.54 30.22 11.30
N ASP A 998 -29.07 30.28 12.52
CA ASP A 998 -29.88 31.41 12.98
C ASP A 998 -29.05 32.71 12.99
N LEU A 999 -27.81 32.65 13.49
CA LEU A 999 -26.87 33.77 13.44
C LEU A 999 -26.59 34.24 12.01
N ALA A 1000 -26.35 33.30 11.08
CA ALA A 1000 -26.10 33.62 9.67
C ALA A 1000 -27.32 34.25 8.99
N ASN A 1001 -28.53 33.75 9.29
CA ASN A 1001 -29.76 34.35 8.80
C ASN A 1001 -29.93 35.80 9.29
N ASP A 1002 -29.74 36.02 10.58
CA ASP A 1002 -29.88 37.34 11.20
C ASP A 1002 -28.80 38.30 10.70
N TYR A 1003 -27.56 37.82 10.47
CA TYR A 1003 -26.46 38.60 9.91
C TYR A 1003 -26.75 39.15 8.50
N VAL A 1004 -27.36 38.31 7.66
CA VAL A 1004 -27.62 38.60 6.26
C VAL A 1004 -28.92 39.39 6.05
N ASN A 1005 -29.96 39.08 6.82
CA ASN A 1005 -31.32 39.58 6.61
C ASN A 1005 -31.76 40.68 7.59
N LEU A 1006 -31.07 40.89 8.73
CA LEU A 1006 -31.32 42.03 9.61
C LEU A 1006 -30.35 43.19 9.34
N PRO A 1007 -30.76 44.44 9.58
CA PRO A 1007 -29.82 45.56 9.60
C PRO A 1007 -28.74 45.35 10.67
N PHE A 1008 -27.48 45.69 10.36
CA PHE A 1008 -26.38 45.46 11.30
C PHE A 1008 -26.46 46.34 12.55
N ASP A 1009 -26.69 47.64 12.31
CA ASP A 1009 -26.70 48.70 13.31
C ASP A 1009 -27.94 49.59 13.16
N ASP A 1010 -28.26 50.34 14.21
CA ASP A 1010 -29.31 51.38 14.20
C ASP A 1010 -29.17 52.40 13.06
N LYS A 1011 -27.95 52.64 12.57
CA LYS A 1011 -27.69 53.52 11.42
C LYS A 1011 -28.19 52.90 10.13
N GLU A 1012 -27.85 51.63 9.90
CA GLU A 1012 -28.25 50.91 8.71
C GLU A 1012 -29.77 50.63 8.70
N ALA A 1013 -30.37 50.35 9.87
CA ALA A 1013 -31.81 50.19 10.01
C ALA A 1013 -32.59 51.43 9.53
N LYS A 1014 -32.08 52.64 9.81
CA LYS A 1014 -32.66 53.89 9.30
C LYS A 1014 -32.57 54.01 7.79
N GLU A 1015 -31.45 53.58 7.20
CA GLU A 1015 -31.24 53.61 5.75
C GLU A 1015 -32.13 52.61 5.02
N TRP A 1016 -32.30 51.40 5.57
CA TRP A 1016 -33.20 50.38 5.01
C TRP A 1016 -34.66 50.82 5.08
N ALA A 1017 -35.12 51.34 6.24
CA ALA A 1017 -36.47 51.88 6.39
C ALA A 1017 -36.76 53.02 5.40
N ALA A 1018 -35.77 53.91 5.17
CA ALA A 1018 -35.87 54.99 4.18
C ALA A 1018 -35.95 54.47 2.73
N LYS A 1019 -35.23 53.38 2.38
CA LYS A 1019 -35.29 52.76 1.05
C LYS A 1019 -36.60 52.02 0.78
N GLU A 1020 -37.19 51.40 1.80
CA GLU A 1020 -38.44 50.64 1.67
C GLU A 1020 -39.72 51.49 1.88
N GLY A 1021 -39.58 52.78 2.21
CA GLY A 1021 -40.71 53.67 2.47
C GLY A 1021 -41.48 53.33 3.76
N LYS A 1022 -40.84 52.68 4.73
CA LYS A 1022 -41.42 52.28 6.02
C LYS A 1022 -40.98 53.24 7.14
N GLU A 1023 -41.81 53.41 8.16
CA GLU A 1023 -41.49 54.24 9.33
C GLU A 1023 -40.41 53.55 10.18
N TYR A 1024 -39.36 54.27 10.59
CA TYR A 1024 -38.26 53.71 11.37
C TYR A 1024 -38.75 53.35 12.78
N ASP A 1025 -38.83 52.05 13.07
CA ASP A 1025 -39.11 51.54 14.42
C ASP A 1025 -37.81 51.38 15.21
N LYS A 1026 -37.69 52.11 16.33
CA LYS A 1026 -36.54 52.04 17.24
C LYS A 1026 -36.52 50.74 18.07
N LYS A 1027 -37.58 49.93 18.00
CA LYS A 1027 -37.66 48.59 18.61
C LYS A 1027 -37.38 47.45 17.63
N ALA A 1028 -37.04 47.73 16.37
CA ALA A 1028 -36.66 46.69 15.44
C ALA A 1028 -35.35 46.03 15.87
N ASP A 1029 -35.33 44.70 15.94
CA ASP A 1029 -34.13 43.94 16.29
C ASP A 1029 -33.04 44.16 15.23
N THR A 1030 -31.89 44.70 15.64
CA THR A 1030 -30.67 44.78 14.83
C THR A 1030 -29.73 43.62 15.17
N PHE A 1031 -28.88 43.22 14.24
CA PHE A 1031 -27.91 42.13 14.48
C PHE A 1031 -27.05 42.40 15.73
N THR A 1032 -26.54 43.63 15.86
CA THR A 1032 -25.75 44.03 17.04
C THR A 1032 -26.56 44.05 18.32
N SER A 1033 -27.86 44.36 18.29
CA SER A 1033 -28.68 44.31 19.52
C SER A 1033 -28.94 42.89 20.01
N LYS A 1034 -28.98 41.90 19.11
CA LYS A 1034 -29.23 40.48 19.45
C LYS A 1034 -27.96 39.75 19.88
N HIS A 1035 -26.89 39.80 19.08
CA HIS A 1035 -25.76 38.87 19.23
C HIS A 1035 -24.49 39.48 19.84
N LYS A 1036 -24.45 40.80 20.09
CA LYS A 1036 -23.24 41.46 20.62
C LYS A 1036 -22.80 40.95 22.00
N ALA A 1037 -23.72 40.44 22.82
CA ALA A 1037 -23.39 39.87 24.12
C ALA A 1037 -22.93 38.40 24.04
N GLU A 1038 -23.21 37.73 22.92
CA GLU A 1038 -22.96 36.30 22.70
C GLU A 1038 -21.63 36.07 21.96
N LEU A 1039 -21.27 36.97 21.03
CA LEU A 1039 -20.09 36.85 20.18
C LEU A 1039 -18.81 37.35 20.85
N LEU A 1040 -17.69 36.72 20.51
CA LEU A 1040 -16.36 37.22 20.83
C LEU A 1040 -16.11 38.58 20.13
N PRO A 1041 -15.36 39.51 20.77
CA PRO A 1041 -15.05 40.81 20.17
C PRO A 1041 -14.42 40.71 18.77
N GLU A 1042 -13.50 39.77 18.58
CA GLU A 1042 -12.79 39.54 17.32
C GLU A 1042 -13.74 39.14 16.18
N VAL A 1043 -14.71 38.26 16.46
CA VAL A 1043 -15.71 37.82 15.48
C VAL A 1043 -16.65 38.98 15.12
N MET A 1044 -17.03 39.79 16.11
CA MET A 1044 -17.87 40.96 15.90
C MET A 1044 -17.16 42.02 15.04
N ASP A 1045 -15.86 42.24 15.26
CA ASP A 1045 -15.03 43.15 14.48
C ASP A 1045 -14.88 42.64 13.03
N TYR A 1046 -14.58 41.35 12.84
CA TYR A 1046 -14.52 40.73 11.52
C TYR A 1046 -15.83 40.88 10.73
N LEU A 1047 -16.97 40.58 11.35
CA LEU A 1047 -18.30 40.71 10.73
C LEU A 1047 -18.68 42.17 10.45
N SER A 1048 -18.08 43.13 11.16
CA SER A 1048 -18.24 44.55 10.89
C SER A 1048 -17.38 45.02 9.72
N GLU A 1049 -16.18 44.46 9.54
CA GLU A 1049 -15.30 44.75 8.40
C GLU A 1049 -15.80 44.08 7.12
N ASN A 1050 -16.32 42.86 7.22
CA ASN A 1050 -16.78 42.06 6.08
C ASN A 1050 -18.27 42.27 5.72
N ARG A 1051 -18.76 43.51 5.83
CA ARG A 1051 -20.18 43.87 5.54
C ARG A 1051 -20.56 43.66 4.07
N ASP A 1052 -19.62 43.88 3.15
CA ASP A 1052 -19.88 43.79 1.71
C ASP A 1052 -20.25 42.37 1.26
N HIS A 1053 -19.72 41.35 1.95
CA HIS A 1053 -19.99 39.93 1.68
C HIS A 1053 -21.47 39.55 1.86
N ARG A 1054 -22.22 40.27 2.69
CA ARG A 1054 -23.66 40.03 2.93
C ARG A 1054 -24.51 40.17 1.68
N SER A 1055 -24.05 40.99 0.74
CA SER A 1055 -24.75 41.24 -0.53
C SER A 1055 -25.01 39.96 -1.33
N LEU A 1056 -24.13 38.95 -1.21
CA LEU A 1056 -24.23 37.66 -1.90
C LEU A 1056 -25.43 36.80 -1.42
N TRP A 1057 -25.83 36.96 -0.16
CA TRP A 1057 -26.86 36.12 0.48
C TRP A 1057 -28.12 36.91 0.84
N LYS A 1058 -28.10 38.23 0.68
CA LYS A 1058 -29.21 39.12 1.04
C LYS A 1058 -30.52 38.68 0.37
N GLY A 1059 -31.57 38.52 1.17
CA GLY A 1059 -32.90 38.12 0.71
C GLY A 1059 -33.11 36.61 0.62
N VAL A 1060 -32.12 35.79 0.98
CA VAL A 1060 -32.28 34.34 1.15
C VAL A 1060 -32.69 34.05 2.59
N PRO A 1061 -33.89 33.52 2.86
CA PRO A 1061 -34.29 33.14 4.21
C PRO A 1061 -33.60 31.83 4.60
N ILE A 1062 -32.57 31.91 5.45
CA ILE A 1062 -31.87 30.73 5.97
C ILE A 1062 -32.63 30.29 7.22
N SER A 1063 -33.19 29.09 7.18
CA SER A 1063 -33.92 28.54 8.32
C SER A 1063 -33.00 27.78 9.27
N ARG A 1064 -33.44 27.62 10.51
CA ARG A 1064 -32.78 26.80 11.53
C ARG A 1064 -32.57 25.33 11.09
N ASP A 1065 -33.43 24.81 10.20
CA ASP A 1065 -33.30 23.45 9.64
C ASP A 1065 -32.42 23.38 8.37
N GLY A 1066 -31.77 24.48 7.98
CA GLY A 1066 -30.82 24.51 6.86
C GLY A 1066 -31.45 24.40 5.47
N LYS A 1067 -32.76 24.64 5.36
CA LYS A 1067 -33.52 24.47 4.11
C LYS A 1067 -33.98 25.79 3.54
N VAL A 1068 -33.93 25.90 2.22
CA VAL A 1068 -34.40 27.08 1.50
C VAL A 1068 -35.39 26.66 0.43
N ARG A 1069 -36.45 27.44 0.25
CA ARG A 1069 -37.42 27.20 -0.82
C ARG A 1069 -36.85 27.70 -2.15
N LEU A 1070 -36.57 26.75 -3.05
CA LEU A 1070 -36.02 27.01 -4.37
C LEU A 1070 -37.10 27.28 -5.41
N ARG A 1071 -36.70 27.87 -6.54
CA ARG A 1071 -37.52 28.01 -7.75
C ARG A 1071 -36.95 27.18 -8.89
N ASP A 1072 -37.84 26.67 -9.71
CA ASP A 1072 -37.49 26.02 -10.96
C ASP A 1072 -36.96 27.05 -11.95
N GLY A 1073 -35.76 26.82 -12.51
CA GLY A 1073 -35.13 27.68 -13.51
C GLY A 1073 -35.98 27.85 -14.78
N ARG A 1074 -36.71 26.79 -15.17
CA ARG A 1074 -37.47 26.77 -16.42
C ARG A 1074 -38.81 27.49 -16.32
N THR A 1075 -39.56 27.22 -15.27
CA THR A 1075 -40.92 27.75 -15.08
C THR A 1075 -40.95 29.00 -14.21
N GLY A 1076 -39.95 29.18 -13.33
CA GLY A 1076 -39.92 30.22 -12.32
C GLY A 1076 -40.82 29.96 -11.11
N GLU A 1077 -41.55 28.83 -11.09
CA GLU A 1077 -42.42 28.44 -9.99
C GLU A 1077 -41.61 27.91 -8.80
N PHE A 1078 -42.17 28.05 -7.60
CA PHE A 1078 -41.55 27.51 -6.40
C PHE A 1078 -41.79 26.00 -6.29
N PHE A 1079 -40.79 25.25 -5.84
CA PHE A 1079 -41.01 23.86 -5.45
C PHE A 1079 -41.94 23.77 -4.22
N ASP A 1080 -42.63 22.63 -4.11
CA ASP A 1080 -43.59 22.37 -3.03
C ASP A 1080 -42.93 22.38 -1.65
N GLY A 1081 -41.79 21.67 -1.51
CA GLY A 1081 -41.01 21.58 -0.28
C GLY A 1081 -39.74 22.42 -0.32
N PRO A 1082 -39.24 22.91 0.84
CA PRO A 1082 -37.93 23.53 0.93
C PRO A 1082 -36.83 22.46 0.80
N VAL A 1083 -35.71 22.84 0.19
CA VAL A 1083 -34.62 21.95 -0.17
C VAL A 1083 -33.41 22.26 0.71
N THR A 1084 -32.72 21.22 1.17
CA THR A 1084 -31.43 21.38 1.88
C THR A 1084 -30.38 21.85 0.89
N ILE A 1085 -29.73 22.97 1.21
CA ILE A 1085 -28.68 23.58 0.38
C ILE A 1085 -27.44 23.91 1.22
N GLY A 1086 -26.28 24.03 0.56
CA GLY A 1086 -25.05 24.49 1.20
C GLY A 1086 -23.81 24.13 0.40
N HIS A 1087 -22.64 24.20 1.02
CA HIS A 1087 -21.35 24.10 0.35
C HIS A 1087 -20.56 22.87 0.83
N MET A 1088 -20.68 21.76 0.11
CA MET A 1088 -19.86 20.57 0.40
C MET A 1088 -18.50 20.67 -0.30
N HIS A 1089 -17.42 20.24 0.37
CA HIS A 1089 -16.13 20.10 -0.32
C HIS A 1089 -16.15 18.88 -1.24
N TYR A 1090 -16.24 19.12 -2.55
CA TYR A 1090 -16.46 18.09 -3.56
C TYR A 1090 -15.23 17.92 -4.46
N LEU A 1091 -14.92 16.67 -4.79
CA LEU A 1091 -13.64 16.24 -5.36
C LEU A 1091 -13.85 15.66 -6.78
N LYS A 1092 -12.94 16.00 -7.69
CA LYS A 1092 -12.80 15.33 -9.00
C LYS A 1092 -11.82 14.17 -8.87
N LEU A 1093 -12.26 12.94 -9.14
CA LEU A 1093 -11.39 11.76 -9.05
C LEU A 1093 -10.65 11.53 -10.38
N HIS A 1094 -9.50 10.86 -10.34
CA HIS A 1094 -8.70 10.52 -11.54
C HIS A 1094 -9.38 9.51 -12.48
N HIS A 1095 -10.60 9.09 -12.18
CA HIS A 1095 -11.41 8.22 -13.02
C HIS A 1095 -12.14 9.04 -14.09
N LEU A 1096 -11.38 9.51 -15.06
CA LEU A 1096 -11.87 10.31 -16.19
C LEU A 1096 -12.50 9.42 -17.26
N VAL A 1097 -13.47 9.97 -17.99
CA VAL A 1097 -14.15 9.25 -19.07
C VAL A 1097 -13.24 8.99 -20.26
N ASP A 1098 -12.40 9.96 -20.64
CA ASP A 1098 -11.48 9.89 -21.78
C ASP A 1098 -10.48 8.73 -21.64
N ASP A 1099 -10.06 8.44 -20.40
CA ASP A 1099 -9.16 7.33 -20.11
C ASP A 1099 -9.84 5.96 -20.23
N LYS A 1100 -11.17 5.92 -20.09
CA LYS A 1100 -11.96 4.68 -20.07
C LYS A 1100 -12.63 4.33 -21.40
N ILE A 1101 -12.93 5.33 -22.23
CA ILE A 1101 -13.50 5.07 -23.56
C ILE A 1101 -12.49 4.27 -24.38
N HIS A 1102 -12.95 3.12 -24.87
CA HIS A 1102 -12.18 2.27 -25.78
C HIS A 1102 -13.12 1.59 -26.76
N ALA A 1103 -12.76 1.64 -28.04
CA ALA A 1103 -13.48 0.99 -29.12
C ALA A 1103 -12.47 0.38 -30.09
N ARG A 1104 -12.83 -0.77 -30.65
CA ARG A 1104 -12.03 -1.50 -31.63
C ARG A 1104 -12.94 -2.04 -32.73
N SER A 1105 -12.54 -1.80 -33.98
CA SER A 1105 -13.07 -2.50 -35.15
C SER A 1105 -12.14 -3.66 -35.51
N THR A 1106 -10.95 -3.34 -36.04
CA THR A 1106 -9.85 -4.27 -36.33
C THR A 1106 -8.59 -3.79 -35.65
N GLY A 1107 -7.66 -4.70 -35.34
CA GLY A 1107 -6.47 -4.35 -34.57
C GLY A 1107 -5.43 -5.46 -34.56
N PRO A 1108 -4.38 -5.34 -33.74
CA PRO A 1108 -3.36 -6.38 -33.64
C PRO A 1108 -3.93 -7.65 -32.98
N TYR A 1109 -3.29 -8.76 -33.32
CA TYR A 1109 -3.61 -10.11 -32.88
C TYR A 1109 -2.38 -10.76 -32.24
N SER A 1110 -2.62 -11.69 -31.33
CA SER A 1110 -1.62 -12.55 -30.72
C SER A 1110 -0.95 -13.41 -31.78
N LEU A 1111 0.38 -13.55 -31.72
CA LEU A 1111 1.13 -14.39 -32.65
C LEU A 1111 0.79 -15.87 -32.50
N VAL A 1112 0.55 -16.33 -31.26
CA VAL A 1112 0.33 -17.75 -30.95
C VAL A 1112 -1.12 -18.15 -31.16
N THR A 1113 -2.05 -17.45 -30.53
CA THR A 1113 -3.48 -17.82 -30.52
C THR A 1113 -4.29 -17.15 -31.61
N GLN A 1114 -3.72 -16.19 -32.35
CA GLN A 1114 -4.42 -15.37 -33.36
C GLN A 1114 -5.63 -14.57 -32.85
N GLN A 1115 -5.84 -14.53 -31.54
CA GLN A 1115 -6.89 -13.75 -30.88
C GLN A 1115 -6.54 -12.25 -30.80
N PRO A 1116 -7.53 -11.36 -30.76
CA PRO A 1116 -7.32 -9.95 -30.42
C PRO A 1116 -6.41 -9.79 -29.20
N LEU A 1117 -5.41 -8.90 -29.27
CA LEU A 1117 -4.63 -8.56 -28.08
C LEU A 1117 -5.53 -7.95 -26.99
N GLY A 1118 -5.10 -8.02 -25.73
CA GLY A 1118 -5.84 -7.46 -24.61
C GLY A 1118 -5.43 -6.00 -24.31
N GLY A 1119 -6.39 -5.18 -23.91
CA GLY A 1119 -6.14 -3.86 -23.32
C GLY A 1119 -6.11 -2.67 -24.30
N LYS A 1120 -6.51 -1.49 -23.79
CA LYS A 1120 -6.64 -0.23 -24.55
C LYS A 1120 -5.33 0.20 -25.21
N ALA A 1121 -4.20 0.13 -24.48
CA ALA A 1121 -2.89 0.58 -24.96
C ALA A 1121 -2.39 -0.17 -26.21
N GLN A 1122 -2.82 -1.42 -26.40
CA GLN A 1122 -2.47 -2.24 -27.57
C GLN A 1122 -3.57 -2.21 -28.65
N PHE A 1123 -4.57 -1.35 -28.52
CA PHE A 1123 -5.77 -1.37 -29.35
C PHE A 1123 -6.47 -2.75 -29.32
N GLY A 1124 -6.55 -3.32 -28.12
CA GLY A 1124 -7.02 -4.67 -27.85
C GLY A 1124 -8.53 -4.85 -27.93
N GLY A 1125 -8.98 -6.10 -27.97
CA GLY A 1125 -10.40 -6.48 -27.94
C GLY A 1125 -10.99 -6.49 -26.52
N GLN A 1126 -12.32 -6.47 -26.44
CA GLN A 1126 -13.07 -6.79 -25.22
C GLN A 1126 -13.03 -8.29 -24.98
N ARG A 1127 -12.92 -8.72 -23.71
CA ARG A 1127 -12.96 -10.14 -23.37
C ARG A 1127 -14.42 -10.60 -23.29
N PHE A 1128 -14.77 -11.56 -24.13
CA PHE A 1128 -16.03 -12.29 -24.01
C PHE A 1128 -15.74 -13.61 -23.28
N GLY A 1129 -16.23 -13.74 -22.05
CA GLY A 1129 -15.91 -14.84 -21.15
C GLY A 1129 -16.99 -15.92 -21.11
N GLU A 1130 -16.76 -16.90 -20.23
CA GLU A 1130 -17.65 -18.06 -20.06
C GLU A 1130 -19.06 -17.65 -19.61
N MET A 1131 -19.18 -16.66 -18.72
CA MET A 1131 -20.48 -16.20 -18.23
C MET A 1131 -21.30 -15.51 -19.34
N GLU A 1132 -20.65 -14.77 -20.23
CA GLU A 1132 -21.33 -14.15 -21.37
C GLU A 1132 -21.74 -15.18 -22.42
N VAL A 1133 -20.95 -16.25 -22.60
CA VAL A 1133 -21.33 -17.41 -23.44
C VAL A 1133 -22.60 -18.07 -22.91
N TRP A 1134 -22.66 -18.39 -21.62
CA TRP A 1134 -23.87 -18.97 -21.01
C TRP A 1134 -25.10 -18.09 -21.16
N ALA A 1135 -24.93 -16.77 -21.11
CA ALA A 1135 -26.03 -15.85 -21.35
C ALA A 1135 -26.58 -15.99 -22.78
N LEU A 1136 -25.72 -16.03 -23.81
CA LEU A 1136 -26.16 -16.22 -25.19
C LEU A 1136 -26.78 -17.61 -25.44
N GLU A 1137 -26.23 -18.65 -24.82
CA GLU A 1137 -26.80 -20.00 -24.86
C GLU A 1137 -28.22 -20.01 -24.25
N ALA A 1138 -28.42 -19.34 -23.12
CA ALA A 1138 -29.73 -19.23 -22.47
C ALA A 1138 -30.76 -18.47 -23.32
N TYR A 1139 -30.32 -17.49 -24.12
CA TYR A 1139 -31.17 -16.81 -25.11
C TYR A 1139 -31.42 -17.65 -26.37
N GLY A 1140 -30.68 -18.75 -26.58
CA GLY A 1140 -30.71 -19.52 -27.82
C GLY A 1140 -30.05 -18.79 -29.00
N ALA A 1141 -29.18 -17.82 -28.73
CA ALA A 1141 -28.52 -16.99 -29.75
C ALA A 1141 -27.28 -17.68 -30.35
N SER A 1142 -27.48 -18.85 -30.97
CA SER A 1142 -26.41 -19.72 -31.48
C SER A 1142 -25.54 -19.04 -32.54
N TYR A 1143 -26.13 -18.31 -33.50
CA TYR A 1143 -25.38 -17.61 -34.55
C TYR A 1143 -24.53 -16.47 -34.00
N THR A 1144 -25.06 -15.69 -33.06
CA THR A 1144 -24.31 -14.61 -32.40
C THR A 1144 -23.12 -15.19 -31.63
N LEU A 1145 -23.33 -16.29 -30.92
CA LEU A 1145 -22.26 -16.99 -30.22
C LEU A 1145 -21.20 -17.53 -31.19
N GLN A 1146 -21.63 -18.17 -32.29
CA GLN A 1146 -20.73 -18.70 -33.30
C GLN A 1146 -19.87 -17.60 -33.93
N GLU A 1147 -20.47 -16.47 -34.31
CA GLU A 1147 -19.75 -15.32 -34.88
C GLU A 1147 -18.71 -14.74 -33.90
N ILE A 1148 -19.08 -14.58 -32.62
CA ILE A 1148 -18.20 -14.04 -31.57
C ILE A 1148 -16.99 -14.95 -31.33
N LEU A 1149 -17.21 -16.27 -31.27
CA LEU A 1149 -16.16 -17.25 -30.99
C LEU A 1149 -15.24 -17.53 -32.19
N THR A 1150 -15.65 -17.21 -33.41
CA THR A 1150 -14.91 -17.53 -34.64
C THR A 1150 -14.41 -16.26 -35.35
N VAL A 1151 -15.25 -15.68 -36.22
CA VAL A 1151 -14.94 -14.60 -37.15
C VAL A 1151 -14.51 -13.31 -36.46
N LYS A 1152 -15.07 -13.00 -35.28
CA LYS A 1152 -14.68 -11.84 -34.48
C LYS A 1152 -13.43 -12.09 -33.61
N SER A 1153 -12.93 -13.33 -33.57
CA SER A 1153 -11.84 -13.76 -32.69
C SER A 1153 -10.65 -14.33 -33.48
N ASP A 1154 -10.52 -15.65 -33.56
CA ASP A 1154 -9.31 -16.37 -33.99
C ASP A 1154 -9.49 -17.18 -35.28
N ASP A 1155 -10.61 -17.03 -36.00
CA ASP A 1155 -10.72 -17.52 -37.38
C ASP A 1155 -9.98 -16.56 -38.34
N VAL A 1156 -8.73 -16.90 -38.66
CA VAL A 1156 -7.84 -16.06 -39.48
C VAL A 1156 -8.36 -15.84 -40.89
N ILE A 1157 -8.98 -16.85 -41.50
CA ILE A 1157 -9.49 -16.77 -42.87
C ILE A 1157 -10.88 -16.13 -42.86
N GLY A 1158 -11.75 -16.60 -41.95
CA GLY A 1158 -13.12 -16.11 -41.82
C GLY A 1158 -13.17 -14.62 -41.52
N ARG A 1159 -12.28 -14.08 -40.68
CA ARG A 1159 -12.25 -12.64 -40.37
C ARG A 1159 -11.93 -11.77 -41.60
N VAL A 1160 -11.00 -12.19 -42.45
CA VAL A 1160 -10.62 -11.43 -43.65
C VAL A 1160 -11.74 -11.46 -44.68
N LYS A 1161 -12.29 -12.65 -44.94
CA LYS A 1161 -13.42 -12.79 -45.87
C LYS A 1161 -14.65 -12.02 -45.40
N THR A 1162 -14.93 -12.05 -44.10
CA THR A 1162 -16.06 -11.29 -43.52
C THR A 1162 -15.83 -9.79 -43.62
N TYR A 1163 -14.61 -9.32 -43.36
CA TYR A 1163 -14.27 -7.91 -43.54
C TYR A 1163 -14.45 -7.46 -45.00
N GLU A 1164 -14.03 -8.26 -45.97
CA GLU A 1164 -14.27 -7.99 -47.38
C GLU A 1164 -15.75 -8.00 -47.75
N ALA A 1165 -16.51 -9.00 -47.28
CA ALA A 1165 -17.95 -9.10 -47.53
C ALA A 1165 -18.69 -7.88 -47.00
N ILE A 1166 -18.38 -7.43 -45.78
CA ILE A 1166 -18.96 -6.21 -45.19
C ILE A 1166 -18.64 -4.97 -46.04
N ILE A 1167 -17.41 -4.83 -46.56
CA ILE A 1167 -17.04 -3.70 -47.43
C ILE A 1167 -17.77 -3.76 -48.77
N LYS A 1168 -17.92 -4.95 -49.35
CA LYS A 1168 -18.60 -5.18 -50.62
C LYS A 1168 -20.13 -5.09 -50.50
N GLY A 1169 -20.67 -5.22 -49.27
CA GLY A 1169 -22.10 -5.31 -49.02
C GLY A 1169 -22.67 -6.71 -49.29
N ASP A 1170 -21.81 -7.73 -49.31
CA ASP A 1170 -22.18 -9.13 -49.51
C ASP A 1170 -22.53 -9.81 -48.19
N ASN A 1171 -23.23 -10.94 -48.26
CA ASN A 1171 -23.53 -11.75 -47.07
C ASN A 1171 -22.26 -12.35 -46.46
N ILE A 1172 -22.27 -12.46 -45.12
CA ILE A 1172 -21.16 -13.02 -44.37
C ILE A 1172 -20.98 -14.50 -44.71
N PRO A 1173 -19.76 -14.96 -45.04
CA PRO A 1173 -19.49 -16.36 -45.32
C PRO A 1173 -19.59 -17.24 -44.07
N GLU A 1174 -19.73 -18.55 -44.25
CA GLU A 1174 -19.72 -19.50 -43.12
C GLU A 1174 -18.40 -19.45 -42.32
N ALA A 1175 -18.53 -19.61 -41.01
CA ALA A 1175 -17.40 -19.60 -40.08
C ALA A 1175 -16.54 -20.86 -40.21
N GLY A 1176 -15.22 -20.70 -40.09
CA GLY A 1176 -14.26 -21.78 -40.06
C GLY A 1176 -13.99 -22.33 -38.66
N ILE A 1177 -12.91 -23.11 -38.55
CA ILE A 1177 -12.45 -23.69 -37.28
C ILE A 1177 -11.54 -22.68 -36.56
N PRO A 1178 -11.79 -22.38 -35.27
CA PRO A 1178 -10.94 -21.55 -34.42
C PRO A 1178 -9.48 -22.01 -34.39
N GLU A 1179 -8.54 -21.07 -34.45
CA GLU A 1179 -7.12 -21.40 -34.37
C GLU A 1179 -6.72 -21.96 -32.99
N SER A 1180 -7.37 -21.49 -31.91
CA SER A 1180 -7.16 -22.03 -30.55
C SER A 1180 -7.43 -23.53 -30.46
N PHE A 1181 -8.43 -24.06 -31.18
CA PHE A 1181 -8.71 -25.48 -31.22
C PHE A 1181 -7.62 -26.27 -31.96
N LYS A 1182 -7.08 -25.72 -33.05
CA LYS A 1182 -5.95 -26.33 -33.76
C LYS A 1182 -4.70 -26.39 -32.90
N VAL A 1183 -4.41 -25.31 -32.17
CA VAL A 1183 -3.28 -25.26 -31.21
C VAL A 1183 -3.45 -26.33 -30.13
N LEU A 1184 -4.65 -26.48 -29.56
CA LEU A 1184 -4.94 -27.53 -28.57
C LEU A 1184 -4.66 -28.95 -29.12
N LEU A 1185 -5.10 -29.24 -30.34
CA LEU A 1185 -4.82 -30.53 -30.98
C LEU A 1185 -3.31 -30.79 -31.07
N LYS A 1186 -2.52 -29.77 -31.45
CA LYS A 1186 -1.06 -29.86 -31.54
C LYS A 1186 -0.38 -30.01 -30.19
N GLU A 1187 -0.88 -29.34 -29.15
CA GLU A 1187 -0.37 -29.52 -27.79
C GLU A 1187 -0.61 -30.95 -27.28
N LEU A 1188 -1.80 -31.50 -27.51
CA LEU A 1188 -2.10 -32.90 -27.16
C LEU A 1188 -1.25 -33.89 -27.95
N GLN A 1189 -1.04 -33.66 -29.25
CA GLN A 1189 -0.15 -34.47 -30.08
C GLN A 1189 1.31 -34.39 -29.63
N ALA A 1190 1.77 -33.22 -29.20
CA ALA A 1190 3.12 -33.01 -28.66
C ALA A 1190 3.36 -33.75 -27.33
N LEU A 1191 2.31 -34.02 -26.55
CA LEU A 1191 2.36 -34.88 -25.37
C LEU A 1191 2.47 -36.39 -25.71
N GLY A 1192 2.41 -36.75 -26.99
CA GLY A 1192 2.44 -38.13 -27.48
C GLY A 1192 1.06 -38.79 -27.56
N LEU A 1193 -0.03 -38.02 -27.52
CA LEU A 1193 -1.39 -38.53 -27.73
C LEU A 1193 -1.75 -38.49 -29.22
N ASP A 1194 -2.22 -39.59 -29.79
CA ASP A 1194 -2.73 -39.62 -31.17
C ASP A 1194 -4.19 -39.12 -31.20
N VAL A 1195 -4.36 -37.79 -31.27
CA VAL A 1195 -5.67 -37.13 -31.34
C VAL A 1195 -6.01 -36.81 -32.79
N ARG A 1196 -7.15 -37.33 -33.27
CA ARG A 1196 -7.66 -37.15 -34.63
C ARG A 1196 -9.11 -36.71 -34.61
N VAL A 1197 -9.47 -35.82 -35.54
CA VAL A 1197 -10.87 -35.39 -35.73
C VAL A 1197 -11.48 -36.26 -36.82
N LEU A 1198 -12.50 -37.04 -36.47
CA LEU A 1198 -13.18 -37.94 -37.39
C LEU A 1198 -14.57 -37.40 -37.74
N ARG A 1199 -15.00 -37.64 -38.98
CA ARG A 1199 -16.40 -37.51 -39.39
C ARG A 1199 -17.22 -38.70 -38.90
N GLU A 1200 -18.55 -38.63 -39.02
CA GLU A 1200 -19.46 -39.71 -38.64
C GLU A 1200 -19.19 -41.05 -39.37
N ASP A 1201 -18.54 -41.00 -40.54
CA ASP A 1201 -18.13 -42.15 -41.35
C ASP A 1201 -16.74 -42.72 -40.98
N ASN A 1202 -16.16 -42.28 -39.86
CA ASN A 1202 -14.79 -42.61 -39.40
C ASN A 1202 -13.67 -42.19 -40.37
N THR A 1203 -13.94 -41.25 -41.28
CA THR A 1203 -12.89 -40.63 -42.09
C THR A 1203 -12.21 -39.49 -41.33
N GLU A 1204 -10.90 -39.37 -41.46
CA GLU A 1204 -10.11 -38.32 -40.81
C GLU A 1204 -10.32 -36.98 -41.53
N VAL A 1205 -10.65 -35.94 -40.77
CA VAL A 1205 -10.78 -34.57 -41.28
C VAL A 1205 -9.37 -34.00 -41.44
N GLU A 1206 -8.97 -33.71 -42.68
CA GLU A 1206 -7.74 -32.98 -42.95
C GLU A 1206 -7.89 -31.51 -42.51
N ILE A 1207 -7.34 -31.20 -41.34
CA ILE A 1207 -7.20 -29.83 -40.85
C ILE A 1207 -5.89 -29.29 -41.45
N SER A 1208 -5.98 -28.50 -42.52
CA SER A 1208 -4.82 -27.95 -43.21
C SER A 1208 -3.98 -27.04 -42.30
N GLU A 1209 -2.66 -27.27 -42.28
CA GLU A 1209 -1.70 -26.69 -41.32
C GLU A 1209 -1.09 -25.35 -41.77
N THR A 1210 -1.27 -24.94 -43.03
CA THR A 1210 -0.57 -23.79 -43.61
C THR A 1210 -1.54 -22.73 -44.13
N ILE A 1211 -1.46 -21.53 -43.58
CA ILE A 1211 -1.86 -20.31 -44.28
C ILE A 1211 -0.68 -19.95 -45.19
N ASP A 1212 -0.61 -20.57 -46.35
CA ASP A 1212 0.37 -20.18 -47.37
C ASP A 1212 -0.13 -18.90 -48.03
N TYR A 1213 0.39 -17.75 -47.59
CA TYR A 1213 0.09 -16.44 -48.18
C TYR A 1213 0.64 -16.29 -49.62
N GLY A 1214 1.27 -17.33 -50.18
CA GLY A 1214 1.87 -17.33 -51.52
C GLY A 1214 1.04 -17.98 -52.63
N ASP A 1215 -0.04 -18.70 -52.31
CA ASP A 1215 -0.74 -19.50 -53.33
C ASP A 1215 -2.28 -19.38 -53.18
N THR A 1216 -2.82 -18.20 -53.47
CA THR A 1216 -4.18 -18.12 -54.00
C THR A 1216 -4.16 -18.62 -55.45
N ASP A 1217 -4.07 -19.94 -55.64
CA ASP A 1217 -4.32 -20.55 -56.94
C ASP A 1217 -5.84 -20.38 -57.21
N PHE A 1218 -6.18 -19.37 -58.01
CA PHE A 1218 -7.52 -19.00 -58.49
C PHE A 1218 -8.22 -20.12 -59.31
N ARG A 1219 -7.76 -21.37 -59.22
CA ARG A 1219 -8.26 -22.50 -60.00
C ARG A 1219 -9.56 -23.10 -59.48
N TYR A 1220 -9.90 -22.93 -58.20
CA TYR A 1220 -11.12 -23.54 -57.66
C TYR A 1220 -12.40 -22.85 -58.18
N GLU A 1221 -12.34 -21.59 -58.59
CA GLU A 1221 -13.49 -20.86 -59.14
C GLU A 1221 -13.73 -21.11 -60.65
N MET A 1222 -12.80 -21.73 -61.38
CA MET A 1222 -12.98 -21.99 -62.82
C MET A 1222 -13.41 -23.42 -63.17
N GLU A 1223 -13.42 -24.38 -62.22
CA GLU A 1223 -13.91 -25.75 -62.48
C GLU A 1223 -15.32 -26.03 -61.95
N SER A 1224 -15.90 -25.18 -61.09
CA SER A 1224 -17.25 -25.39 -60.55
C SER A 1224 -18.38 -24.78 -61.40
N ASP A 1225 -18.09 -24.10 -62.51
CA ASP A 1225 -19.09 -23.39 -63.31
C ASP A 1225 -19.84 -24.29 -64.32
N SER A 1226 -19.99 -25.58 -64.00
CA SER A 1226 -20.65 -26.56 -64.89
C SER A 1226 -21.54 -27.58 -64.20
N ARG A 1227 -22.15 -27.23 -63.06
CA ARG A 1227 -23.34 -27.96 -62.57
C ARG A 1227 -24.56 -27.06 -62.54
N LYS A 1228 -25.46 -27.40 -63.46
CA LYS A 1228 -26.82 -26.91 -63.66
C LYS A 1228 -27.48 -26.44 -62.36
N TYR A 1229 -28.09 -25.26 -62.45
CA TYR A 1229 -29.33 -24.88 -61.76
C TYR A 1229 -30.19 -26.12 -61.46
N ASP A 1230 -30.24 -26.52 -60.20
CA ASP A 1230 -31.35 -27.32 -59.66
C ASP A 1230 -32.14 -26.36 -58.77
N GLY A 1231 -33.18 -25.77 -59.36
CA GLY A 1231 -34.14 -24.96 -58.63
C GLY A 1231 -35.07 -25.91 -57.89
N GLY A 1232 -34.86 -26.10 -56.59
CA GLY A 1232 -35.67 -27.07 -55.86
C GLY A 1232 -35.47 -27.18 -54.34
N GLU A 1233 -34.80 -26.26 -53.66
CA GLU A 1233 -34.76 -26.28 -52.19
C GLU A 1233 -35.63 -25.17 -51.61
N SER A 1234 -36.78 -25.56 -51.05
CA SER A 1234 -37.75 -24.67 -50.41
C SER A 1234 -37.21 -24.19 -49.05
N TYR A 1235 -37.11 -22.86 -48.92
CA TYR A 1235 -36.68 -22.14 -47.71
C TYR A 1235 -37.53 -22.45 -46.46
N GLY A 1236 -38.75 -22.97 -46.63
CA GLY A 1236 -39.63 -23.38 -45.53
C GLY A 1236 -39.12 -24.59 -44.74
N LYS A 1237 -38.34 -25.50 -45.36
CA LYS A 1237 -37.76 -26.67 -44.66
C LYS A 1237 -36.75 -26.28 -43.57
N HIS A 1238 -36.23 -25.05 -43.63
CA HIS A 1238 -35.26 -24.49 -42.70
C HIS A 1238 -35.90 -23.54 -41.68
N GLY A 1239 -37.25 -23.51 -41.61
CA GLY A 1239 -38.00 -22.73 -40.62
C GLY A 1239 -38.16 -21.25 -40.96
N TYR A 1240 -37.85 -20.82 -42.18
CA TYR A 1240 -38.06 -19.44 -42.62
C TYR A 1240 -39.48 -19.24 -43.15
N GLN A 1241 -40.17 -18.20 -42.66
CA GLN A 1241 -41.42 -17.70 -43.25
C GLN A 1241 -41.12 -16.48 -44.12
N THR A 1242 -41.64 -16.49 -45.34
CA THR A 1242 -41.56 -15.35 -46.25
C THR A 1242 -42.59 -14.29 -45.83
N GLN A 1243 -42.17 -13.03 -45.74
CA GLN A 1243 -43.05 -11.89 -45.42
C GLN A 1243 -42.92 -10.82 -46.50
N GLU A 1244 -44.05 -10.27 -46.93
CA GLU A 1244 -44.10 -9.15 -47.87
C GLU A 1244 -44.85 -7.96 -47.26
N PHE A 1245 -44.57 -6.75 -47.74
CA PHE A 1245 -45.28 -5.55 -47.30
C PHE A 1245 -46.67 -5.50 -47.93
N GLY A 1246 -47.70 -5.42 -47.09
CA GLY A 1246 -49.05 -5.11 -47.52
C GLY A 1246 -49.20 -3.67 -48.03
N ASP A 1247 -50.30 -3.40 -48.73
CA ASP A 1247 -50.59 -2.07 -49.31
C ASP A 1247 -50.76 -0.95 -48.25
N ASP A 1248 -50.84 -1.29 -46.97
CA ASP A 1248 -50.84 -0.36 -45.82
C ASP A 1248 -49.46 -0.19 -45.16
N GLY A 1249 -48.43 -0.90 -45.64
CA GLY A 1249 -47.05 -0.76 -45.20
C GLY A 1249 -46.66 -1.63 -43.99
N GLU A 1250 -47.50 -2.56 -43.55
CA GLU A 1250 -47.13 -3.58 -42.55
C GLU A 1250 -46.69 -4.90 -43.23
N LEU A 1251 -45.75 -5.62 -42.59
CA LEU A 1251 -45.24 -6.91 -43.07
C LEU A 1251 -46.24 -8.02 -42.75
N VAL A 1252 -46.69 -8.75 -43.77
CA VAL A 1252 -47.64 -9.86 -43.66
C VAL A 1252 -46.99 -11.14 -44.16
N SER A 1253 -47.15 -12.23 -43.40
CA SER A 1253 -46.67 -13.56 -43.78
C SER A 1253 -47.53 -14.16 -44.89
N THR A 1254 -46.91 -14.64 -45.96
CA THR A 1254 -47.59 -15.41 -47.00
C THR A 1254 -47.67 -16.88 -46.59
N GLU A 1255 -48.89 -17.39 -46.38
CA GLU A 1255 -49.13 -18.83 -46.19
C GLU A 1255 -49.14 -19.53 -47.55
N GLU A 1256 -48.12 -20.36 -47.82
CA GLU A 1256 -48.20 -21.32 -48.93
C GLU A 1256 -49.04 -22.53 -48.48
N GLU A 1257 -50.14 -22.81 -49.19
CA GLU A 1257 -50.99 -23.98 -48.96
C GLU A 1257 -50.19 -25.27 -49.25
N PHE A 1258 -50.13 -26.15 -48.24
CA PHE A 1258 -49.61 -27.51 -48.36
C PHE A 1258 -50.54 -28.38 -49.20
N GLU A 1259 -50.07 -28.90 -50.34
CA GLU A 1259 -50.68 -30.07 -50.99
C GLU A 1259 -50.04 -31.36 -50.44
N GLU A 1260 -50.80 -32.10 -49.63
CA GLU A 1260 -50.47 -33.46 -49.17
C GLU A 1260 -50.69 -34.51 -50.28
N GLU A 1261 -49.70 -35.41 -50.39
CA GLU A 1261 -49.66 -36.80 -50.88
C GLU A 1261 -50.69 -37.37 -51.87
N ALA A 1262 -50.18 -38.19 -52.81
CA ALA A 1262 -50.70 -39.56 -53.01
C ALA A 1262 -49.69 -40.44 -53.77
N ASP A 1263 -49.16 -41.47 -53.11
CA ASP A 1263 -49.56 -42.84 -53.45
C ASP A 1263 -49.27 -43.83 -52.33
N PHE A 1264 -50.35 -44.51 -51.94
CA PHE A 1264 -50.52 -45.56 -50.93
C PHE A 1264 -49.78 -46.86 -51.29
N GLU A 1265 -49.28 -47.59 -50.29
CA GLU A 1265 -49.93 -48.83 -49.85
C GLU A 1265 -49.33 -49.38 -48.54
N ALA A 1266 -50.22 -49.93 -47.73
CA ALA A 1266 -50.03 -50.37 -46.36
C ALA A 1266 -49.30 -51.71 -46.22
N GLU A 1267 -48.59 -51.89 -45.11
CA GLU A 1267 -48.69 -53.13 -44.33
C GLU A 1267 -48.38 -52.85 -42.86
N GLU A 1268 -49.36 -53.17 -42.02
CA GLU A 1268 -49.29 -53.21 -40.55
C GLU A 1268 -48.18 -54.16 -40.08
N MET A 1269 -47.49 -53.81 -39.00
CA MET A 1269 -47.39 -54.69 -37.84
C MET A 1269 -46.76 -53.99 -36.62
N ASP A 1270 -47.65 -53.70 -35.67
CA ASP A 1270 -47.50 -53.72 -34.21
C ASP A 1270 -46.21 -54.36 -33.65
N PHE A 1271 -45.55 -53.70 -32.70
CA PHE A 1271 -45.47 -54.12 -31.28
C PHE A 1271 -44.38 -53.31 -30.53
N ASN A 1272 -44.82 -52.57 -29.50
CA ASN A 1272 -44.11 -52.10 -28.30
C ASN A 1272 -42.57 -52.28 -28.23
N GLU A 1273 -41.84 -51.17 -28.13
CA GLU A 1273 -41.29 -50.62 -26.87
C GLU A 1273 -40.84 -49.16 -27.07
#